data_AF-A0A524KSD8-F1
#
_entry.id   AF-A0A524KSD8-F1
#
_cell.length_a   1.000
_cell.length_b   1.000
_cell.length_c   1.000
_cell.angle_alpha   90.00
_cell.angle_beta   90.00
_cell.angle_gamma   90.00
#
_symmetry.space_group_name_H-M   'P 1'
#
loop_
_entity.id
_entity.type
_entity.pdbx_description
1 polymer ?
#
loop_
_entity_poly.entity_id
_entity_poly.type
_entity_poly.pdbx_seq_one_letter_code
_entity_poly.pdbx_strand_id
1 'polypeptide(L)'
;MVETGHLRGAAPAARAEACARVARRSLASCPGRGATLDARSCGDSGLARHAPARAGGGCFPHRLEDEGVRWPARSGAGLDLARPGRGAGPPARGPGRASAGAVALGLAGTGERHAPVFPPAFRARLRWGWVARPGRGGRGGVSRRTATFRGALGWIRPPGYHDGCLNALYCEALRARSSIPDEDIHACPHSACCPGRSLDRPVCHPAPPNSPGEPMRKSIGLVLFVLLGSAIWAVVAPGAASASTTIEREFGYGPDRFELTRNADGTTQVGMSSATREYTAGRPDLPLVGERVELPPGLRLAVAEIVRLETAPLAQDVRLPSAMLMRPGVDSLERSAPDPAIFGHAGFVPEQLVQVGAQGFERGRGVAYLVIAPVRWNPATGELERVERVRVRLVLESTSERPLERERIVPDWEDAEVGAAGPGSRAAQPTSLVGGARRAEPFKATQLPSLLGSPVAYVIVTNDAMAPAFQQLADWKTQSGVPAVVRTISFIKQQYPFGADDAERVRLFLRDAYSRWGTKWVLLGGDTDVIPTRFAHTTYYGGEVISTDLYFSCLDGNWNADGDSIYGEGVVSYPPAPGDSADLLPEVYVGRAPASTLAEAQLLVNKALKYQREPVADYMNNVLSFAEVLFPNPWYAGMATTLDGAELIDYDLLPILDTVPWIHSARLYENYTDARWRAGSLPETRAIVIDSLNRGYNIALHVGHGYRNVMSVGDNNLTNTDAMALTNGDRLTNLYAINCNSTAIDYPCIAEAFMKAPNGGTVTVIGSTRYDFPTYGRQYKEEYFELLYQRGVTAVGEAQARQKLPFVALSNYDGVHRWTQMALVLLGDPELRIYTATPRTLSVTHPASMPVSDSTLTVIVTAGGVALDSARVTLYRAGHEFASALTNVAGNVTLAVRPDTLGTMTLTVTGFNCRPYRASVSLVAGAYPALAGRKVLIVDNGASGTSGNGNGIWDAGETVALYPMLRNNGGSSATSLSGTLLTTDGLVTILQPAASYGTIAVGDSASPSPGLLVSLPFTAGDQREVPFELRLADGAGRTYVERFQLTVRAPELWHAGHVVTDGNANGRPDVGEVVSYSIQLRNLGTGVARSVSARLRNLDGLATVTDSMASWGDLQPGQEVSGDALTFTATSTAATLLLVVSDLYGERLRQTLDILYPAAPTTLLAVGAATSISLTWARVADAGLTGYNVYRATASTGPFVKVTQVPTARTAYFLDDGLAQLMRYYHKVSSVDLSGNESALSTAVSSSTNPPMHPMFPFQTRTLTPAPVVVD
;
A
#
# COMPACT_ATOMS: atom_id res chain seq x y z
N MET A 1 -58.28 30.08 24.40
CA MET A 1 -58.09 30.82 25.68
C MET A 1 -56.68 31.39 25.61
N VAL A 2 -56.57 32.71 25.40
CA VAL A 2 -56.38 33.74 26.46
C VAL A 2 -54.89 33.77 26.85
N GLU A 3 -54.06 34.55 26.13
CA GLU A 3 -53.58 35.93 26.46
C GLU A 3 -52.28 35.89 27.30
N THR A 4 -51.30 36.82 27.27
CA THR A 4 -51.00 38.09 26.55
C THR A 4 -49.45 38.25 26.55
N GLY A 5 -48.76 38.80 25.53
CA GLY A 5 -48.48 40.24 25.31
C GLY A 5 -46.97 40.57 25.55
N HIS A 6 -46.16 41.16 24.63
CA HIS A 6 -46.09 42.57 24.16
C HIS A 6 -45.46 43.56 25.20
N LEU A 7 -44.49 44.47 24.93
CA LEU A 7 -44.01 45.20 23.71
C LEU A 7 -42.59 45.86 23.88
N ARG A 8 -41.87 46.10 22.73
CA ARG A 8 -40.86 47.19 22.42
C ARG A 8 -39.56 47.27 23.28
N GLY A 9 -38.42 47.82 22.82
CA GLY A 9 -37.92 48.46 21.57
C GLY A 9 -36.38 48.70 21.70
N ALA A 10 -35.61 49.41 20.84
CA ALA A 10 -35.85 50.19 19.61
C ALA A 10 -34.58 50.22 18.68
N ALA A 11 -34.05 51.40 18.26
CA ALA A 11 -32.85 51.59 17.40
C ALA A 11 -32.21 53.00 17.62
N PRO A 12 -31.12 53.44 16.94
CA PRO A 12 -31.09 53.85 15.51
C PRO A 12 -29.78 53.43 14.77
N ALA A 13 -29.43 53.80 13.51
CA ALA A 13 -29.96 54.81 12.58
C ALA A 13 -29.74 54.45 11.08
N ALA A 14 -30.68 54.94 10.23
CA ALA A 14 -30.49 55.69 8.95
C ALA A 14 -29.60 55.14 7.81
N ARG A 15 -29.86 55.32 6.50
CA ARG A 15 -30.92 56.00 5.68
C ARG A 15 -30.75 55.54 4.19
N ALA A 16 -31.56 55.86 3.16
CA ALA A 16 -32.81 56.62 2.97
C ALA A 16 -33.52 56.17 1.65
N GLU A 17 -34.78 56.59 1.48
CA GLU A 17 -35.48 56.90 0.20
C GLU A 17 -35.75 55.81 -0.88
N ALA A 18 -36.75 56.04 -1.75
CA ALA A 18 -38.16 55.72 -1.50
C ALA A 18 -39.04 55.89 -2.77
N CYS A 19 -40.01 54.98 -2.97
CA CYS A 19 -41.23 55.25 -3.75
C CYS A 19 -42.37 54.32 -3.33
N ALA A 20 -43.63 54.71 -3.57
CA ALA A 20 -44.86 54.02 -3.14
C ALA A 20 -45.93 54.10 -4.27
N ARG A 21 -47.08 53.39 -4.28
CA ARG A 21 -48.19 53.47 -3.30
C ARG A 21 -49.30 52.39 -3.49
N VAL A 22 -49.82 51.90 -2.35
CA VAL A 22 -51.26 51.78 -1.96
C VAL A 22 -52.29 50.98 -2.81
N ALA A 23 -52.87 49.91 -2.22
CA ALA A 23 -54.33 49.63 -2.04
C ALA A 23 -54.57 48.16 -1.55
N ARG A 24 -55.05 47.85 -0.33
CA ARG A 24 -56.42 47.90 0.28
C ARG A 24 -57.35 46.66 0.06
N ARG A 25 -57.43 45.82 1.11
CA ARG A 25 -58.59 45.05 1.69
C ARG A 25 -59.79 44.58 0.81
N SER A 26 -60.03 43.25 0.79
CA SER A 26 -61.28 42.53 1.19
C SER A 26 -60.94 41.01 1.32
N LEU A 27 -61.47 40.14 2.18
CA LEU A 27 -62.81 39.84 2.77
C LEU A 27 -63.78 39.00 1.91
N ALA A 28 -63.69 37.66 2.04
CA ALA A 28 -64.73 36.60 1.84
C ALA A 28 -64.01 35.22 1.92
N SER A 29 -64.26 34.22 2.78
CA SER A 29 -65.48 33.48 3.19
C SER A 29 -65.89 32.32 2.26
N CYS A 30 -65.56 31.08 2.65
CA CYS A 30 -66.21 29.81 2.26
C CYS A 30 -67.70 29.79 2.72
N PRO A 31 -68.59 28.84 2.33
CA PRO A 31 -68.34 27.45 1.87
C PRO A 31 -69.27 26.90 0.74
N GLY A 32 -69.23 25.58 0.45
CA GLY A 32 -70.22 24.89 -0.42
C GLY A 32 -70.01 23.37 -0.59
N ARG A 33 -71.08 22.61 -0.92
CA ARG A 33 -71.11 21.16 -1.23
C ARG A 33 -72.08 20.86 -2.40
N GLY A 34 -71.87 19.74 -3.12
CA GLY A 34 -72.79 19.15 -4.12
C GLY A 34 -72.01 18.54 -5.31
N ALA A 35 -72.20 17.29 -5.77
CA ALA A 35 -73.41 16.57 -6.25
C ALA A 35 -73.85 17.07 -7.65
N THR A 36 -74.17 16.25 -8.67
CA THR A 36 -74.46 14.79 -8.75
C THR A 36 -74.38 14.29 -10.22
N LEU A 37 -74.83 13.05 -10.52
CA LEU A 37 -75.11 12.45 -11.86
C LEU A 37 -73.89 11.93 -12.66
N ASP A 38 -73.96 10.83 -13.44
CA ASP A 38 -75.00 9.78 -13.57
C ASP A 38 -74.37 8.41 -13.97
N ALA A 39 -75.10 7.30 -13.93
CA ALA A 39 -74.59 5.96 -14.28
C ALA A 39 -75.59 5.02 -14.97
N ARG A 40 -75.17 4.41 -16.09
CA ARG A 40 -75.77 3.23 -16.75
C ARG A 40 -74.64 2.42 -17.43
N SER A 41 -74.63 1.09 -17.45
CA SER A 41 -75.57 0.10 -16.90
C SER A 41 -74.90 -1.26 -16.61
N CYS A 42 -75.33 -1.90 -15.50
CA CYS A 42 -75.62 -3.34 -15.28
C CYS A 42 -74.73 -4.42 -15.94
N GLY A 43 -74.28 -5.50 -15.26
CA GLY A 43 -74.51 -6.02 -13.90
C GLY A 43 -73.75 -7.37 -13.75
N ASP A 44 -73.96 -8.27 -12.79
CA ASP A 44 -74.80 -8.27 -11.57
C ASP A 44 -74.35 -9.42 -10.62
N SER A 45 -74.54 -9.27 -9.29
CA SER A 45 -74.45 -10.33 -8.25
C SER A 45 -73.10 -11.08 -8.04
N GLY A 46 -72.85 -11.82 -6.94
CA GLY A 46 -73.67 -12.02 -5.73
C GLY A 46 -73.00 -12.93 -4.67
N LEU A 47 -73.40 -12.77 -3.40
CA LEU A 47 -72.90 -13.53 -2.24
C LEU A 47 -73.33 -15.02 -2.24
N ALA A 48 -72.57 -15.92 -1.57
CA ALA A 48 -72.89 -16.34 -0.18
C ALA A 48 -72.28 -17.68 0.32
N ARG A 49 -72.22 -17.81 1.66
CA ARG A 49 -72.23 -19.02 2.53
C ARG A 49 -70.91 -19.55 3.15
N HIS A 50 -70.88 -19.47 4.48
CA HIS A 50 -70.36 -20.38 5.53
C HIS A 50 -69.03 -21.15 5.42
N ALA A 51 -68.31 -21.13 6.54
CA ALA A 51 -67.24 -22.07 6.97
C ALA A 51 -67.86 -23.42 7.49
N PRO A 52 -67.12 -24.42 8.04
CA PRO A 52 -65.68 -24.44 8.39
C PRO A 52 -64.90 -25.78 8.17
N ALA A 53 -63.61 -25.76 8.56
CA ALA A 53 -62.83 -26.82 9.22
C ALA A 53 -62.55 -28.22 8.61
N ARG A 54 -61.24 -28.52 8.53
CA ARG A 54 -60.51 -29.76 8.93
C ARG A 54 -60.78 -31.14 8.25
N ALA A 55 -59.76 -31.56 7.48
CA ALA A 55 -59.00 -32.83 7.59
C ALA A 55 -59.62 -34.21 7.22
N GLY A 56 -58.84 -35.06 6.50
CA GLY A 56 -58.70 -36.47 6.95
C GLY A 56 -58.64 -37.70 6.00
N GLY A 57 -57.96 -37.69 4.85
CA GLY A 57 -57.30 -38.90 4.26
C GLY A 57 -58.14 -40.11 3.74
N GLY A 58 -57.45 -41.09 3.11
CA GLY A 58 -57.97 -42.40 2.67
C GLY A 58 -58.07 -42.61 1.14
N CYS A 59 -57.75 -43.81 0.63
CA CYS A 59 -57.62 -44.11 -0.83
C CYS A 59 -58.12 -45.51 -1.25
N PHE A 60 -58.24 -45.70 -2.58
CA PHE A 60 -58.51 -46.94 -3.38
C PHE A 60 -59.96 -47.48 -3.44
N PRO A 61 -60.37 -48.20 -4.53
CA PRO A 61 -59.64 -48.59 -5.76
C PRO A 61 -60.35 -48.27 -7.12
N HIS A 62 -59.80 -48.79 -8.23
CA HIS A 62 -60.27 -48.74 -9.64
C HIS A 62 -59.96 -47.48 -10.48
N ARG A 63 -60.26 -47.52 -11.80
CA ARG A 63 -59.36 -47.06 -12.90
C ARG A 63 -60.12 -46.40 -14.07
N LEU A 64 -59.38 -45.71 -14.96
CA LEU A 64 -59.77 -44.94 -16.18
C LEU A 64 -60.22 -43.50 -15.85
N GLU A 65 -59.81 -42.40 -16.51
CA GLU A 65 -58.81 -42.07 -17.56
C GLU A 65 -58.51 -40.55 -17.39
N ASP A 66 -57.32 -39.95 -17.59
CA ASP A 66 -55.98 -40.48 -17.90
C ASP A 66 -54.92 -39.54 -17.26
N GLU A 67 -53.76 -40.07 -16.81
CA GLU A 67 -52.84 -39.41 -15.84
C GLU A 67 -51.37 -39.33 -16.33
N GLY A 68 -50.40 -38.61 -15.70
CA GLY A 68 -50.39 -37.76 -14.50
C GLY A 68 -49.13 -37.95 -13.62
N VAL A 69 -49.21 -37.52 -12.35
CA VAL A 69 -48.32 -37.87 -11.20
C VAL A 69 -46.96 -37.12 -11.04
N ARG A 70 -46.46 -37.07 -9.79
CA ARG A 70 -45.38 -36.23 -9.24
C ARG A 70 -44.47 -37.00 -8.24
N TRP A 71 -43.19 -36.64 -8.22
CA TRP A 71 -42.31 -36.55 -7.02
C TRP A 71 -41.86 -37.87 -6.29
N PRO A 72 -40.86 -37.82 -5.36
CA PRO A 72 -39.92 -38.94 -5.18
C PRO A 72 -39.82 -39.61 -3.78
N ALA A 73 -38.97 -40.64 -3.70
CA ALA A 73 -38.00 -40.96 -2.62
C ALA A 73 -38.12 -42.31 -1.84
N ARG A 74 -36.93 -42.90 -1.59
CA ARG A 74 -36.48 -43.82 -0.51
C ARG A 74 -36.97 -45.28 -0.39
N SER A 75 -35.94 -46.14 -0.33
CA SER A 75 -35.75 -47.30 0.59
C SER A 75 -36.48 -48.64 0.36
N GLY A 76 -35.81 -49.74 0.74
CA GLY A 76 -36.31 -51.12 0.72
C GLY A 76 -35.16 -52.13 0.66
N ALA A 77 -35.03 -53.02 1.65
CA ALA A 77 -33.89 -53.96 1.80
C ALA A 77 -34.27 -55.42 1.47
N GLY A 78 -33.25 -56.29 1.35
CA GLY A 78 -33.36 -57.74 1.05
C GLY A 78 -32.51 -58.09 -0.18
N LEU A 79 -31.59 -59.06 -0.20
CA LEU A 79 -31.57 -60.44 0.32
C LEU A 79 -32.72 -61.31 -0.25
N ASP A 80 -32.48 -62.52 -0.77
CA ASP A 80 -31.31 -63.39 -0.57
C ASP A 80 -31.07 -64.43 -1.71
N LEU A 81 -29.99 -65.19 -1.58
CA LEU A 81 -29.73 -66.56 -2.07
C LEU A 81 -29.43 -66.87 -3.57
N ALA A 82 -28.24 -67.48 -3.72
CA ALA A 82 -27.94 -68.70 -4.50
C ALA A 82 -27.56 -68.67 -6.01
N ARG A 83 -26.36 -69.21 -6.25
CA ARG A 83 -25.73 -69.75 -7.49
C ARG A 83 -26.47 -71.06 -7.97
N PRO A 84 -26.15 -71.74 -9.12
CA PRO A 84 -24.88 -71.73 -9.88
C PRO A 84 -24.94 -71.96 -11.44
N GLY A 85 -23.75 -72.08 -12.07
CA GLY A 85 -23.53 -72.61 -13.45
C GLY A 85 -22.92 -71.54 -14.40
N ARG A 86 -21.70 -71.62 -14.94
CA ARG A 86 -20.96 -72.64 -15.75
C ARG A 86 -21.51 -72.87 -17.18
N GLY A 87 -20.67 -72.64 -18.20
CA GLY A 87 -20.83 -73.24 -19.54
C GLY A 87 -20.26 -72.40 -20.70
N ALA A 88 -19.20 -72.88 -21.36
CA ALA A 88 -18.58 -72.23 -22.53
C ALA A 88 -19.21 -72.67 -23.88
N GLY A 89 -18.99 -71.92 -24.97
CA GLY A 89 -19.22 -72.40 -26.34
C GLY A 89 -19.38 -71.31 -27.42
N PRO A 90 -18.52 -71.25 -28.47
CA PRO A 90 -18.69 -70.42 -29.68
C PRO A 90 -19.39 -71.20 -30.82
N PRO A 91 -19.86 -70.54 -31.91
CA PRO A 91 -19.02 -70.42 -33.12
C PRO A 91 -19.26 -69.10 -33.91
N ALA A 92 -18.80 -69.02 -35.17
CA ALA A 92 -18.79 -67.81 -36.01
C ALA A 92 -19.37 -68.05 -37.43
N ARG A 93 -19.75 -66.95 -38.14
CA ARG A 93 -19.70 -66.67 -39.62
C ARG A 93 -20.78 -65.65 -40.05
N GLY A 94 -20.47 -64.82 -41.07
CA GLY A 94 -21.43 -63.96 -41.81
C GLY A 94 -22.08 -64.71 -43.00
N PRO A 95 -22.60 -64.05 -44.08
CA PRO A 95 -21.87 -62.99 -44.83
C PRO A 95 -22.68 -61.90 -45.64
N GLY A 96 -21.96 -60.93 -46.22
CA GLY A 96 -22.29 -60.25 -47.50
C GLY A 96 -23.22 -59.02 -47.47
N ARG A 97 -23.18 -58.05 -48.40
CA ARG A 97 -22.34 -57.73 -49.60
C ARG A 97 -22.35 -56.18 -49.79
N ALA A 98 -21.22 -55.49 -50.03
CA ALA A 98 -20.57 -55.17 -51.33
C ALA A 98 -21.37 -54.16 -52.22
N SER A 99 -20.82 -53.25 -53.05
CA SER A 99 -19.44 -52.82 -53.48
C SER A 99 -19.60 -51.67 -54.51
N ALA A 100 -18.70 -50.74 -54.86
CA ALA A 100 -17.34 -50.26 -54.49
C ALA A 100 -17.12 -48.88 -55.23
N GLY A 101 -16.00 -48.13 -55.23
CA GLY A 101 -14.65 -48.27 -54.63
C GLY A 101 -13.63 -47.20 -55.12
N ALA A 102 -12.37 -47.35 -54.65
CA ALA A 102 -11.06 -47.04 -55.28
C ALA A 102 -10.68 -45.57 -55.62
N VAL A 103 -9.40 -45.12 -55.66
CA VAL A 103 -8.04 -45.75 -55.75
C VAL A 103 -7.09 -44.95 -54.80
N ALA A 104 -6.46 -45.55 -53.77
CA ALA A 104 -5.05 -46.05 -53.67
C ALA A 104 -3.91 -45.00 -53.73
N LEU A 105 -2.74 -45.16 -53.08
CA LEU A 105 -2.19 -46.28 -52.27
C LEU A 105 -2.28 -45.95 -50.75
N GLY A 106 -1.32 -46.12 -49.80
CA GLY A 106 0.04 -46.68 -49.69
C GLY A 106 0.81 -46.05 -48.50
N LEU A 107 1.75 -46.67 -47.76
CA LEU A 107 2.24 -48.06 -47.65
C LEU A 107 2.80 -48.35 -46.20
N ALA A 108 3.36 -49.55 -46.01
CA ALA A 108 3.99 -50.18 -44.83
C ALA A 108 5.44 -49.71 -44.52
N GLY A 109 6.18 -50.16 -43.48
CA GLY A 109 5.89 -51.02 -42.30
C GLY A 109 7.14 -51.80 -41.78
N THR A 110 7.00 -52.50 -40.63
CA THR A 110 8.01 -53.40 -39.94
C THR A 110 9.27 -52.74 -39.31
N GLY A 111 9.89 -53.27 -38.25
CA GLY A 111 9.44 -54.34 -37.33
C GLY A 111 10.50 -54.90 -36.33
N GLU A 112 10.06 -55.19 -35.09
CA GLU A 112 10.73 -55.99 -34.02
C GLU A 112 12.07 -55.43 -33.42
N ARG A 113 12.57 -55.71 -32.19
CA ARG A 113 12.41 -56.75 -31.11
C ARG A 113 12.63 -56.07 -29.71
N HIS A 114 12.30 -56.60 -28.51
CA HIS A 114 11.68 -57.85 -28.02
C HIS A 114 11.10 -57.73 -26.56
N ALA A 115 10.72 -58.88 -25.99
CA ALA A 115 10.26 -59.31 -24.65
C ALA A 115 11.08 -58.92 -23.37
N PRO A 116 10.63 -59.22 -22.10
CA PRO A 116 9.27 -59.49 -21.53
C PRO A 116 8.96 -58.97 -20.06
N VAL A 117 7.78 -59.33 -19.50
CA VAL A 117 7.33 -59.34 -18.06
C VAL A 117 6.90 -57.99 -17.43
N PHE A 118 5.60 -57.65 -17.20
CA PHE A 118 4.55 -58.13 -16.22
C PHE A 118 4.79 -57.73 -14.74
N PRO A 119 3.75 -57.51 -13.86
CA PRO A 119 2.50 -56.71 -13.96
C PRO A 119 2.20 -55.80 -12.72
N PRO A 120 1.09 -55.02 -12.68
CA PRO A 120 0.77 -54.10 -11.58
C PRO A 120 -0.22 -54.59 -10.50
N ALA A 121 -0.26 -53.79 -9.42
CA ALA A 121 -1.24 -53.62 -8.32
C ALA A 121 -2.54 -54.46 -8.23
N PHE A 122 -2.92 -54.80 -6.98
CA PHE A 122 -4.24 -55.36 -6.63
C PHE A 122 -4.88 -54.67 -5.41
N ARG A 123 -6.22 -54.57 -5.38
CA ARG A 123 -7.03 -54.12 -4.23
C ARG A 123 -7.73 -55.32 -3.57
N ALA A 124 -7.81 -55.37 -2.24
CA ALA A 124 -8.83 -56.11 -1.48
C ALA A 124 -9.02 -55.52 -0.06
N ARG A 125 -10.11 -55.87 0.62
CA ARG A 125 -10.48 -55.38 1.97
C ARG A 125 -10.86 -56.54 2.91
N LEU A 126 -10.55 -56.35 4.20
CA LEU A 126 -11.26 -56.87 5.40
C LEU A 126 -11.41 -58.39 5.63
N ARG A 127 -10.96 -58.86 6.81
CA ARG A 127 -11.85 -59.39 7.86
C ARG A 127 -11.16 -59.47 9.25
N TRP A 128 -11.94 -59.83 10.27
CA TRP A 128 -11.61 -59.76 11.72
C TRP A 128 -10.94 -61.04 12.26
N GLY A 129 -10.31 -60.92 13.45
CA GLY A 129 -10.03 -62.06 14.34
C GLY A 129 -9.31 -61.65 15.65
N TRP A 130 -9.95 -61.86 16.81
CA TRP A 130 -9.32 -61.75 18.15
C TRP A 130 -8.99 -63.16 18.68
N VAL A 131 -8.03 -63.27 19.63
CA VAL A 131 -8.13 -63.94 20.96
C VAL A 131 -6.74 -64.28 21.57
N ALA A 132 -6.70 -64.35 22.92
CA ALA A 132 -5.69 -64.96 23.81
C ALA A 132 -4.38 -64.19 24.15
N ARG A 133 -4.29 -63.78 25.43
CA ARG A 133 -3.06 -63.87 26.27
C ARG A 133 -3.03 -65.27 26.92
N PRO A 134 -1.85 -65.79 27.31
CA PRO A 134 -1.36 -65.62 28.70
C PRO A 134 0.13 -65.15 28.74
N GLY A 135 0.74 -64.82 29.87
CA GLY A 135 0.24 -64.65 31.25
C GLY A 135 1.33 -64.95 32.31
N ARG A 136 1.55 -64.03 33.27
CA ARG A 136 2.66 -64.02 34.28
C ARG A 136 4.05 -63.82 33.66
N GLY A 137 5.07 -63.32 34.37
CA GLY A 137 5.16 -62.78 35.73
C GLY A 137 6.42 -61.88 35.86
N GLY A 138 6.58 -61.14 36.96
CA GLY A 138 7.67 -60.14 37.10
C GLY A 138 8.69 -60.41 38.21
N ARG A 139 9.76 -59.60 38.22
CA ARG A 139 10.90 -59.50 39.18
C ARG A 139 11.97 -60.61 39.14
N GLY A 140 13.25 -60.20 39.20
CA GLY A 140 14.36 -61.03 39.72
C GLY A 140 15.76 -60.72 39.17
N GLY A 141 16.74 -60.41 40.04
CA GLY A 141 18.20 -60.38 39.75
C GLY A 141 18.70 -59.23 38.84
N VAL A 142 19.63 -58.33 39.18
CA VAL A 142 20.65 -58.22 40.25
C VAL A 142 21.75 -59.29 40.21
N SER A 143 22.97 -58.95 39.77
CA SER A 143 24.03 -58.49 40.71
C SER A 143 25.32 -57.95 40.06
N ARG A 144 25.83 -56.82 40.59
CA ARG A 144 27.25 -56.51 40.93
C ARG A 144 28.29 -56.39 39.78
N ARG A 145 29.41 -55.66 39.94
CA ARG A 145 30.19 -55.38 41.17
C ARG A 145 31.06 -54.09 41.08
N THR A 146 31.04 -53.22 42.12
CA THR A 146 32.11 -52.27 42.60
C THR A 146 32.69 -51.19 41.64
N ALA A 147 33.09 -49.98 42.05
CA ALA A 147 33.29 -49.31 43.37
C ALA A 147 32.99 -47.78 43.21
N THR A 148 32.13 -47.10 44.00
CA THR A 148 32.34 -46.42 45.32
C THR A 148 33.41 -45.31 45.33
N PHE A 149 33.24 -44.14 45.99
CA PHE A 149 32.59 -43.91 47.30
C PHE A 149 32.16 -42.43 47.58
N ARG A 150 30.99 -42.22 48.25
CA ARG A 150 30.50 -41.02 49.04
C ARG A 150 30.44 -39.63 48.34
N GLY A 151 29.55 -38.70 48.70
CA GLY A 151 28.38 -38.66 49.63
C GLY A 151 27.57 -37.36 49.37
N ALA A 152 26.23 -37.33 49.46
CA ALA A 152 25.41 -37.22 50.68
C ALA A 152 25.60 -35.89 51.45
N LEU A 153 24.57 -35.13 51.90
CA LEU A 153 23.09 -35.24 51.79
C LEU A 153 22.46 -33.91 52.30
N GLY A 154 21.25 -33.51 51.87
CA GLY A 154 20.49 -32.44 52.56
C GLY A 154 19.37 -31.78 51.74
N TRP A 155 18.16 -31.73 52.30
CA TRP A 155 17.01 -30.91 51.84
C TRP A 155 16.73 -29.79 52.86
N ILE A 156 16.10 -28.68 52.45
CA ILE A 156 15.14 -27.90 53.26
C ILE A 156 14.36 -26.89 52.36
N ARG A 157 13.26 -26.33 52.88
CA ARG A 157 12.29 -25.43 52.18
C ARG A 157 12.56 -23.92 52.45
N PRO A 158 11.90 -22.98 51.72
CA PRO A 158 12.26 -21.55 51.69
C PRO A 158 11.73 -20.72 52.87
N PRO A 159 12.25 -19.49 53.08
CA PRO A 159 11.62 -18.25 52.57
C PRO A 159 12.63 -17.37 51.78
N GLY A 160 12.37 -16.14 51.31
CA GLY A 160 11.18 -15.26 51.33
C GLY A 160 11.46 -13.95 50.56
N TYR A 161 10.47 -13.04 50.46
CA TYR A 161 10.63 -11.70 49.85
C TYR A 161 11.44 -10.75 50.75
N HIS A 162 12.30 -9.91 50.15
CA HIS A 162 12.23 -8.44 50.33
C HIS A 162 13.19 -7.68 49.37
N ASP A 163 13.00 -6.37 49.34
CA ASP A 163 13.61 -5.35 48.49
C ASP A 163 15.04 -4.98 48.92
N GLY A 164 15.82 -4.36 48.03
CA GLY A 164 17.10 -3.76 48.40
C GLY A 164 17.97 -3.30 47.22
N CYS A 165 18.09 -1.98 47.03
CA CYS A 165 19.06 -1.40 46.11
C CYS A 165 20.50 -1.54 46.65
N LEU A 166 21.48 -1.74 45.76
CA LEU A 166 22.63 -0.82 45.56
C LEU A 166 23.67 -1.37 44.57
N ASN A 167 24.15 -0.49 43.69
CA ASN A 167 25.44 -0.65 43.00
C ASN A 167 26.60 -0.29 43.95
N ALA A 168 27.71 -1.02 43.91
CA ALA A 168 29.05 -0.50 44.21
C ALA A 168 30.18 -1.48 43.83
N LEU A 169 31.36 -0.92 43.52
CA LEU A 169 32.72 -1.52 43.64
C LEU A 169 33.00 -2.75 42.74
N TYR A 170 33.86 -2.68 41.70
CA TYR A 170 35.32 -2.39 41.64
C TYR A 170 36.06 -3.70 41.25
N CYS A 171 37.24 -3.72 40.62
CA CYS A 171 37.96 -2.76 39.77
C CYS A 171 39.21 -3.47 39.18
N GLU A 172 39.89 -2.82 38.24
CA GLU A 172 41.32 -3.07 37.91
C GLU A 172 41.66 -4.45 37.26
N ALA A 173 42.76 -4.61 36.49
CA ALA A 173 43.83 -3.66 36.19
C ALA A 173 44.56 -3.95 34.84
N LEU A 174 44.86 -2.87 34.09
CA LEU A 174 46.14 -2.62 33.39
C LEU A 174 46.49 -3.54 32.17
N ARG A 175 47.36 -3.17 31.20
CA ARG A 175 48.32 -2.05 31.08
C ARG A 175 48.76 -1.76 29.62
N ALA A 176 49.41 -0.60 29.42
CA ALA A 176 50.32 -0.22 28.31
C ALA A 176 49.66 0.04 26.93
N ARG A 177 49.72 1.26 26.34
CA ARG A 177 50.85 2.11 25.84
C ARG A 177 51.35 1.66 24.44
N SER A 178 51.61 2.46 23.39
CA SER A 178 51.50 3.88 23.00
C SER A 178 52.81 4.36 22.36
N SER A 179 52.85 4.71 21.06
CA SER A 179 53.90 5.56 20.46
C SER A 179 53.62 6.03 19.00
N ILE A 180 53.52 7.35 18.86
CA ILE A 180 53.77 8.27 17.71
C ILE A 180 55.29 8.19 17.30
N PRO A 181 55.83 8.61 16.11
CA PRO A 181 55.43 9.70 15.17
C PRO A 181 55.51 9.46 13.63
N ASP A 182 55.01 10.45 12.85
CA ASP A 182 55.59 11.29 11.74
C ASP A 182 56.64 10.71 10.74
N GLU A 183 56.94 11.26 9.53
CA GLU A 183 56.86 12.64 8.98
C GLU A 183 56.84 12.66 7.41
N ASP A 184 56.83 13.86 6.79
CA ASP A 184 56.55 14.24 5.38
C ASP A 184 57.39 13.65 4.21
N ILE A 185 56.86 13.77 2.96
CA ILE A 185 57.53 14.45 1.81
C ILE A 185 56.58 14.69 0.58
N HIS A 186 56.85 15.75 -0.20
CA HIS A 186 56.07 16.25 -1.35
C HIS A 186 55.90 15.28 -2.55
N ALA A 187 54.78 15.39 -3.30
CA ALA A 187 54.72 16.10 -4.62
C ALA A 187 53.44 15.84 -5.45
N CYS A 188 52.94 16.89 -6.14
CA CYS A 188 52.13 16.75 -7.37
C CYS A 188 53.04 17.00 -8.59
N PRO A 189 52.73 16.41 -9.77
CA PRO A 189 52.25 17.29 -10.86
C PRO A 189 51.20 16.66 -11.81
N HIS A 190 50.76 17.48 -12.77
CA HIS A 190 49.64 17.30 -13.69
C HIS A 190 49.85 16.36 -14.91
N SER A 191 48.76 15.64 -15.24
CA SER A 191 48.04 15.59 -16.55
C SER A 191 48.48 14.76 -17.78
N ALA A 192 47.42 14.38 -18.52
CA ALA A 192 47.23 14.37 -19.98
C ALA A 192 47.63 13.15 -20.84
N CYS A 193 46.64 12.66 -21.61
CA CYS A 193 46.81 12.25 -23.01
C CYS A 193 45.45 12.18 -23.75
N CYS A 194 45.39 12.66 -25.00
CA CYS A 194 44.24 12.56 -25.92
C CYS A 194 44.73 12.15 -27.33
N PRO A 195 43.86 11.55 -28.16
CA PRO A 195 43.59 12.14 -29.49
C PRO A 195 42.13 11.91 -29.99
N GLY A 196 41.58 12.66 -30.96
CA GLY A 196 42.02 13.90 -31.63
C GLY A 196 41.38 14.11 -33.02
N ARG A 197 41.18 15.39 -33.44
CA ARG A 197 40.61 15.90 -34.75
C ARG A 197 39.07 15.78 -34.89
N SER A 198 38.31 16.61 -35.63
CA SER A 198 38.42 17.99 -36.25
C SER A 198 37.08 18.31 -36.97
N LEU A 199 36.63 19.53 -37.36
CA LEU A 199 37.12 20.93 -37.34
C LEU A 199 35.93 21.94 -37.55
N ASP A 200 36.23 23.25 -37.49
CA ASP A 200 35.54 24.46 -38.05
C ASP A 200 35.02 25.56 -37.07
N ARG A 201 34.59 26.72 -37.62
CA ARG A 201 34.94 28.11 -37.16
C ARG A 201 33.85 29.17 -37.54
N PRO A 202 33.96 30.50 -37.20
CA PRO A 202 34.35 31.23 -35.95
C PRO A 202 33.47 32.53 -35.68
N VAL A 203 34.04 33.62 -35.08
CA VAL A 203 33.58 35.06 -34.95
C VAL A 203 32.80 35.45 -33.65
N CYS A 204 33.05 36.51 -32.85
CA CYS A 204 34.18 37.48 -32.62
C CYS A 204 34.09 38.25 -31.25
N HIS A 205 35.12 39.07 -30.88
CA HIS A 205 35.32 39.91 -29.64
C HIS A 205 34.94 41.42 -29.81
N PRO A 206 35.29 42.49 -28.99
CA PRO A 206 36.09 42.71 -27.72
C PRO A 206 35.49 43.77 -26.69
N ALA A 207 36.15 44.37 -25.65
CA ALA A 207 36.99 43.85 -24.53
C ALA A 207 37.00 44.70 -23.17
N PRO A 208 37.87 45.72 -22.84
CA PRO A 208 38.36 45.97 -21.42
C PRO A 208 38.47 47.48 -20.97
N PRO A 209 39.35 48.00 -20.04
CA PRO A 209 40.04 47.54 -18.78
C PRO A 209 40.03 48.54 -17.54
N ASN A 210 40.62 48.17 -16.37
CA ASN A 210 41.59 48.96 -15.48
C ASN A 210 41.48 48.81 -13.91
N SER A 211 42.57 49.18 -13.19
CA SER A 211 42.86 49.16 -11.72
C SER A 211 43.96 50.23 -11.35
N PRO A 212 44.65 50.34 -10.17
CA PRO A 212 44.57 49.77 -8.79
C PRO A 212 44.77 50.81 -7.60
N GLY A 213 45.04 50.40 -6.33
CA GLY A 213 45.51 51.28 -5.21
C GLY A 213 45.71 50.64 -3.79
N GLU A 214 46.61 51.17 -2.93
CA GLU A 214 47.00 50.79 -1.52
C GLU A 214 47.65 52.04 -0.79
N PRO A 215 48.36 52.08 0.40
CA PRO A 215 48.75 51.09 1.44
C PRO A 215 48.71 51.53 2.97
N MET A 216 49.24 50.67 3.89
CA MET A 216 49.80 50.97 5.28
C MET A 216 48.87 51.09 6.54
N ARG A 217 49.27 50.89 7.84
CA ARG A 217 50.40 50.21 8.59
C ARG A 217 50.15 50.15 10.15
N LYS A 218 50.57 49.06 10.84
CA LYS A 218 51.29 48.88 12.16
C LYS A 218 50.94 49.72 13.46
N SER A 219 51.16 49.32 14.74
CA SER A 219 51.54 48.09 15.51
C SER A 219 51.55 48.34 17.07
N ILE A 220 51.84 47.32 17.92
CA ILE A 220 52.21 47.32 19.39
C ILE A 220 51.04 47.38 20.42
N GLY A 221 50.98 46.68 21.59
CA GLY A 221 51.74 45.50 22.11
C GLY A 221 51.86 45.30 23.66
N LEU A 222 51.44 44.12 24.20
CA LEU A 222 51.82 43.47 25.51
C LEU A 222 51.30 44.14 26.85
N VAL A 223 50.94 43.51 28.01
CA VAL A 223 51.57 42.51 28.93
C VAL A 223 50.59 41.93 30.03
N LEU A 224 50.83 40.69 30.54
CA LEU A 224 50.44 40.01 31.83
C LEU A 224 49.07 39.28 32.08
N PHE A 225 49.13 38.32 33.04
CA PHE A 225 48.14 37.33 33.55
C PHE A 225 47.29 37.89 34.75
N VAL A 226 46.21 37.28 35.31
CA VAL A 226 46.12 35.98 36.05
C VAL A 226 44.64 35.55 36.37
N LEU A 227 44.35 34.24 36.19
CA LEU A 227 43.29 33.35 36.77
C LEU A 227 41.76 33.38 36.42
N LEU A 228 41.25 32.14 36.27
CA LEU A 228 39.93 31.54 36.61
C LEU A 228 38.66 31.81 35.78
N GLY A 229 38.04 30.71 35.31
CA GLY A 229 36.67 30.65 34.78
C GLY A 229 36.51 29.75 33.53
N SER A 230 36.19 28.46 33.70
CA SER A 230 36.18 27.48 32.59
C SER A 230 34.82 27.37 31.89
N ALA A 231 34.72 27.83 30.64
CA ALA A 231 33.65 27.48 29.71
C ALA A 231 34.20 27.39 28.28
N ILE A 232 34.44 26.16 27.78
CA ILE A 232 35.06 25.95 26.47
C ILE A 232 33.98 25.97 25.38
N TRP A 233 33.88 27.09 24.67
CA TRP A 233 33.26 27.13 23.34
C TRP A 233 34.23 26.54 22.32
N ALA A 234 33.78 25.54 21.55
CA ALA A 234 34.53 25.02 20.42
C ALA A 234 34.42 25.98 19.23
N VAL A 235 35.44 26.82 19.02
CA VAL A 235 35.52 27.72 17.87
C VAL A 235 35.85 26.90 16.62
N VAL A 236 34.83 26.58 15.83
CA VAL A 236 34.99 26.04 14.48
C VAL A 236 35.58 27.14 13.60
N ALA A 237 36.71 26.88 12.95
CA ALA A 237 37.31 27.81 12.00
C ALA A 237 36.37 27.98 10.77
N PRO A 238 36.26 29.19 10.19
CA PRO A 238 35.36 29.43 9.07
C PRO A 238 35.91 28.78 7.78
N GLY A 239 35.55 27.51 7.57
CA GLY A 239 35.46 26.94 6.23
C GLY A 239 34.51 27.79 5.38
N ALA A 240 34.72 27.80 4.06
CA ALA A 240 33.97 28.68 3.16
C ALA A 240 32.45 28.42 3.27
N ALA A 241 31.73 29.35 3.89
CA ALA A 241 30.31 29.19 4.16
C ALA A 241 29.52 29.13 2.85
N SER A 242 28.96 27.97 2.54
CA SER A 242 27.83 27.86 1.61
C SER A 242 26.73 28.79 2.11
N ALA A 243 26.25 29.70 1.27
CA ALA A 243 25.25 30.67 1.65
C ALA A 243 23.99 29.97 2.17
N SER A 244 23.76 30.01 3.49
CA SER A 244 22.61 29.38 4.12
C SER A 244 21.33 30.05 3.65
N THR A 245 20.47 29.27 3.00
CA THR A 245 19.18 29.79 2.54
C THR A 245 18.31 29.96 3.78
N THR A 246 17.69 31.12 3.93
CA THR A 246 16.78 31.40 5.04
C THR A 246 15.40 31.75 4.54
N ILE A 247 14.38 31.23 5.21
CA ILE A 247 12.98 31.60 4.99
C ILE A 247 12.37 31.99 6.33
N GLU A 248 11.58 33.07 6.37
CA GLU A 248 10.80 33.42 7.56
C GLU A 248 9.35 32.93 7.40
N ARG A 249 8.76 32.50 8.53
CA ARG A 249 7.35 32.10 8.67
C ARG A 249 6.77 32.77 9.92
N GLU A 250 5.48 33.04 9.93
CA GLU A 250 4.79 33.65 11.06
C GLU A 250 3.55 32.83 11.38
N PHE A 251 3.43 32.41 12.64
CA PHE A 251 2.33 31.60 13.18
C PHE A 251 1.65 32.41 14.28
N GLY A 252 0.36 32.18 14.53
CA GLY A 252 -0.37 32.95 15.53
C GLY A 252 -1.63 32.26 16.03
N TYR A 253 -1.92 32.44 17.32
CA TYR A 253 -2.96 31.69 18.02
C TYR A 253 -3.95 32.65 18.70
N GLY A 254 -5.17 32.68 18.15
CA GLY A 254 -6.27 33.49 18.66
C GLY A 254 -6.73 33.02 20.05
N PRO A 255 -7.24 33.93 20.91
CA PRO A 255 -7.70 33.58 22.25
C PRO A 255 -8.88 32.59 22.24
N ASP A 256 -9.65 32.58 21.16
CA ASP A 256 -10.77 31.69 20.85
C ASP A 256 -10.38 30.22 20.61
N ARG A 257 -9.09 29.93 20.39
CA ARG A 257 -8.60 28.54 20.26
C ARG A 257 -8.33 27.85 21.59
N PHE A 258 -8.35 28.56 22.72
CA PHE A 258 -7.93 28.05 24.03
C PHE A 258 -9.11 27.81 24.97
N GLU A 259 -9.05 26.70 25.70
CA GLU A 259 -9.98 26.37 26.78
C GLU A 259 -9.22 26.18 28.10
N LEU A 260 -9.81 26.62 29.21
CA LEU A 260 -9.21 26.55 30.55
C LEU A 260 -10.16 25.84 31.51
N THR A 261 -9.91 24.55 31.75
CA THR A 261 -10.72 23.72 32.64
C THR A 261 -10.06 23.64 34.01
N ARG A 262 -10.78 24.01 35.09
CA ARG A 262 -10.25 23.95 36.44
C ARG A 262 -10.57 22.61 37.11
N ASN A 263 -9.52 21.91 37.52
CA ASN A 263 -9.59 20.58 38.12
C ASN A 263 -9.95 20.65 39.61
N ALA A 264 -10.46 19.53 40.14
CA ALA A 264 -10.86 19.42 41.55
C ALA A 264 -9.69 19.49 42.55
N ASP A 265 -8.46 19.24 42.09
CA ASP A 265 -7.21 19.41 42.87
C ASP A 265 -6.74 20.88 42.94
N GLY A 266 -7.44 21.80 42.27
CA GLY A 266 -7.11 23.22 42.18
C GLY A 266 -6.12 23.58 41.06
N THR A 267 -5.66 22.61 40.26
CA THR A 267 -4.92 22.88 39.02
C THR A 267 -5.85 23.36 37.90
N THR A 268 -5.28 23.94 36.85
CA THR A 268 -5.98 24.28 35.61
C THR A 268 -5.37 23.47 34.48
N GLN A 269 -6.19 22.72 33.74
CA GLN A 269 -5.79 22.11 32.50
C GLN A 269 -6.00 23.10 31.35
N VAL A 270 -4.98 23.26 30.51
CA VAL A 270 -5.06 24.05 29.28
C VAL A 270 -5.44 23.12 28.14
N GLY A 271 -6.48 23.46 27.39
CA GLY A 271 -6.86 22.85 26.11
C GLY A 271 -6.62 23.82 24.96
N MET A 272 -6.39 23.29 23.76
CA MET A 272 -6.34 24.09 22.54
C MET A 272 -6.78 23.24 21.34
N SER A 273 -7.58 23.83 20.44
CA SER A 273 -8.00 23.16 19.20
C SER A 273 -6.80 22.79 18.31
N SER A 274 -6.79 21.56 17.80
CA SER A 274 -5.72 21.00 16.96
C SER A 274 -4.32 20.94 17.61
N ALA A 275 -4.24 20.93 18.95
CA ALA A 275 -2.99 20.77 19.70
C ALA A 275 -2.93 19.41 20.42
N THR A 276 -1.73 18.83 20.55
CA THR A 276 -1.48 17.74 21.49
C THR A 276 -1.14 18.26 22.89
N ARG A 277 -0.96 17.36 23.85
CA ARG A 277 -0.46 17.65 25.21
C ARG A 277 1.01 17.27 25.33
N GLU A 278 1.77 18.04 26.11
CA GLU A 278 3.10 17.63 26.58
C GLU A 278 2.99 16.32 27.38
N TYR A 279 3.73 15.31 26.94
CA TYR A 279 3.72 13.94 27.47
C TYR A 279 5.08 13.52 28.07
N THR A 280 6.08 14.41 28.03
CA THR A 280 7.39 14.19 28.68
C THR A 280 7.23 14.24 30.20
N ALA A 281 7.53 13.13 30.87
CA ALA A 281 7.43 13.03 32.33
C ALA A 281 8.17 14.17 33.05
N GLY A 282 7.54 14.75 34.08
CA GLY A 282 8.08 15.83 34.89
C GLY A 282 7.75 17.25 34.39
N ARG A 283 7.37 17.43 33.13
CA ARG A 283 6.97 18.73 32.55
C ARG A 283 5.52 19.11 32.88
N PRO A 284 5.10 20.38 32.74
CA PRO A 284 3.69 20.77 32.82
C PRO A 284 2.85 20.30 31.61
N ASP A 285 1.58 19.97 31.86
CA ASP A 285 0.55 19.63 30.85
C ASP A 285 0.13 20.90 30.07
N LEU A 286 0.98 21.29 29.12
CA LEU A 286 0.76 22.39 28.17
C LEU A 286 0.40 21.86 26.77
N PRO A 287 -0.35 22.62 25.96
CA PRO A 287 -0.57 22.31 24.55
C PRO A 287 0.72 22.40 23.72
N LEU A 288 0.82 21.60 22.66
CA LEU A 288 1.88 21.63 21.65
C LEU A 288 1.25 21.47 20.25
N VAL A 289 1.70 22.26 19.26
CA VAL A 289 1.18 22.24 17.88
C VAL A 289 2.28 21.83 16.90
N GLY A 290 1.96 20.95 15.95
CA GLY A 290 2.83 20.59 14.82
C GLY A 290 2.52 21.46 13.58
N GLU A 291 3.28 22.53 13.39
CA GLU A 291 3.11 23.44 12.24
C GLU A 291 3.90 22.95 11.01
N ARG A 292 3.22 22.72 9.89
CA ARG A 292 3.81 22.19 8.63
C ARG A 292 4.42 23.31 7.78
N VAL A 293 5.63 23.11 7.29
CA VAL A 293 6.32 24.04 6.37
C VAL A 293 6.89 23.29 5.17
N GLU A 294 6.55 23.72 3.95
CA GLU A 294 7.16 23.20 2.73
C GLU A 294 8.54 23.82 2.47
N LEU A 295 9.50 22.99 2.06
CA LEU A 295 10.90 23.33 1.85
C LEU A 295 11.27 23.41 0.35
N PRO A 296 12.20 24.29 -0.05
CA PRO A 296 12.72 24.30 -1.41
C PRO A 296 13.44 22.98 -1.78
N PRO A 297 13.37 22.51 -3.05
CA PRO A 297 13.99 21.26 -3.46
C PRO A 297 15.48 21.16 -3.14
N GLY A 298 15.89 20.01 -2.58
CA GLY A 298 17.29 19.73 -2.24
C GLY A 298 17.80 20.38 -0.95
N LEU A 299 16.97 21.13 -0.24
CA LEU A 299 17.27 21.69 1.08
C LEU A 299 16.50 20.94 2.18
N ARG A 300 17.10 20.87 3.38
CA ARG A 300 16.44 20.44 4.62
C ARG A 300 16.50 21.54 5.69
N LEU A 301 15.63 21.45 6.70
CA LEU A 301 15.65 22.36 7.85
C LEU A 301 16.77 21.95 8.81
N ALA A 302 17.67 22.88 9.11
CA ALA A 302 18.75 22.70 10.07
C ALA A 302 18.44 23.35 11.43
N VAL A 303 17.96 24.60 11.43
CA VAL A 303 17.68 25.38 12.65
C VAL A 303 16.41 26.21 12.49
N ALA A 304 15.61 26.31 13.56
CA ALA A 304 14.47 27.21 13.66
C ALA A 304 14.72 28.25 14.78
N GLU A 305 14.84 29.52 14.42
CA GLU A 305 15.14 30.65 15.33
C GLU A 305 13.92 31.55 15.51
N ILE A 306 13.61 31.97 16.74
CA ILE A 306 12.56 32.98 16.97
C ILE A 306 13.11 34.39 16.71
N VAL A 307 12.60 35.05 15.68
CA VAL A 307 12.96 36.43 15.29
C VAL A 307 12.11 37.47 16.01
N ARG A 308 10.83 37.16 16.25
CA ARG A 308 9.87 38.01 16.96
C ARG A 308 8.89 37.12 17.70
N LEU A 309 8.59 37.50 18.94
CA LEU A 309 7.56 36.89 19.76
C LEU A 309 6.62 38.00 20.26
N GLU A 310 5.33 37.78 20.08
CA GLU A 310 4.26 38.58 20.66
C GLU A 310 3.39 37.64 21.50
N THR A 311 3.32 37.89 22.80
CA THR A 311 2.45 37.16 23.72
C THR A 311 1.38 38.07 24.30
N ALA A 312 0.32 37.46 24.81
CA ALA A 312 -0.75 38.13 25.54
C ALA A 312 -1.14 37.30 26.77
N PRO A 313 -1.53 37.92 27.89
CA PRO A 313 -2.08 37.21 29.03
C PRO A 313 -3.27 36.34 28.63
N LEU A 314 -3.30 35.11 29.14
CA LEU A 314 -4.38 34.14 28.98
C LEU A 314 -5.08 33.89 30.32
N ALA A 315 -4.33 33.78 31.42
CA ALA A 315 -4.84 33.71 32.79
C ALA A 315 -3.77 34.06 33.86
N GLN A 316 -4.20 34.24 35.10
CA GLN A 316 -3.35 34.42 36.29
C GLN A 316 -3.82 33.48 37.42
N ASP A 317 -3.03 33.35 38.49
CA ASP A 317 -3.22 32.39 39.59
C ASP A 317 -3.34 30.92 39.14
N VAL A 318 -2.74 30.59 37.99
CA VAL A 318 -2.75 29.27 37.36
C VAL A 318 -1.71 28.36 38.00
N ARG A 319 -2.15 27.17 38.42
CA ARG A 319 -1.27 26.03 38.69
C ARG A 319 -1.53 24.97 37.63
N LEU A 320 -0.52 24.63 36.83
CA LEU A 320 -0.66 23.53 35.88
C LEU A 320 -0.44 22.18 36.58
N PRO A 321 -1.07 21.10 36.12
CA PRO A 321 -0.68 19.74 36.50
C PRO A 321 0.54 19.27 35.68
N SER A 322 1.20 18.22 36.13
CA SER A 322 2.29 17.55 35.40
C SER A 322 1.80 16.65 34.26
N ALA A 323 2.66 16.45 33.26
CA ALA A 323 2.41 15.63 32.07
C ALA A 323 1.97 14.20 32.44
N MET A 324 1.10 13.63 31.61
CA MET A 324 0.47 12.33 31.86
C MET A 324 1.44 11.18 31.59
N LEU A 325 1.46 10.18 32.48
CA LEU A 325 2.19 8.92 32.26
C LEU A 325 1.24 7.91 31.61
N MET A 326 1.47 7.62 30.34
CA MET A 326 0.76 6.55 29.66
C MET A 326 1.28 5.19 30.14
N ARG A 327 0.38 4.32 30.60
CA ARG A 327 0.67 2.94 31.02
C ARG A 327 -0.19 1.95 30.24
N PRO A 328 0.27 0.71 30.02
CA PRO A 328 -0.52 -0.32 29.37
C PRO A 328 -1.51 -0.95 30.36
N GLY A 329 -2.81 -0.81 30.09
CA GLY A 329 -3.87 -1.43 30.91
C GLY A 329 -5.17 -0.63 30.94
N VAL A 330 -6.01 -0.94 31.94
CA VAL A 330 -7.24 -0.17 32.26
C VAL A 330 -7.05 0.75 33.48
N ASP A 331 -5.80 0.97 33.88
CA ASP A 331 -5.44 1.77 35.06
C ASP A 331 -5.82 3.24 34.87
N SER A 332 -6.11 3.93 35.98
CA SER A 332 -6.43 5.36 35.99
C SER A 332 -5.32 6.19 35.36
N LEU A 333 -5.71 7.24 34.63
CA LEU A 333 -4.82 8.23 34.02
C LEU A 333 -3.87 8.88 35.04
N GLU A 334 -2.67 8.31 35.21
CA GLU A 334 -1.65 8.83 36.13
C GLU A 334 -0.93 10.04 35.53
N ARG A 335 -0.49 10.94 36.41
CA ARG A 335 0.40 12.05 36.08
C ARG A 335 1.79 11.78 36.64
N SER A 336 2.80 12.21 35.90
CA SER A 336 4.20 12.13 36.33
C SER A 336 4.44 12.94 37.61
N ALA A 337 5.42 12.56 38.42
CA ALA A 337 5.88 13.43 39.50
C ALA A 337 6.42 14.74 38.86
N PRO A 338 5.94 15.93 39.27
CA PRO A 338 6.40 17.20 38.71
C PRO A 338 7.90 17.39 38.98
N ASP A 339 8.68 17.76 37.96
CA ASP A 339 10.10 18.03 38.12
C ASP A 339 10.28 19.30 38.99
N PRO A 340 10.93 19.22 40.17
CA PRO A 340 11.16 20.37 41.02
C PRO A 340 11.96 21.50 40.35
N ALA A 341 12.82 21.18 39.38
CA ALA A 341 13.59 22.18 38.62
C ALA A 341 12.71 22.97 37.65
N ILE A 342 11.62 22.37 37.14
CA ILE A 342 10.66 23.03 36.25
C ILE A 342 9.55 23.69 37.06
N PHE A 343 8.92 22.98 38.00
CA PHE A 343 7.82 23.49 38.80
C PHE A 343 8.24 24.48 39.89
N GLY A 344 9.53 24.55 40.22
CA GLY A 344 10.14 25.60 41.04
C GLY A 344 10.78 26.75 40.25
N HIS A 345 10.68 26.75 38.92
CA HIS A 345 11.35 27.73 38.06
C HIS A 345 10.73 29.14 38.19
N ALA A 346 11.59 30.17 38.20
CA ALA A 346 11.21 31.57 38.30
C ALA A 346 11.30 32.28 36.93
N GLY A 347 10.33 32.04 36.07
CA GLY A 347 10.33 32.44 34.66
C GLY A 347 9.28 31.66 33.86
N PHE A 348 9.12 31.94 32.57
CA PHE A 348 8.14 31.25 31.73
C PHE A 348 8.70 29.95 31.14
N VAL A 349 7.99 28.85 31.34
CA VAL A 349 8.27 27.53 30.74
C VAL A 349 7.20 27.16 29.68
N PRO A 350 7.59 26.44 28.60
CA PRO A 350 8.96 26.09 28.22
C PRO A 350 9.73 27.33 27.72
N GLU A 351 11.03 27.41 28.04
CA GLU A 351 11.91 28.50 27.56
C GLU A 351 12.05 28.46 26.03
N GLN A 352 12.19 27.25 25.47
CA GLN A 352 12.23 27.01 24.03
C GLN A 352 10.82 26.79 23.48
N LEU A 353 10.20 27.85 22.95
CA LEU A 353 8.84 27.80 22.39
C LEU A 353 8.75 27.13 20.99
N VAL A 354 9.87 26.96 20.28
CA VAL A 354 9.91 26.39 18.92
C VAL A 354 11.04 25.37 18.81
N GLN A 355 10.72 24.19 18.30
CA GLN A 355 11.64 23.08 18.04
C GLN A 355 11.45 22.56 16.61
N VAL A 356 12.53 22.04 16.00
CA VAL A 356 12.45 21.31 14.73
C VAL A 356 11.90 19.91 15.04
N GLY A 357 10.79 19.54 14.39
CA GLY A 357 10.18 18.23 14.48
C GLY A 357 10.63 17.30 13.36
N ALA A 358 9.78 16.34 12.98
CA ALA A 358 9.99 15.49 11.81
C ALA A 358 10.17 16.31 10.51
N GLN A 359 10.95 15.76 9.58
CA GLN A 359 11.00 16.22 8.19
C GLN A 359 11.20 15.03 7.24
N GLY A 360 10.72 15.16 6.01
CA GLY A 360 10.70 14.08 5.01
C GLY A 360 10.08 14.55 3.70
N PHE A 361 9.50 13.62 2.93
CA PHE A 361 8.88 13.94 1.64
C PHE A 361 7.40 13.54 1.60
N GLU A 362 6.54 14.39 1.02
CA GLU A 362 5.10 14.11 0.90
C GLU A 362 4.69 14.24 -0.57
N ARG A 363 4.49 13.10 -1.26
CA ARG A 363 4.16 13.06 -2.69
C ARG A 363 5.16 13.83 -3.57
N GLY A 364 6.44 13.80 -3.19
CA GLY A 364 7.55 14.45 -3.89
C GLY A 364 7.88 15.89 -3.46
N ARG A 365 7.15 16.47 -2.50
CA ARG A 365 7.46 17.79 -1.90
C ARG A 365 8.30 17.60 -0.64
N GLY A 366 9.32 18.44 -0.43
CA GLY A 366 10.06 18.48 0.84
C GLY A 366 9.22 19.14 1.92
N VAL A 367 9.06 18.50 3.09
CA VAL A 367 8.24 18.99 4.19
C VAL A 367 9.02 18.88 5.50
N ALA A 368 9.02 19.94 6.30
CA ALA A 368 9.45 19.92 7.68
C ALA A 368 8.34 20.41 8.61
N TYR A 369 8.32 19.90 9.83
CA TYR A 369 7.41 20.34 10.87
C TYR A 369 8.15 21.12 11.96
N LEU A 370 7.48 22.10 12.54
CA LEU A 370 7.88 22.78 13.76
C LEU A 370 6.98 22.31 14.90
N VAL A 371 7.56 21.90 16.02
CA VAL A 371 6.80 21.73 17.27
C VAL A 371 6.83 23.07 17.99
N ILE A 372 5.66 23.70 18.13
CA ILE A 372 5.50 25.02 18.75
C ILE A 372 4.67 24.89 20.03
N ALA A 373 5.16 25.49 21.11
CA ALA A 373 4.38 25.72 22.34
C ALA A 373 3.58 27.02 22.17
N PRO A 374 2.24 26.97 22.04
CA PRO A 374 1.40 28.15 21.81
C PRO A 374 1.02 28.86 23.13
N VAL A 375 1.40 28.29 24.27
CA VAL A 375 1.16 28.80 25.62
C VAL A 375 2.43 28.61 26.46
N ARG A 376 2.71 29.57 27.34
CA ARG A 376 3.79 29.51 28.33
C ARG A 376 3.28 29.87 29.73
N TRP A 377 3.83 29.22 30.75
CA TRP A 377 3.40 29.33 32.15
C TRP A 377 4.57 29.73 33.05
N ASN A 378 4.34 30.61 34.03
CA ASN A 378 5.32 30.96 35.03
C ASN A 378 4.99 30.29 36.38
N PRO A 379 5.72 29.24 36.81
CA PRO A 379 5.42 28.49 38.02
C PRO A 379 5.47 29.33 39.31
N ALA A 380 6.35 30.34 39.35
CA ALA A 380 6.55 31.18 40.52
C ALA A 380 5.48 32.26 40.70
N THR A 381 4.84 32.73 39.62
CA THR A 381 3.79 33.77 39.68
C THR A 381 2.38 33.24 39.39
N GLY A 382 2.25 32.04 38.82
CA GLY A 382 0.97 31.52 38.32
C GLY A 382 0.47 32.21 37.05
N GLU A 383 1.31 32.97 36.35
CA GLU A 383 0.92 33.68 35.13
C GLU A 383 0.95 32.74 33.92
N LEU A 384 -0.07 32.83 33.06
CA LEU A 384 -0.23 32.04 31.85
C LEU A 384 -0.41 32.98 30.66
N GLU A 385 0.46 32.88 29.67
CA GLU A 385 0.42 33.69 28.44
C GLU A 385 0.21 32.79 27.20
N ARG A 386 -0.61 33.25 26.25
CA ARG A 386 -0.65 32.70 24.89
C ARG A 386 0.34 33.41 23.98
N VAL A 387 0.86 32.70 22.99
CA VAL A 387 1.58 33.27 21.84
C VAL A 387 0.54 33.85 20.87
N GLU A 388 0.49 35.18 20.73
CA GLU A 388 -0.36 35.80 19.70
C GLU A 388 0.27 35.70 18.31
N ARG A 389 1.57 36.01 18.20
CA ARG A 389 2.37 35.80 16.98
C ARG A 389 3.77 35.33 17.33
N VAL A 390 4.28 34.36 16.59
CA VAL A 390 5.69 33.99 16.61
C VAL A 390 6.21 33.98 15.18
N ARG A 391 7.24 34.80 14.91
CA ARG A 391 7.97 34.78 13.64
C ARG A 391 9.23 33.96 13.81
N VAL A 392 9.34 32.91 13.00
CA VAL A 392 10.43 31.95 13.01
C VAL A 392 11.25 32.12 11.73
N ARG A 393 12.56 32.25 11.86
CA ARG A 393 13.52 32.08 10.75
C ARG A 393 13.96 30.63 10.70
N LEU A 394 13.85 30.07 9.51
CA LEU A 394 14.24 28.70 9.21
C LEU A 394 15.55 28.77 8.43
N VAL A 395 16.62 28.25 9.03
CA VAL A 395 17.94 28.14 8.41
C VAL A 395 18.00 26.80 7.70
N LEU A 396 18.22 26.83 6.39
CA LEU A 396 18.18 25.67 5.52
C LEU A 396 19.58 25.34 4.99
N GLU A 397 19.88 24.04 4.93
CA GLU A 397 21.12 23.49 4.41
C GLU A 397 20.86 22.51 3.27
N SER A 398 21.88 22.27 2.42
CA SER A 398 21.80 21.30 1.34
C SER A 398 21.80 19.87 1.90
N THR A 399 20.82 19.05 1.49
CA THR A 399 20.81 17.62 1.79
C THR A 399 21.17 16.77 0.56
N SER A 400 21.69 15.56 0.79
CA SER A 400 21.79 14.48 -0.19
C SER A 400 20.51 13.66 -0.31
N GLU A 401 19.61 13.73 0.67
CA GLU A 401 18.30 13.06 0.68
C GLU A 401 17.44 13.56 -0.50
N ARG A 402 16.71 12.67 -1.16
CA ARG A 402 15.82 13.00 -2.29
C ARG A 402 14.49 12.25 -2.12
N PRO A 403 13.37 12.85 -2.54
CA PRO A 403 12.12 12.11 -2.65
C PRO A 403 12.25 11.01 -3.71
N LEU A 404 11.38 10.01 -3.61
CA LEU A 404 11.13 9.03 -4.64
C LEU A 404 10.73 9.73 -5.94
N GLU A 405 11.56 9.56 -6.97
CA GLU A 405 11.42 10.31 -8.23
C GLU A 405 10.05 10.09 -8.87
N ARG A 406 9.38 11.20 -9.19
CA ARG A 406 8.07 11.19 -9.84
C ARG A 406 8.22 11.36 -11.34
N GLU A 407 8.69 10.32 -12.02
CA GLU A 407 8.83 10.30 -13.49
C GLU A 407 7.50 10.68 -14.18
N ARG A 408 6.35 10.30 -13.60
CA ARG A 408 5.01 10.66 -14.10
C ARG A 408 4.16 11.37 -13.04
N ILE A 409 3.67 12.55 -13.39
CA ILE A 409 2.68 13.33 -12.63
C ILE A 409 1.40 13.50 -13.47
N VAL A 410 0.23 13.38 -12.85
CA VAL A 410 -1.08 13.56 -13.51
C VAL A 410 -1.85 14.64 -12.75
N PRO A 411 -1.97 15.87 -13.28
CA PRO A 411 -2.52 17.01 -12.55
C PRO A 411 -3.92 16.78 -11.94
N ASP A 412 -4.81 16.11 -12.67
CA ASP A 412 -6.15 15.70 -12.22
C ASP A 412 -6.18 14.83 -10.94
N TRP A 413 -5.04 14.24 -10.56
CA TRP A 413 -4.91 13.33 -9.42
C TRP A 413 -4.08 13.92 -8.29
N GLU A 414 -3.37 15.03 -8.50
CA GLU A 414 -2.65 15.70 -7.42
C GLU A 414 -3.61 16.34 -6.41
N ASP A 415 -3.11 16.54 -5.21
CA ASP A 415 -3.87 17.16 -4.13
C ASP A 415 -3.84 18.68 -4.28
N ALA A 416 -4.98 19.34 -4.05
CA ALA A 416 -5.03 20.80 -4.00
C ALA A 416 -4.12 21.31 -2.87
N GLU A 417 -3.38 22.39 -3.12
CA GLU A 417 -2.30 22.84 -2.24
C GLU A 417 -2.76 23.10 -0.78
N VAL A 418 -2.27 22.27 0.15
CA VAL A 418 -2.49 22.40 1.59
C VAL A 418 -1.59 23.52 2.13
N GLY A 419 -1.89 24.76 1.74
CA GLY A 419 -1.08 25.94 2.08
C GLY A 419 -1.76 27.32 1.96
N ALA A 420 -2.95 27.42 1.36
CA ALA A 420 -3.63 28.71 1.09
C ALA A 420 -5.02 28.88 1.76
N ALA A 421 -5.43 27.93 2.61
CA ALA A 421 -6.78 27.87 3.18
C ALA A 421 -6.76 28.12 4.70
N GLY A 422 -7.04 29.36 5.12
CA GLY A 422 -7.42 29.64 6.51
C GLY A 422 -8.83 29.08 6.85
N PRO A 423 -9.15 28.91 8.15
CA PRO A 423 -10.45 28.40 8.58
C PRO A 423 -11.59 29.34 8.17
N GLY A 424 -12.27 29.00 7.07
CA GLY A 424 -13.33 29.84 6.48
C GLY A 424 -13.57 29.61 4.99
N SER A 425 -12.62 29.05 4.25
CA SER A 425 -12.75 28.75 2.82
C SER A 425 -13.61 27.51 2.53
N ARG A 426 -14.91 27.58 2.84
CA ARG A 426 -15.90 26.61 2.31
C ARG A 426 -15.82 26.60 0.78
N ALA A 427 -15.64 25.40 0.23
CA ALA A 427 -15.19 25.12 -1.14
C ALA A 427 -13.73 25.54 -1.40
N ALA A 428 -12.81 24.69 -0.94
CA ALA A 428 -11.53 24.49 -1.63
C ALA A 428 -11.82 23.91 -3.04
N GLN A 429 -12.11 24.81 -3.99
CA GLN A 429 -12.30 24.45 -5.39
C GLN A 429 -11.00 23.83 -5.92
N PRO A 430 -11.03 22.66 -6.59
CA PRO A 430 -9.95 22.31 -7.49
C PRO A 430 -9.88 23.44 -8.52
N THR A 431 -8.73 24.11 -8.64
CA THR A 431 -8.58 25.21 -9.59
C THR A 431 -8.88 24.69 -10.99
N SER A 432 -9.70 25.44 -11.74
CA SER A 432 -10.17 25.06 -13.08
C SER A 432 -9.01 25.10 -14.09
N LEU A 433 -8.15 24.09 -14.03
CA LEU A 433 -7.24 23.74 -15.09
C LEU A 433 -8.09 23.25 -16.26
N VAL A 434 -8.39 24.19 -17.17
CA VAL A 434 -8.97 23.90 -18.48
C VAL A 434 -7.91 23.21 -19.34
N GLY A 435 -7.55 21.99 -18.95
CA GLY A 435 -6.75 21.08 -19.73
C GLY A 435 -7.53 20.77 -21.01
N GLY A 436 -7.11 21.38 -22.12
CA GLY A 436 -7.75 21.20 -23.43
C GLY A 436 -7.90 19.70 -23.71
N ALA A 437 -9.14 19.26 -23.96
CA ALA A 437 -9.53 17.86 -23.85
C ALA A 437 -8.58 16.94 -24.61
N ARG A 438 -7.78 16.15 -23.87
CA ARG A 438 -6.97 15.08 -24.45
C ARG A 438 -7.92 14.15 -25.20
N ARG A 439 -7.58 13.85 -26.46
CA ARG A 439 -8.31 12.89 -27.29
C ARG A 439 -8.41 11.56 -26.53
N ALA A 440 -9.59 10.95 -26.57
CA ALA A 440 -9.78 9.63 -25.98
C ALA A 440 -8.88 8.60 -26.65
N GLU A 441 -8.15 7.87 -25.84
CA GLU A 441 -7.34 6.73 -26.25
C GLU A 441 -7.77 5.53 -25.39
N PRO A 442 -7.62 4.28 -25.85
CA PRO A 442 -7.86 3.11 -25.01
C PRO A 442 -6.98 3.14 -23.76
N PHE A 443 -7.57 2.86 -22.59
CA PHE A 443 -6.80 2.58 -21.37
C PHE A 443 -5.99 1.29 -21.57
N LYS A 444 -4.67 1.46 -21.72
CA LYS A 444 -3.66 0.43 -21.97
C LYS A 444 -2.52 0.64 -20.97
N ALA A 445 -2.76 0.29 -19.71
CA ALA A 445 -1.70 0.24 -18.72
C ALA A 445 -0.70 -0.87 -19.07
N THR A 446 0.59 -0.57 -18.98
CA THR A 446 1.68 -1.54 -19.17
C THR A 446 1.63 -2.67 -18.12
N GLN A 447 2.31 -3.79 -18.32
CA GLN A 447 2.36 -4.85 -17.29
C GLN A 447 3.13 -4.40 -16.04
N LEU A 448 4.41 -4.03 -16.20
CA LEU A 448 5.23 -3.37 -15.19
C LEU A 448 5.00 -1.86 -15.16
N PRO A 449 5.23 -1.15 -14.05
CA PRO A 449 5.18 0.31 -14.03
C PRO A 449 6.17 0.95 -15.00
N SER A 450 5.67 1.85 -15.85
CA SER A 450 6.45 2.45 -16.93
C SER A 450 5.89 3.82 -17.34
N LEU A 451 6.78 4.68 -17.87
CA LEU A 451 6.43 5.90 -18.60
C LEU A 451 5.74 5.64 -19.94
N LEU A 452 5.76 4.40 -20.42
CA LEU A 452 4.99 3.94 -21.56
C LEU A 452 3.55 3.57 -21.11
N GLY A 453 2.66 3.18 -22.03
CA GLY A 453 1.25 2.89 -21.70
C GLY A 453 0.46 4.08 -21.12
N SER A 454 -0.70 3.78 -20.55
CA SER A 454 -1.57 4.74 -19.85
C SER A 454 -1.12 4.99 -18.41
N PRO A 455 -1.48 6.15 -17.82
CA PRO A 455 -1.37 6.37 -16.38
C PRO A 455 -2.37 5.50 -15.60
N VAL A 456 -2.00 5.07 -14.39
CA VAL A 456 -2.83 4.26 -13.50
C VAL A 456 -3.03 5.02 -12.20
N ALA A 457 -4.27 5.28 -11.82
CA ALA A 457 -4.60 5.98 -10.57
C ALA A 457 -4.69 5.02 -9.38
N TYR A 458 -5.14 3.78 -9.63
CA TYR A 458 -5.55 2.82 -8.61
C TYR A 458 -4.95 1.44 -8.90
N VAL A 459 -4.30 0.85 -7.90
CA VAL A 459 -3.71 -0.50 -7.99
C VAL A 459 -4.36 -1.42 -6.97
N ILE A 460 -4.87 -2.58 -7.40
CA ILE A 460 -5.27 -3.67 -6.52
C ILE A 460 -4.17 -4.73 -6.52
N VAL A 461 -3.61 -5.04 -5.35
CA VAL A 461 -2.65 -6.14 -5.18
C VAL A 461 -3.37 -7.30 -4.50
N THR A 462 -3.35 -8.49 -5.10
CA THR A 462 -4.13 -9.65 -4.62
C THR A 462 -3.44 -10.98 -5.01
N ASN A 463 -4.11 -12.13 -4.90
CA ASN A 463 -3.62 -13.40 -5.46
C ASN A 463 -4.38 -13.81 -6.73
N ASP A 464 -3.85 -14.77 -7.48
CA ASP A 464 -4.43 -15.20 -8.76
C ASP A 464 -5.85 -15.79 -8.64
N ALA A 465 -6.19 -16.35 -7.48
CA ALA A 465 -7.51 -16.90 -7.22
C ALA A 465 -8.59 -15.82 -7.01
N MET A 466 -8.22 -14.66 -6.46
CA MET A 466 -9.14 -13.54 -6.17
C MET A 466 -9.14 -12.45 -7.23
N ALA A 467 -8.12 -12.37 -8.08
CA ALA A 467 -8.04 -11.39 -9.17
C ALA A 467 -9.33 -11.24 -10.00
N PRO A 468 -10.09 -12.29 -10.35
CA PRO A 468 -11.36 -12.15 -11.09
C PRO A 468 -12.48 -11.44 -10.33
N ALA A 469 -12.44 -11.39 -9.00
CA ALA A 469 -13.38 -10.59 -8.20
C ALA A 469 -12.93 -9.12 -8.15
N PHE A 470 -11.67 -8.88 -7.83
CA PHE A 470 -11.11 -7.53 -7.77
C PHE A 470 -11.08 -6.82 -9.13
N GLN A 471 -11.02 -7.56 -10.24
CA GLN A 471 -11.17 -6.97 -11.58
C GLN A 471 -12.52 -6.26 -11.75
N GLN A 472 -13.61 -6.75 -11.14
CA GLN A 472 -14.92 -6.09 -11.22
C GLN A 472 -14.93 -4.72 -10.50
N LEU A 473 -14.10 -4.56 -9.47
CA LEU A 473 -13.86 -3.27 -8.83
C LEU A 473 -13.00 -2.37 -9.73
N ALA A 474 -11.90 -2.89 -10.29
CA ALA A 474 -11.04 -2.13 -11.21
C ALA A 474 -11.78 -1.67 -12.49
N ASP A 475 -12.66 -2.49 -13.03
CA ASP A 475 -13.55 -2.17 -14.15
C ASP A 475 -14.49 -1.02 -13.78
N TRP A 476 -15.13 -1.06 -12.59
CA TRP A 476 -15.97 0.02 -12.10
C TRP A 476 -15.19 1.31 -11.85
N LYS A 477 -14.02 1.25 -11.21
CA LYS A 477 -13.14 2.41 -10.99
C LYS A 477 -12.79 3.06 -12.33
N THR A 478 -12.32 2.28 -13.29
CA THR A 478 -12.00 2.76 -14.65
C THR A 478 -13.23 3.35 -15.34
N GLN A 479 -14.37 2.65 -15.32
CA GLN A 479 -15.65 3.12 -15.86
C GLN A 479 -16.14 4.43 -15.22
N SER A 480 -15.81 4.68 -13.96
CA SER A 480 -16.14 5.91 -13.22
C SER A 480 -15.12 7.05 -13.42
N GLY A 481 -13.99 6.78 -14.09
CA GLY A 481 -12.95 7.78 -14.41
C GLY A 481 -11.69 7.71 -13.55
N VAL A 482 -11.46 6.59 -12.86
CA VAL A 482 -10.28 6.30 -12.03
C VAL A 482 -9.57 5.08 -12.63
N PRO A 483 -8.61 5.25 -13.55
CA PRO A 483 -7.99 4.13 -14.26
C PRO A 483 -7.30 3.16 -13.31
N ALA A 484 -7.70 1.89 -13.34
CA ALA A 484 -7.34 0.92 -12.32
C ALA A 484 -6.81 -0.41 -12.89
N VAL A 485 -5.90 -1.06 -12.17
CA VAL A 485 -5.35 -2.37 -12.55
C VAL A 485 -5.33 -3.34 -11.37
N VAL A 486 -5.40 -4.64 -11.67
CA VAL A 486 -5.10 -5.72 -10.72
C VAL A 486 -3.69 -6.26 -11.00
N ARG A 487 -2.91 -6.53 -9.95
CA ARG A 487 -1.65 -7.30 -10.01
C ARG A 487 -1.66 -8.38 -8.95
N THR A 488 -1.07 -9.53 -9.29
CA THR A 488 -1.05 -10.70 -8.40
C THR A 488 0.30 -10.83 -7.69
N ILE A 489 0.29 -11.37 -6.48
CA ILE A 489 1.51 -11.54 -5.67
C ILE A 489 2.52 -12.49 -6.34
N SER A 490 2.05 -13.46 -7.13
CA SER A 490 2.88 -14.34 -7.96
C SER A 490 3.64 -13.57 -9.06
N PHE A 491 2.96 -12.67 -9.77
CA PHE A 491 3.60 -11.74 -10.71
C PHE A 491 4.62 -10.86 -9.99
N ILE A 492 4.26 -10.23 -8.87
CA ILE A 492 5.18 -9.37 -8.11
C ILE A 492 6.43 -10.15 -7.62
N LYS A 493 6.27 -11.39 -7.14
CA LYS A 493 7.40 -12.27 -6.75
C LYS A 493 8.33 -12.62 -7.92
N GLN A 494 7.80 -12.74 -9.14
CA GLN A 494 8.61 -12.96 -10.34
C GLN A 494 9.41 -11.71 -10.75
N GLN A 495 8.80 -10.52 -10.63
CA GLN A 495 9.40 -9.27 -11.10
C GLN A 495 10.33 -8.59 -10.08
N TYR A 496 10.17 -8.89 -8.79
CA TYR A 496 10.99 -8.33 -7.70
C TYR A 496 11.69 -9.44 -6.88
N PRO A 497 12.53 -10.30 -7.50
CA PRO A 497 13.08 -11.50 -6.85
C PRO A 497 14.08 -11.22 -5.71
N PHE A 498 14.56 -9.97 -5.60
CA PHE A 498 15.60 -9.53 -4.65
C PHE A 498 15.07 -9.06 -3.28
N GLY A 499 13.75 -8.89 -3.13
CA GLY A 499 13.15 -8.58 -1.82
C GLY A 499 13.24 -9.76 -0.85
N ALA A 500 13.47 -9.50 0.43
CA ALA A 500 13.62 -10.48 1.50
C ALA A 500 12.32 -11.22 1.84
N ASP A 501 11.18 -10.54 1.73
CA ASP A 501 9.84 -11.11 1.88
C ASP A 501 8.80 -10.47 0.94
N ASP A 502 7.60 -11.04 0.90
CA ASP A 502 6.53 -10.58 0.00
C ASP A 502 6.01 -9.17 0.30
N ALA A 503 6.12 -8.69 1.54
CA ALA A 503 5.74 -7.32 1.87
C ALA A 503 6.74 -6.32 1.26
N GLU A 504 8.05 -6.62 1.31
CA GLU A 504 9.07 -5.80 0.65
C GLU A 504 8.90 -5.81 -0.87
N ARG A 505 8.63 -6.97 -1.46
CA ARG A 505 8.36 -7.12 -2.91
C ARG A 505 7.15 -6.28 -3.35
N VAL A 506 6.08 -6.23 -2.54
CA VAL A 506 4.94 -5.34 -2.78
C VAL A 506 5.33 -3.86 -2.63
N ARG A 507 6.08 -3.45 -1.60
CA ARG A 507 6.51 -2.04 -1.45
C ARG A 507 7.40 -1.59 -2.61
N LEU A 508 8.30 -2.43 -3.09
CA LEU A 508 9.14 -2.16 -4.26
C LEU A 508 8.30 -1.93 -5.53
N PHE A 509 7.34 -2.82 -5.80
CA PHE A 509 6.37 -2.64 -6.88
C PHE A 509 5.53 -1.36 -6.73
N LEU A 510 5.12 -0.99 -5.51
CA LEU A 510 4.36 0.23 -5.26
C LEU A 510 5.19 1.50 -5.44
N ARG A 511 6.48 1.51 -5.08
CA ARG A 511 7.42 2.61 -5.38
C ARG A 511 7.47 2.89 -6.89
N ASP A 512 7.62 1.83 -7.68
CA ASP A 512 7.59 1.88 -9.14
C ASP A 512 6.24 2.34 -9.69
N ALA A 513 5.12 1.84 -9.15
CA ALA A 513 3.76 2.21 -9.57
C ALA A 513 3.42 3.68 -9.26
N TYR A 514 3.88 4.21 -8.13
CA TYR A 514 3.79 5.62 -7.81
C TYR A 514 4.65 6.46 -8.77
N SER A 515 5.93 6.10 -8.92
CA SER A 515 6.91 6.84 -9.74
C SER A 515 6.51 6.92 -11.22
N ARG A 516 6.25 5.77 -11.86
CA ARG A 516 6.13 5.65 -13.32
C ARG A 516 4.70 5.61 -13.84
N TRP A 517 3.73 5.12 -13.07
CA TRP A 517 2.31 5.23 -13.45
C TRP A 517 1.60 6.48 -12.91
N GLY A 518 2.11 7.12 -11.85
CA GLY A 518 1.45 8.21 -11.15
C GLY A 518 0.38 7.73 -10.15
N THR A 519 0.53 6.52 -9.59
CA THR A 519 -0.48 5.89 -8.70
C THR A 519 -0.80 6.76 -7.49
N LYS A 520 -2.09 6.78 -7.11
CA LYS A 520 -2.60 7.48 -5.90
C LYS A 520 -3.25 6.53 -4.89
N TRP A 521 -3.94 5.49 -5.36
CA TRP A 521 -4.75 4.59 -4.52
C TRP A 521 -4.22 3.16 -4.58
N VAL A 522 -4.14 2.49 -3.43
CA VAL A 522 -3.70 1.10 -3.34
C VAL A 522 -4.65 0.28 -2.47
N LEU A 523 -5.27 -0.74 -3.06
CA LEU A 523 -6.05 -1.73 -2.32
C LEU A 523 -5.22 -3.00 -2.14
N LEU A 524 -4.95 -3.35 -0.88
CA LEU A 524 -4.45 -4.66 -0.49
C LEU A 524 -5.65 -5.63 -0.51
N GLY A 525 -5.87 -6.25 -1.66
CA GLY A 525 -6.97 -7.17 -1.97
C GLY A 525 -6.75 -8.56 -1.38
N GLY A 526 -6.61 -8.64 -0.06
CA GLY A 526 -6.46 -9.88 0.67
C GLY A 526 -6.30 -9.66 2.17
N ASP A 527 -6.59 -10.70 2.93
CA ASP A 527 -6.20 -10.79 4.34
C ASP A 527 -4.68 -10.99 4.48
N THR A 528 -4.16 -11.02 5.71
CA THR A 528 -2.71 -11.12 5.96
C THR A 528 -2.07 -12.44 5.52
N ASP A 529 -2.86 -13.51 5.29
CA ASP A 529 -2.41 -14.76 4.66
C ASP A 529 -2.29 -14.69 3.14
N VAL A 530 -2.87 -13.65 2.51
CA VAL A 530 -2.91 -13.44 1.05
C VAL A 530 -1.99 -12.30 0.63
N ILE A 531 -2.05 -11.17 1.33
CA ILE A 531 -1.17 -10.01 1.18
C ILE A 531 -0.59 -9.70 2.57
N PRO A 532 0.71 -9.91 2.82
CA PRO A 532 1.28 -9.70 4.15
C PRO A 532 1.10 -8.24 4.62
N THR A 533 1.13 -8.06 5.94
CA THR A 533 1.30 -6.74 6.59
C THR A 533 2.76 -6.57 7.00
N ARG A 534 3.21 -5.34 7.27
CA ARG A 534 4.53 -5.11 7.89
C ARG A 534 4.35 -4.98 9.40
N PHE A 535 5.26 -5.55 10.18
CA PHE A 535 5.31 -5.29 11.61
C PHE A 535 6.29 -4.15 11.88
N ALA A 536 5.79 -3.05 12.44
CA ALA A 536 6.61 -1.95 12.94
C ALA A 536 6.97 -2.19 14.41
N HIS A 537 8.22 -1.96 14.81
CA HIS A 537 8.68 -2.13 16.20
C HIS A 537 8.65 -0.83 16.99
N THR A 538 8.44 -0.95 18.29
CA THR A 538 8.41 0.16 19.25
C THR A 538 8.87 -0.31 20.64
N THR A 539 9.78 0.46 21.22
CA THR A 539 10.30 0.30 22.58
C THR A 539 9.42 0.99 23.63
N TYR A 540 8.47 1.84 23.22
CA TYR A 540 7.65 2.69 24.09
C TYR A 540 6.93 1.93 25.22
N TYR A 541 6.55 0.65 25.00
CA TYR A 541 6.02 -0.25 26.03
C TYR A 541 6.89 -1.50 26.29
N GLY A 542 8.21 -1.37 26.12
CA GLY A 542 9.19 -2.41 26.46
C GLY A 542 9.46 -3.45 25.36
N GLY A 543 9.20 -3.10 24.10
CA GLY A 543 9.43 -3.96 22.94
C GLY A 543 8.15 -4.66 22.46
N GLU A 544 7.35 -3.96 21.64
CA GLU A 544 6.16 -4.49 20.99
C GLU A 544 6.21 -4.36 19.46
N VAL A 545 5.40 -5.17 18.76
CA VAL A 545 5.30 -5.18 17.30
C VAL A 545 3.88 -4.91 16.81
N ILE A 546 3.73 -3.84 16.05
CA ILE A 546 2.48 -3.31 15.51
C ILE A 546 2.32 -3.75 14.06
N SER A 547 1.35 -4.60 13.74
CA SER A 547 0.96 -4.85 12.35
C SER A 547 0.43 -3.56 11.72
N THR A 548 0.99 -3.14 10.59
CA THR A 548 0.64 -1.89 9.91
C THR A 548 0.74 -2.01 8.39
N ASP A 549 -0.20 -1.35 7.72
CA ASP A 549 -0.16 -1.16 6.27
C ASP A 549 0.42 0.22 5.88
N LEU A 550 0.85 1.03 6.85
CA LEU A 550 1.51 2.33 6.62
C LEU A 550 2.80 2.20 5.80
N TYR A 551 3.50 1.06 5.93
CA TYR A 551 4.67 0.67 5.13
C TYR A 551 4.41 0.65 3.60
N PHE A 552 3.16 0.44 3.18
CA PHE A 552 2.74 0.49 1.77
C PHE A 552 2.24 1.87 1.32
N SER A 553 2.07 2.80 2.25
CA SER A 553 1.57 4.16 2.03
C SER A 553 2.71 5.17 1.97
N CYS A 554 3.63 5.07 2.93
CA CYS A 554 4.90 5.78 2.96
C CYS A 554 5.88 5.04 2.06
N LEU A 555 6.09 5.54 0.85
CA LEU A 555 6.98 4.93 -0.13
C LEU A 555 8.36 5.58 -0.12
N ASP A 556 8.47 6.80 0.40
CA ASP A 556 9.72 7.46 0.77
C ASP A 556 10.32 6.98 2.11
N GLY A 557 11.45 7.58 2.50
CA GLY A 557 12.24 7.17 3.66
C GLY A 557 12.87 5.77 3.54
N ASN A 558 13.59 5.36 4.58
CA ASN A 558 13.87 3.95 4.82
C ASN A 558 12.93 3.42 5.92
N TRP A 559 12.67 2.12 5.93
CA TRP A 559 11.88 1.42 6.93
C TRP A 559 12.66 0.27 7.59
N ASN A 560 13.93 0.11 7.24
CA ASN A 560 14.94 -0.77 7.83
C ASN A 560 16.32 -0.18 7.44
N ALA A 561 16.85 0.71 8.29
CA ALA A 561 17.98 1.59 7.96
C ALA A 561 19.35 0.96 8.24
N ASP A 562 19.45 0.15 9.29
CA ASP A 562 20.68 -0.56 9.64
C ASP A 562 20.85 -1.86 8.85
N GLY A 563 19.75 -2.42 8.31
CA GLY A 563 19.71 -3.62 7.48
C GLY A 563 19.40 -4.91 8.24
N ASP A 564 18.73 -4.85 9.40
CA ASP A 564 18.43 -6.01 10.26
C ASP A 564 17.08 -6.72 9.92
N SER A 565 16.39 -7.34 10.89
CA SER A 565 15.07 -7.98 10.76
C SER A 565 13.88 -7.15 11.29
N ILE A 566 14.17 -6.06 11.97
CA ILE A 566 13.22 -5.11 12.57
C ILE A 566 12.86 -4.05 11.51
N TYR A 567 11.72 -3.38 11.68
CA TYR A 567 11.24 -2.38 10.73
C TYR A 567 10.47 -1.26 11.45
N GLY A 568 10.46 -0.07 10.86
CA GLY A 568 9.69 1.09 11.31
C GLY A 568 10.13 1.70 12.65
N GLU A 569 11.34 1.43 13.13
CA GLU A 569 11.85 1.94 14.41
C GLU A 569 11.84 3.48 14.48
N GLY A 570 11.49 4.03 15.64
CA GLY A 570 11.55 5.46 15.94
C GLY A 570 12.87 5.87 16.59
N VAL A 571 13.14 7.18 16.63
CA VAL A 571 14.27 7.72 17.40
C VAL A 571 14.05 7.43 18.89
N VAL A 572 15.01 6.77 19.53
CA VAL A 572 14.98 6.46 20.97
C VAL A 572 16.13 7.14 21.68
N SER A 573 15.85 7.76 22.83
CA SER A 573 16.83 8.53 23.60
C SER A 573 17.71 7.67 24.51
N TYR A 574 17.25 6.47 24.89
CA TYR A 574 18.01 5.55 25.73
C TYR A 574 17.61 4.07 25.50
N PRO A 575 18.51 3.19 25.03
CA PRO A 575 19.81 3.54 24.46
C PRO A 575 19.65 4.50 23.27
N PRO A 576 20.59 5.43 23.01
CA PRO A 576 20.46 6.37 21.92
C PRO A 576 20.60 5.65 20.57
N ALA A 577 19.50 5.57 19.80
CA ALA A 577 19.49 5.01 18.46
C ALA A 577 18.65 5.89 17.50
N PRO A 578 19.07 6.03 16.22
CA PRO A 578 18.44 6.94 15.26
C PRO A 578 17.11 6.43 14.69
N GLY A 579 16.75 5.16 14.93
CA GLY A 579 15.63 4.49 14.27
C GLY A 579 15.79 4.39 12.75
N ASP A 580 14.72 4.00 12.06
CA ASP A 580 14.76 3.66 10.64
C ASP A 580 14.68 4.84 9.68
N SER A 581 14.45 6.05 10.19
CA SER A 581 14.16 7.23 9.36
C SER A 581 12.93 7.03 8.44
N ALA A 582 11.94 6.27 8.93
CA ALA A 582 10.61 6.20 8.35
C ALA A 582 9.84 7.49 8.71
N ASP A 583 9.62 8.34 7.71
CA ASP A 583 9.09 9.72 7.85
C ASP A 583 7.58 9.80 8.11
N LEU A 584 6.86 8.71 7.88
CA LEU A 584 5.40 8.55 8.07
C LEU A 584 4.54 9.44 7.15
N LEU A 585 5.09 9.91 6.02
CA LEU A 585 4.37 10.72 5.04
C LEU A 585 3.82 9.85 3.89
N PRO A 586 2.59 10.09 3.38
CA PRO A 586 1.94 9.17 2.45
C PRO A 586 2.09 9.57 0.96
N GLU A 587 2.81 8.77 0.18
CA GLU A 587 2.85 8.89 -1.29
C GLU A 587 1.56 8.38 -1.92
N VAL A 588 1.01 7.30 -1.37
CA VAL A 588 -0.23 6.65 -1.86
C VAL A 588 -1.17 6.34 -0.71
N TYR A 589 -2.48 6.41 -0.99
CA TYR A 589 -3.53 6.15 -0.01
C TYR A 589 -3.95 4.67 -0.04
N VAL A 590 -3.73 4.00 1.09
CA VAL A 590 -3.87 2.54 1.23
C VAL A 590 -5.16 2.16 1.97
N GLY A 591 -5.78 1.06 1.56
CA GLY A 591 -6.79 0.33 2.32
C GLY A 591 -6.66 -1.18 2.08
N ARG A 592 -7.24 -1.99 2.96
CA ARG A 592 -7.19 -3.47 2.88
C ARG A 592 -8.59 -4.08 2.75
N ALA A 593 -8.78 -5.03 1.84
CA ALA A 593 -9.98 -5.86 1.76
C ALA A 593 -9.67 -7.25 2.35
N PRO A 594 -9.97 -7.51 3.64
CA PRO A 594 -9.52 -8.70 4.34
C PRO A 594 -10.35 -9.93 3.95
N ALA A 595 -9.81 -10.69 3.00
CA ALA A 595 -10.41 -11.89 2.43
C ALA A 595 -9.31 -12.95 2.23
N SER A 596 -9.57 -14.17 2.70
CA SER A 596 -8.71 -15.35 2.48
C SER A 596 -9.29 -16.27 1.38
N THR A 597 -10.52 -16.01 0.94
CA THR A 597 -11.20 -16.74 -0.14
C THR A 597 -11.79 -15.84 -1.22
N LEU A 598 -11.97 -16.41 -2.43
CA LEU A 598 -12.67 -15.75 -3.55
C LEU A 598 -14.11 -15.33 -3.18
N ALA A 599 -14.79 -16.08 -2.32
CA ALA A 599 -16.16 -15.75 -1.90
C ALA A 599 -16.21 -14.51 -1.00
N GLU A 600 -15.24 -14.34 -0.09
CA GLU A 600 -15.09 -13.13 0.71
C GLU A 600 -14.68 -11.93 -0.16
N ALA A 601 -13.73 -12.12 -1.09
CA ALA A 601 -13.35 -11.07 -2.04
C ALA A 601 -14.55 -10.59 -2.88
N GLN A 602 -15.39 -11.51 -3.35
CA GLN A 602 -16.66 -11.20 -4.02
C GLN A 602 -17.63 -10.45 -3.10
N LEU A 603 -17.78 -10.84 -1.84
CA LEU A 603 -18.63 -10.14 -0.87
C LEU A 603 -18.17 -8.70 -0.62
N LEU A 604 -16.88 -8.49 -0.37
CA LEU A 604 -16.29 -7.17 -0.12
C LEU A 604 -16.40 -6.25 -1.36
N VAL A 605 -16.10 -6.78 -2.55
CA VAL A 605 -16.28 -6.05 -3.82
C VAL A 605 -17.75 -5.71 -4.05
N ASN A 606 -18.68 -6.65 -3.83
CA ASN A 606 -20.12 -6.40 -3.97
C ASN A 606 -20.61 -5.29 -3.03
N LYS A 607 -20.15 -5.26 -1.77
CA LYS A 607 -20.46 -4.19 -0.81
C LYS A 607 -19.94 -2.83 -1.26
N ALA A 608 -18.67 -2.74 -1.65
CA ALA A 608 -18.05 -1.51 -2.15
C ALA A 608 -18.77 -1.00 -3.42
N LEU A 609 -19.08 -1.90 -4.36
CA LEU A 609 -19.85 -1.61 -5.56
C LEU A 609 -21.28 -1.16 -5.23
N LYS A 610 -21.97 -1.80 -4.28
CA LYS A 610 -23.34 -1.44 -3.87
C LYS A 610 -23.39 -0.01 -3.34
N TYR A 611 -22.54 0.31 -2.36
CA TYR A 611 -22.48 1.64 -1.74
C TYR A 611 -22.19 2.72 -2.80
N GLN A 612 -21.20 2.49 -3.68
CA GLN A 612 -20.78 3.46 -4.69
C GLN A 612 -21.76 3.62 -5.85
N ARG A 613 -22.42 2.55 -6.30
CA ARG A 613 -23.27 2.55 -7.52
C ARG A 613 -24.76 2.79 -7.23
N GLU A 614 -25.24 2.33 -6.08
CA GLU A 614 -26.66 2.16 -5.76
C GLU A 614 -26.96 2.54 -4.29
N PRO A 615 -26.51 3.70 -3.79
CA PRO A 615 -26.63 4.07 -2.38
C PRO A 615 -28.09 4.14 -1.93
N VAL A 616 -28.44 3.61 -0.75
CA VAL A 616 -29.78 3.78 -0.16
C VAL A 616 -29.90 5.21 0.39
N ALA A 617 -30.98 5.92 0.09
CA ALA A 617 -31.04 7.38 0.30
C ALA A 617 -31.22 7.80 1.77
N ASP A 618 -32.00 7.03 2.52
CA ASP A 618 -32.67 7.42 3.76
C ASP A 618 -31.84 7.25 5.04
N TYR A 619 -30.62 6.73 4.91
CA TYR A 619 -29.68 6.57 6.03
C TYR A 619 -28.37 7.35 5.90
N MET A 620 -28.11 7.99 4.74
CA MET A 620 -26.85 8.71 4.48
C MET A 620 -26.62 9.93 5.39
N ASN A 621 -27.68 10.49 5.95
CA ASN A 621 -27.60 11.57 6.93
C ASN A 621 -27.36 11.09 8.37
N ASN A 622 -27.44 9.78 8.64
CA ASN A 622 -27.53 9.27 10.00
C ASN A 622 -26.16 8.78 10.49
N VAL A 623 -25.73 9.34 11.62
CA VAL A 623 -24.54 8.92 12.38
C VAL A 623 -25.01 8.23 13.66
N LEU A 624 -24.43 7.07 13.98
CA LEU A 624 -24.57 6.42 15.28
C LEU A 624 -23.31 6.65 16.10
N SER A 625 -23.44 7.13 17.32
CA SER A 625 -22.37 7.11 18.32
C SER A 625 -22.77 6.15 19.42
N PHE A 626 -21.90 5.20 19.76
CA PHE A 626 -22.08 4.31 20.89
C PHE A 626 -20.79 4.28 21.74
N ALA A 627 -20.92 4.61 23.02
CA ALA A 627 -19.78 4.91 23.88
C ALA A 627 -20.02 4.55 25.37
N GLU A 628 -19.05 3.84 25.96
CA GLU A 628 -19.08 3.42 27.37
C GLU A 628 -18.25 4.33 28.28
N VAL A 629 -18.33 4.15 29.60
CA VAL A 629 -17.42 4.83 30.53
C VAL A 629 -16.06 4.15 30.52
N LEU A 630 -15.11 4.81 29.86
CA LEU A 630 -13.76 4.28 29.67
C LEU A 630 -13.04 4.04 31.00
N PHE A 631 -13.07 5.02 31.92
CA PHE A 631 -12.40 4.91 33.23
C PHE A 631 -13.23 5.53 34.37
N PRO A 632 -13.29 4.90 35.56
CA PRO A 632 -12.69 3.60 35.92
C PRO A 632 -13.42 2.42 35.26
N ASN A 633 -12.71 1.32 34.99
CA ASN A 633 -13.28 0.06 34.51
C ASN A 633 -13.13 -1.03 35.60
N PRO A 634 -14.21 -1.71 36.03
CA PRO A 634 -15.61 -1.48 35.65
C PRO A 634 -16.19 -0.20 36.29
N TRP A 635 -17.03 0.50 35.54
CA TRP A 635 -17.87 1.59 36.07
C TRP A 635 -19.20 1.03 36.59
N TYR A 636 -19.88 1.84 37.42
CA TYR A 636 -21.25 1.59 37.84
C TYR A 636 -21.99 2.93 38.00
N ALA A 637 -23.28 2.95 37.67
CA ALA A 637 -24.12 4.15 37.75
C ALA A 637 -24.01 4.86 39.12
N GLY A 638 -23.57 6.12 39.10
CA GLY A 638 -23.33 6.93 40.30
C GLY A 638 -21.86 6.99 40.77
N MET A 639 -20.94 6.23 40.16
CA MET A 639 -19.50 6.43 40.35
C MET A 639 -18.98 7.63 39.53
N ALA A 640 -17.99 8.33 40.06
CA ALA A 640 -17.32 9.42 39.35
C ALA A 640 -16.50 8.89 38.15
N THR A 641 -16.71 9.48 36.97
CA THR A 641 -15.99 9.14 35.75
C THR A 641 -14.64 9.86 35.70
N THR A 642 -13.54 9.13 35.47
CA THR A 642 -12.22 9.71 35.17
C THR A 642 -12.07 10.02 33.67
N LEU A 643 -12.69 9.21 32.81
CA LEU A 643 -12.88 9.47 31.39
C LEU A 643 -14.18 8.78 30.95
N ASP A 644 -15.08 9.53 30.33
CA ASP A 644 -16.37 9.03 29.83
C ASP A 644 -16.35 9.08 28.30
N GLY A 645 -16.67 7.97 27.62
CA GLY A 645 -16.66 7.92 26.16
C GLY A 645 -17.66 8.88 25.51
N ALA A 646 -18.72 9.25 26.23
CA ALA A 646 -19.68 10.26 25.80
C ALA A 646 -19.05 11.66 25.63
N GLU A 647 -17.99 11.99 26.37
CA GLU A 647 -17.25 13.25 26.24
C GLU A 647 -16.68 13.41 24.83
N LEU A 648 -16.08 12.35 24.30
CA LEU A 648 -15.45 12.29 22.97
C LEU A 648 -16.45 12.43 21.82
N ILE A 649 -17.75 12.40 22.13
CA ILE A 649 -18.86 12.60 21.21
C ILE A 649 -19.50 13.97 21.42
N ASP A 650 -19.98 14.28 22.63
CA ASP A 650 -20.83 15.45 22.91
C ASP A 650 -20.07 16.79 22.87
N TYR A 651 -18.76 16.78 23.20
CA TYR A 651 -17.89 17.96 23.18
C TYR A 651 -17.04 18.04 21.91
N ASP A 652 -16.61 16.91 21.34
CA ASP A 652 -15.71 16.92 20.18
C ASP A 652 -16.46 16.75 18.84
N LEU A 653 -17.25 15.68 18.70
CA LEU A 653 -17.88 15.32 17.42
C LEU A 653 -19.12 16.16 17.14
N LEU A 654 -19.99 16.37 18.14
CA LEU A 654 -21.24 17.09 17.92
C LEU A 654 -21.03 18.52 17.40
N PRO A 655 -20.09 19.35 17.90
CA PRO A 655 -19.82 20.66 17.29
C PRO A 655 -19.39 20.60 15.83
N ILE A 656 -18.68 19.54 15.39
CA ILE A 656 -18.35 19.33 13.98
C ILE A 656 -19.63 19.06 13.18
N LEU A 657 -20.49 18.16 13.67
CA LEU A 657 -21.75 17.79 13.01
C LEU A 657 -22.80 18.93 13.03
N ASP A 658 -22.81 19.77 14.07
CA ASP A 658 -23.68 20.95 14.19
C ASP A 658 -23.46 21.95 13.03
N THR A 659 -22.28 21.95 12.40
CA THR A 659 -22.00 22.77 11.19
C THR A 659 -22.72 22.28 9.93
N VAL A 660 -23.33 21.09 9.98
CA VAL A 660 -23.95 20.36 8.86
C VAL A 660 -25.40 19.96 9.24
N PRO A 661 -26.37 20.90 9.23
CA PRO A 661 -27.67 20.76 9.91
C PRO A 661 -28.64 19.72 9.34
N TRP A 662 -28.26 18.99 8.29
CA TRP A 662 -29.01 17.83 7.79
C TRP A 662 -28.49 16.49 8.32
N ILE A 663 -27.35 16.46 9.02
CA ILE A 663 -26.85 15.26 9.70
C ILE A 663 -27.63 15.04 11.00
N HIS A 664 -27.86 13.77 11.34
CA HIS A 664 -28.63 13.34 12.50
C HIS A 664 -27.81 12.33 13.31
N SER A 665 -27.42 12.69 14.54
CA SER A 665 -26.70 11.81 15.46
C SER A 665 -27.68 11.08 16.40
N ALA A 666 -27.64 9.75 16.39
CA ALA A 666 -28.19 8.92 17.46
C ALA A 666 -27.07 8.57 18.44
N ARG A 667 -27.33 8.68 19.75
CA ARG A 667 -26.31 8.61 20.80
C ARG A 667 -26.71 7.59 21.85
N LEU A 668 -25.93 6.51 21.94
CA LEU A 668 -26.08 5.44 22.91
C LEU A 668 -24.92 5.55 23.90
N TYR A 669 -25.20 5.89 25.16
CA TYR A 669 -24.17 6.04 26.19
C TYR A 669 -24.42 5.09 27.36
N GLU A 670 -23.37 4.54 27.96
CA GLU A 670 -23.52 3.80 29.22
C GLU A 670 -24.03 4.76 30.33
N ASN A 671 -23.38 5.92 30.49
CA ASN A 671 -23.75 6.98 31.42
C ASN A 671 -24.78 7.97 30.81
N TYR A 672 -25.80 7.46 30.09
CA TYR A 672 -26.75 8.29 29.33
C TYR A 672 -27.59 9.28 30.14
N THR A 673 -27.72 9.08 31.46
CA THR A 673 -28.52 9.93 32.38
C THR A 673 -27.77 11.12 32.94
N ASP A 674 -26.46 11.26 32.68
CA ASP A 674 -25.67 12.38 33.20
C ASP A 674 -26.15 13.72 32.62
N ALA A 675 -26.34 14.71 33.49
CA ALA A 675 -26.81 16.04 33.11
C ALA A 675 -25.76 16.88 32.34
N ARG A 676 -24.51 16.39 32.22
CA ARG A 676 -23.47 16.95 31.34
C ARG A 676 -23.81 16.80 29.85
N TRP A 677 -24.54 15.74 29.47
CA TRP A 677 -24.80 15.42 28.07
C TRP A 677 -26.00 16.20 27.52
N ARG A 678 -25.93 16.56 26.24
CA ARG A 678 -27.06 17.17 25.51
C ARG A 678 -28.24 16.20 25.53
N ALA A 679 -29.43 16.68 25.86
CA ALA A 679 -30.63 15.83 26.03
C ALA A 679 -30.92 14.93 24.80
N GLY A 680 -31.39 13.70 25.04
CA GLY A 680 -31.74 12.73 23.99
C GLY A 680 -30.71 11.64 23.74
N SER A 681 -29.74 11.45 24.64
CA SER A 681 -28.97 10.21 24.81
C SER A 681 -29.90 9.05 25.22
N LEU A 682 -29.55 7.83 24.80
CA LEU A 682 -30.22 6.58 25.16
C LEU A 682 -29.22 5.61 25.81
N PRO A 683 -29.67 4.60 26.58
CA PRO A 683 -28.76 3.62 27.19
C PRO A 683 -28.03 2.80 26.12
N GLU A 684 -26.71 2.74 26.23
CA GLU A 684 -25.91 1.74 25.53
C GLU A 684 -26.15 0.37 26.15
N THR A 685 -26.82 -0.50 25.40
CA THR A 685 -26.89 -1.93 25.68
C THR A 685 -26.66 -2.68 24.39
N ARG A 686 -26.05 -3.86 24.48
CA ARG A 686 -25.82 -4.77 23.35
C ARG A 686 -27.07 -4.99 22.49
N ALA A 687 -28.25 -5.07 23.11
CA ALA A 687 -29.51 -5.20 22.40
C ALA A 687 -29.86 -3.95 21.56
N ILE A 688 -29.75 -2.74 22.13
CA ILE A 688 -30.05 -1.47 21.44
C ILE A 688 -28.97 -1.15 20.39
N VAL A 689 -27.70 -1.47 20.64
CA VAL A 689 -26.62 -1.30 19.66
C VAL A 689 -26.84 -2.22 18.46
N ILE A 690 -27.17 -3.50 18.66
CA ILE A 690 -27.47 -4.44 17.56
C ILE A 690 -28.72 -4.01 16.78
N ASP A 691 -29.80 -3.57 17.45
CA ASP A 691 -30.98 -3.02 16.77
C ASP A 691 -30.64 -1.78 15.92
N SER A 692 -29.85 -0.85 16.48
CA SER A 692 -29.41 0.36 15.79
C SER A 692 -28.53 0.05 14.57
N LEU A 693 -27.57 -0.87 14.71
CA LEU A 693 -26.74 -1.33 13.59
C LEU A 693 -27.59 -2.01 12.50
N ASN A 694 -28.54 -2.88 12.87
CA ASN A 694 -29.47 -3.53 11.94
C ASN A 694 -30.42 -2.54 11.24
N ARG A 695 -30.78 -1.44 11.91
CA ARG A 695 -31.56 -0.33 11.32
C ARG A 695 -30.77 0.44 10.27
N GLY A 696 -29.43 0.42 10.37
CA GLY A 696 -28.50 0.95 9.38
C GLY A 696 -28.20 2.45 9.54
N TYR A 697 -26.95 2.76 9.85
CA TYR A 697 -26.39 4.12 9.92
C TYR A 697 -25.20 4.23 8.95
N ASN A 698 -25.04 5.38 8.31
CA ASN A 698 -24.01 5.56 7.27
C ASN A 698 -22.61 5.69 7.88
N ILE A 699 -22.53 6.32 9.06
CA ILE A 699 -21.34 6.26 9.90
C ILE A 699 -21.76 5.70 11.27
N ALA A 700 -20.95 4.81 11.83
CA ALA A 700 -21.00 4.48 13.23
C ALA A 700 -19.65 4.79 13.88
N LEU A 701 -19.65 5.40 15.06
CA LEU A 701 -18.48 5.64 15.89
C LEU A 701 -18.63 4.86 17.19
N HIS A 702 -17.69 3.95 17.43
CA HIS A 702 -17.50 3.29 18.72
C HIS A 702 -16.41 4.00 19.52
N VAL A 703 -16.66 4.27 20.81
CA VAL A 703 -15.66 4.77 21.77
C VAL A 703 -15.72 3.90 23.02
N GLY A 704 -14.78 2.97 23.17
CA GLY A 704 -14.90 1.95 24.19
C GLY A 704 -13.70 1.03 24.35
N HIS A 705 -13.86 0.03 25.21
CA HIS A 705 -12.92 -1.07 25.37
C HIS A 705 -13.07 -2.05 24.21
N GLY A 706 -11.98 -2.71 23.85
CA GLY A 706 -11.94 -3.61 22.70
C GLY A 706 -10.92 -4.71 22.88
N TYR A 707 -11.18 -5.81 22.17
CA TYR A 707 -10.17 -6.83 21.92
C TYR A 707 -10.38 -7.41 20.51
N ARG A 708 -9.47 -8.28 20.08
CA ARG A 708 -9.44 -8.87 18.73
C ARG A 708 -10.81 -9.34 18.24
N ASN A 709 -11.59 -9.98 19.11
CA ASN A 709 -12.88 -10.60 18.77
C ASN A 709 -14.11 -9.96 19.45
N VAL A 710 -13.95 -8.82 20.13
CA VAL A 710 -15.03 -8.15 20.87
C VAL A 710 -14.92 -6.62 20.87
N MET A 711 -16.08 -5.96 20.92
CA MET A 711 -16.20 -4.55 21.31
C MET A 711 -17.11 -4.50 22.55
N SER A 712 -16.66 -3.85 23.62
CA SER A 712 -17.48 -3.64 24.82
C SER A 712 -18.60 -2.64 24.52
N VAL A 713 -19.75 -2.78 25.20
CA VAL A 713 -20.94 -1.93 25.04
C VAL A 713 -21.76 -1.99 26.33
N GLY A 714 -21.65 -0.97 27.19
CA GLY A 714 -22.34 -0.83 28.48
C GLY A 714 -22.63 -2.13 29.27
N ASP A 715 -23.75 -2.79 28.98
CA ASP A 715 -24.19 -4.01 29.67
C ASP A 715 -23.45 -5.32 29.28
N ASN A 716 -22.67 -5.33 28.20
CA ASN A 716 -22.12 -6.56 27.63
C ASN A 716 -21.01 -6.32 26.56
N ASN A 717 -20.80 -7.28 25.65
CA ASN A 717 -19.90 -7.16 24.49
C ASN A 717 -20.63 -7.54 23.18
N LEU A 718 -20.34 -6.81 22.10
CA LEU A 718 -20.50 -7.30 20.72
C LEU A 718 -19.38 -8.31 20.42
N THR A 719 -19.70 -9.38 19.68
CA THR A 719 -18.73 -10.41 19.28
C THR A 719 -18.63 -10.54 17.76
N ASN A 720 -17.60 -11.24 17.25
CA ASN A 720 -17.55 -11.64 15.83
C ASN A 720 -18.86 -12.32 15.36
N THR A 721 -19.55 -13.08 16.22
CA THR A 721 -20.82 -13.73 15.88
C THR A 721 -21.94 -12.71 15.68
N ASP A 722 -21.98 -11.64 16.47
CA ASP A 722 -22.98 -10.57 16.34
C ASP A 722 -22.73 -9.71 15.10
N ALA A 723 -21.46 -9.34 14.86
CA ALA A 723 -21.05 -8.62 13.65
C ALA A 723 -21.41 -9.40 12.37
N MET A 724 -21.13 -10.71 12.34
CA MET A 724 -21.53 -11.59 11.23
C MET A 724 -23.05 -11.80 11.12
N ALA A 725 -23.82 -11.59 12.18
CA ALA A 725 -25.26 -11.79 12.22
C ALA A 725 -26.08 -10.54 11.81
N LEU A 726 -25.43 -9.40 11.53
CA LEU A 726 -26.11 -8.16 11.14
C LEU A 726 -26.93 -8.29 9.85
N THR A 727 -28.09 -7.62 9.82
CA THR A 727 -29.13 -7.72 8.79
C THR A 727 -29.52 -6.37 8.15
N ASN A 728 -28.66 -5.34 8.28
CA ASN A 728 -28.87 -4.01 7.67
C ASN A 728 -28.87 -3.98 6.14
N GLY A 729 -28.49 -5.08 5.47
CA GLY A 729 -28.58 -5.24 4.02
C GLY A 729 -27.79 -4.17 3.25
N ASP A 730 -28.45 -3.49 2.31
CA ASP A 730 -27.86 -2.42 1.51
C ASP A 730 -27.50 -1.15 2.33
N ARG A 731 -27.89 -1.06 3.62
CA ARG A 731 -27.60 0.07 4.52
C ARG A 731 -26.21 -0.06 5.17
N LEU A 732 -25.19 -0.25 4.35
CA LEU A 732 -23.82 -0.57 4.77
C LEU A 732 -23.16 0.60 5.54
N THR A 733 -22.56 0.28 6.68
CA THR A 733 -21.98 1.28 7.60
C THR A 733 -20.50 1.54 7.33
N ASN A 734 -20.05 2.78 7.48
CA ASN A 734 -18.63 3.13 7.65
C ASN A 734 -18.35 3.19 9.16
N LEU A 735 -17.56 2.27 9.70
CA LEU A 735 -17.29 2.18 11.14
C LEU A 735 -15.97 2.87 11.47
N TYR A 736 -15.99 3.76 12.45
CA TYR A 736 -14.79 4.29 13.11
C TYR A 736 -14.78 3.74 14.55
N ALA A 737 -13.65 3.23 15.02
CA ALA A 737 -13.52 2.68 16.36
C ALA A 737 -12.31 3.28 17.08
N ILE A 738 -12.58 3.94 18.22
CA ILE A 738 -11.57 4.28 19.23
C ILE A 738 -11.63 3.18 20.28
N ASN A 739 -10.82 2.13 20.10
CA ASN A 739 -10.70 0.98 21.00
C ASN A 739 -9.46 0.13 20.70
N CYS A 740 -9.07 -0.69 21.68
CA CYS A 740 -7.92 -1.58 21.55
C CYS A 740 -8.20 -2.80 20.65
N ASN A 741 -7.22 -3.16 19.82
CA ASN A 741 -7.07 -4.42 19.08
C ASN A 741 -8.24 -4.86 18.17
N SER A 742 -9.35 -4.12 18.04
CA SER A 742 -10.54 -4.60 17.33
C SER A 742 -10.36 -4.75 15.81
N THR A 743 -9.34 -4.07 15.27
CA THR A 743 -8.88 -4.13 13.88
C THR A 743 -7.50 -4.81 13.80
N ALA A 744 -7.16 -5.73 14.69
CA ALA A 744 -5.89 -6.48 14.67
C ALA A 744 -5.83 -7.49 13.51
N ILE A 745 -5.48 -6.99 12.31
CA ILE A 745 -5.43 -7.71 11.02
C ILE A 745 -4.51 -8.95 10.98
N ASP A 746 -3.68 -9.17 12.00
CA ASP A 746 -2.90 -10.39 12.20
C ASP A 746 -3.66 -11.50 12.95
N TYR A 747 -4.95 -11.30 13.22
CA TYR A 747 -5.89 -12.26 13.82
C TYR A 747 -7.29 -12.10 13.20
N PRO A 748 -8.15 -13.15 13.15
CA PRO A 748 -9.53 -13.03 12.65
C PRO A 748 -10.41 -12.08 13.47
N CYS A 749 -10.37 -10.78 13.16
CA CYS A 749 -10.80 -9.74 14.08
C CYS A 749 -12.30 -9.38 13.96
N ILE A 750 -12.82 -8.57 14.89
CA ILE A 750 -14.22 -8.15 14.87
C ILE A 750 -14.48 -7.10 13.79
N ALA A 751 -13.52 -6.22 13.49
CA ALA A 751 -13.59 -5.32 12.33
C ALA A 751 -13.72 -6.09 11.00
N GLU A 752 -12.95 -7.17 10.85
CA GLU A 752 -13.10 -8.16 9.78
C GLU A 752 -14.48 -8.81 9.77
N ALA A 753 -15.04 -9.18 10.94
CA ALA A 753 -16.36 -9.79 11.04
C ALA A 753 -17.47 -8.83 10.57
N PHE A 754 -17.39 -7.54 10.88
CA PHE A 754 -18.30 -6.53 10.31
C PHE A 754 -18.17 -6.43 8.78
N MET A 755 -16.94 -6.48 8.26
CA MET A 755 -16.67 -6.44 6.81
C MET A 755 -17.14 -7.73 6.09
N LYS A 756 -16.97 -8.90 6.72
CA LYS A 756 -17.31 -10.23 6.17
C LYS A 756 -18.76 -10.67 6.46
N ALA A 757 -19.56 -9.86 7.16
CA ALA A 757 -20.98 -10.13 7.42
C ALA A 757 -21.80 -10.27 6.11
N PRO A 758 -22.50 -11.39 5.87
CA PRO A 758 -23.14 -11.67 4.57
C PRO A 758 -24.45 -10.91 4.31
N ASN A 759 -25.16 -10.47 5.36
CA ASN A 759 -26.50 -9.87 5.25
C ASN A 759 -26.52 -8.35 5.56
N GLY A 760 -25.35 -7.70 5.58
CA GLY A 760 -25.22 -6.30 5.99
C GLY A 760 -23.80 -5.98 6.45
N GLY A 761 -23.65 -5.48 7.68
CA GLY A 761 -22.38 -5.07 8.26
C GLY A 761 -21.84 -3.77 7.67
N THR A 762 -20.51 -3.68 7.57
CA THR A 762 -19.80 -2.48 7.13
C THR A 762 -19.34 -2.53 5.68
N VAL A 763 -19.03 -1.36 5.11
CA VAL A 763 -18.30 -1.20 3.83
C VAL A 763 -16.89 -0.64 4.03
N THR A 764 -16.63 0.04 5.15
CA THR A 764 -15.29 0.39 5.63
C THR A 764 -15.21 0.26 7.16
N VAL A 765 -14.00 0.01 7.69
CA VAL A 765 -13.69 0.11 9.12
C VAL A 765 -12.35 0.82 9.31
N ILE A 766 -12.31 1.83 10.19
CA ILE A 766 -11.09 2.45 10.71
C ILE A 766 -10.97 2.10 12.19
N GLY A 767 -9.81 1.63 12.64
CA GLY A 767 -9.55 1.33 14.05
C GLY A 767 -8.13 0.80 14.28
N SER A 768 -7.80 0.52 15.55
CA SER A 768 -6.44 0.14 15.95
C SER A 768 -6.15 -1.37 15.81
N THR A 769 -4.97 -1.71 15.31
CA THR A 769 -4.42 -3.07 15.29
C THR A 769 -3.84 -3.51 16.64
N ARG A 770 -3.63 -2.56 17.56
CA ARG A 770 -3.02 -2.73 18.89
C ARG A 770 -3.77 -1.90 19.94
N TYR A 771 -3.16 -1.63 21.10
CA TYR A 771 -3.74 -0.70 22.07
C TYR A 771 -4.04 0.65 21.41
N ASP A 772 -5.11 1.29 21.87
CA ASP A 772 -5.52 2.63 21.48
C ASP A 772 -5.60 3.50 22.73
N PHE A 773 -5.38 4.80 22.56
CA PHE A 773 -5.23 5.75 23.65
C PHE A 773 -6.27 6.85 23.47
N PRO A 774 -7.51 6.72 24.02
CA PRO A 774 -8.64 7.57 23.67
C PRO A 774 -8.36 9.08 23.84
N THR A 775 -7.54 9.46 24.82
CA THR A 775 -7.05 10.83 25.05
C THR A 775 -6.35 11.45 23.82
N TYR A 776 -5.68 10.63 23.00
CA TYR A 776 -5.01 11.03 21.76
C TYR A 776 -5.81 10.61 20.52
N GLY A 777 -6.42 9.41 20.53
CA GLY A 777 -7.28 8.90 19.45
C GLY A 777 -8.45 9.84 19.12
N ARG A 778 -8.94 10.63 20.09
CA ARG A 778 -9.91 11.71 19.86
C ARG A 778 -9.40 12.76 18.86
N GLN A 779 -8.13 13.13 18.90
CA GLN A 779 -7.53 14.16 18.04
C GLN A 779 -7.47 13.73 16.57
N TYR A 780 -7.11 12.46 16.32
CA TYR A 780 -7.18 11.84 14.99
C TYR A 780 -8.64 11.81 14.49
N LYS A 781 -9.57 11.33 15.33
CA LYS A 781 -11.02 11.32 15.07
C LYS A 781 -11.58 12.71 14.75
N GLU A 782 -11.19 13.76 15.48
CA GLU A 782 -11.57 15.15 15.20
C GLU A 782 -11.12 15.58 13.81
N GLU A 783 -9.82 15.46 13.51
CA GLU A 783 -9.25 15.82 12.20
C GLU A 783 -9.93 15.01 11.08
N TYR A 784 -10.22 13.73 11.27
CA TYR A 784 -10.97 12.89 10.30
C TYR A 784 -12.38 13.43 10.03
N PHE A 785 -13.15 13.80 11.06
CA PHE A 785 -14.50 14.35 10.87
C PHE A 785 -14.50 15.79 10.37
N GLU A 786 -13.51 16.62 10.72
CA GLU A 786 -13.31 17.93 10.07
C GLU A 786 -12.97 17.78 8.59
N LEU A 787 -12.01 16.90 8.25
CA LEU A 787 -11.65 16.57 6.87
C LEU A 787 -12.90 16.17 6.07
N LEU A 788 -13.74 15.30 6.62
CA LEU A 788 -14.95 14.79 5.97
C LEU A 788 -16.06 15.85 5.83
N TYR A 789 -16.44 16.53 6.91
CA TYR A 789 -17.64 17.36 6.97
C TYR A 789 -17.40 18.87 6.75
N GLN A 790 -16.22 19.38 7.09
CA GLN A 790 -15.90 20.80 6.97
C GLN A 790 -15.00 21.09 5.76
N ARG A 791 -14.01 20.22 5.50
CA ARG A 791 -13.00 20.41 4.44
C ARG A 791 -13.31 19.63 3.14
N GLY A 792 -14.27 18.71 3.17
CA GLY A 792 -14.84 18.02 1.99
C GLY A 792 -14.07 16.79 1.49
N VAL A 793 -13.04 16.35 2.22
CA VAL A 793 -12.22 15.17 1.91
C VAL A 793 -13.03 13.91 2.20
N THR A 794 -13.71 13.41 1.17
CA THR A 794 -14.70 12.32 1.29
C THR A 794 -14.16 10.94 0.97
N ALA A 795 -13.01 10.81 0.30
CA ALA A 795 -12.39 9.52 0.00
C ALA A 795 -11.74 8.93 1.26
N VAL A 796 -12.15 7.73 1.67
CA VAL A 796 -11.83 7.21 3.01
C VAL A 796 -10.33 7.02 3.24
N GLY A 797 -9.57 6.56 2.24
CA GLY A 797 -8.12 6.43 2.32
C GLY A 797 -7.37 7.78 2.38
N GLU A 798 -7.90 8.81 1.74
CA GLU A 798 -7.35 10.17 1.77
C GLU A 798 -7.60 10.82 3.12
N ALA A 799 -8.82 10.69 3.67
CA ALA A 799 -9.13 11.13 5.03
C ALA A 799 -8.33 10.35 6.08
N GLN A 800 -8.21 9.02 5.94
CA GLN A 800 -7.42 8.14 6.81
C GLN A 800 -5.94 8.50 6.85
N ALA A 801 -5.34 8.85 5.72
CA ALA A 801 -3.95 9.26 5.66
C ALA A 801 -3.78 10.68 6.22
N ARG A 802 -4.65 11.62 5.83
CA ARG A 802 -4.53 13.02 6.25
C ARG A 802 -4.78 13.24 7.73
N GLN A 803 -5.64 12.45 8.38
CA GLN A 803 -5.84 12.56 9.83
C GLN A 803 -4.58 12.30 10.67
N LYS A 804 -3.54 11.72 10.06
CA LYS A 804 -2.24 11.48 10.72
C LYS A 804 -1.23 12.62 10.56
N LEU A 805 -1.33 13.42 9.49
CA LEU A 805 -0.33 14.42 9.11
C LEU A 805 -0.01 15.47 10.20
N PRO A 806 -0.98 16.03 10.97
CA PRO A 806 -0.66 16.98 12.03
C PRO A 806 0.26 16.40 13.13
N PHE A 807 0.29 15.08 13.27
CA PHE A 807 0.98 14.36 14.34
C PHE A 807 2.32 13.75 13.91
N VAL A 808 2.67 13.82 12.62
CA VAL A 808 3.98 13.37 12.09
C VAL A 808 5.13 14.10 12.77
N ALA A 809 4.98 15.41 13.01
CA ALA A 809 5.90 16.25 13.78
C ALA A 809 6.34 15.63 15.12
N LEU A 810 5.42 14.92 15.78
CA LEU A 810 5.51 14.36 17.13
C LEU A 810 5.87 12.87 17.15
N SER A 811 6.06 12.27 15.96
CA SER A 811 6.17 10.81 15.77
C SER A 811 7.54 10.37 15.24
N ASN A 812 8.50 11.30 15.15
CA ASN A 812 9.90 10.99 14.88
C ASN A 812 10.52 10.19 16.05
N TYR A 813 10.22 10.61 17.27
CA TYR A 813 10.55 9.86 18.48
C TYR A 813 9.58 8.68 18.68
N ASP A 814 10.09 7.61 19.28
CA ASP A 814 9.26 6.48 19.69
C ASP A 814 8.35 6.86 20.87
N GLY A 815 7.04 6.80 20.67
CA GLY A 815 6.05 7.41 21.56
C GLY A 815 4.60 7.27 21.10
N VAL A 816 3.67 7.79 21.89
CA VAL A 816 2.21 7.58 21.72
C VAL A 816 1.67 7.96 20.34
N HIS A 817 2.18 9.04 19.73
CA HIS A 817 1.76 9.43 18.38
C HIS A 817 2.33 8.50 17.30
N ARG A 818 3.58 8.03 17.43
CA ARG A 818 4.17 7.04 16.51
C ARG A 818 3.41 5.71 16.59
N TRP A 819 3.14 5.23 17.82
CA TRP A 819 2.30 4.06 18.07
C TRP A 819 0.93 4.18 17.39
N THR A 820 0.21 5.28 17.66
CA THR A 820 -1.15 5.50 17.14
C THR A 820 -1.16 5.57 15.61
N GLN A 821 -0.17 6.23 14.99
CA GLN A 821 -0.03 6.26 13.53
C GLN A 821 0.27 4.90 12.93
N MET A 822 1.11 4.06 13.56
CA MET A 822 1.36 2.70 13.08
C MET A 822 0.12 1.81 13.23
N ALA A 823 -0.59 1.88 14.36
CA ALA A 823 -1.67 0.96 14.68
C ALA A 823 -3.00 1.27 13.97
N LEU A 824 -3.28 2.54 13.64
CA LEU A 824 -4.55 2.96 13.04
C LEU A 824 -4.61 2.62 11.53
N VAL A 825 -5.40 1.60 11.15
CA VAL A 825 -5.51 1.10 9.76
C VAL A 825 -6.92 1.29 9.17
N LEU A 826 -7.04 1.13 7.85
CA LEU A 826 -8.30 1.15 7.10
C LEU A 826 -8.57 -0.20 6.44
N LEU A 827 -9.67 -0.84 6.84
CA LEU A 827 -10.30 -1.92 6.10
C LEU A 827 -11.33 -1.33 5.12
N GLY A 828 -11.19 -1.60 3.83
CA GLY A 828 -12.10 -1.15 2.77
C GLY A 828 -11.37 -0.63 1.53
N ASP A 829 -12.16 -0.17 0.57
CA ASP A 829 -11.71 0.47 -0.66
C ASP A 829 -11.28 1.94 -0.38
N PRO A 830 -9.99 2.32 -0.50
CA PRO A 830 -9.51 3.63 -0.08
C PRO A 830 -10.04 4.80 -0.94
N GLU A 831 -10.50 4.54 -2.17
CA GLU A 831 -11.03 5.59 -3.06
C GLU A 831 -12.56 5.74 -2.93
N LEU A 832 -13.23 4.82 -2.21
CA LEU A 832 -14.64 4.95 -1.86
C LEU A 832 -14.88 6.30 -1.19
N ARG A 833 -15.87 7.05 -1.68
CA ARG A 833 -16.26 8.34 -1.09
C ARG A 833 -17.48 8.17 -0.21
N ILE A 834 -17.36 8.55 1.06
CA ILE A 834 -18.47 8.61 2.00
C ILE A 834 -19.47 9.67 1.54
N TYR A 835 -20.76 9.31 1.56
CA TYR A 835 -21.84 10.27 1.37
C TYR A 835 -21.99 11.11 2.64
N THR A 836 -21.89 12.44 2.53
CA THR A 836 -22.08 13.40 3.64
C THR A 836 -23.43 14.11 3.58
N ALA A 837 -24.31 13.70 2.66
CA ALA A 837 -25.71 14.11 2.54
C ALA A 837 -26.51 13.08 1.73
N THR A 838 -27.84 13.13 1.82
CA THR A 838 -28.77 12.37 0.97
C THR A 838 -28.38 12.45 -0.51
N PRO A 839 -28.07 11.31 -1.18
CA PRO A 839 -27.58 11.29 -2.56
C PRO A 839 -28.59 11.88 -3.55
N ARG A 840 -28.22 13.03 -4.14
CA ARG A 840 -29.00 13.73 -5.18
C ARG A 840 -29.06 12.91 -6.48
N THR A 841 -30.16 13.02 -7.21
CA THR A 841 -30.26 12.45 -8.57
C THR A 841 -29.67 13.41 -9.60
N LEU A 842 -28.80 12.91 -10.46
CA LEU A 842 -28.27 13.64 -11.61
C LEU A 842 -29.29 13.65 -12.76
N SER A 843 -29.47 14.81 -13.38
CA SER A 843 -30.14 14.95 -14.69
C SER A 843 -29.08 15.31 -15.72
N VAL A 844 -28.82 14.37 -16.65
CA VAL A 844 -27.72 14.42 -17.61
C VAL A 844 -28.29 14.46 -19.04
N THR A 845 -27.81 15.41 -19.85
CA THR A 845 -28.18 15.55 -21.27
C THR A 845 -26.96 15.25 -22.13
N HIS A 846 -27.11 14.32 -23.08
CA HIS A 846 -26.08 13.95 -24.04
C HIS A 846 -26.70 13.37 -25.33
N PRO A 847 -25.98 13.33 -26.47
CA PRO A 847 -26.38 12.57 -27.65
C PRO A 847 -26.52 11.06 -27.37
N ALA A 848 -27.60 10.44 -27.87
CA ALA A 848 -27.84 8.99 -27.72
C ALA A 848 -26.98 8.11 -28.64
N SER A 849 -26.44 8.70 -29.71
CA SER A 849 -25.57 8.04 -30.67
C SER A 849 -24.52 9.00 -31.22
N MET A 850 -23.41 8.46 -31.70
CA MET A 850 -22.34 9.20 -32.36
C MET A 850 -21.66 8.36 -33.45
N PRO A 851 -21.07 8.98 -34.49
CA PRO A 851 -20.38 8.24 -35.53
C PRO A 851 -19.11 7.56 -35.01
N VAL A 852 -18.77 6.42 -35.61
CA VAL A 852 -17.45 5.81 -35.57
C VAL A 852 -16.49 6.70 -36.38
N SER A 853 -15.97 7.75 -35.77
CA SER A 853 -15.01 8.70 -36.33
C SER A 853 -14.40 9.54 -35.20
N ASP A 854 -13.48 10.45 -35.52
CA ASP A 854 -13.25 11.60 -34.64
C ASP A 854 -14.57 12.37 -34.42
N SER A 855 -14.86 12.68 -33.15
CA SER A 855 -16.11 13.30 -32.73
C SER A 855 -15.97 13.95 -31.35
N THR A 856 -16.98 14.73 -30.95
CA THR A 856 -17.07 15.31 -29.61
C THR A 856 -18.40 14.96 -28.97
N LEU A 857 -18.36 14.48 -27.73
CA LEU A 857 -19.55 14.26 -26.91
C LEU A 857 -19.68 15.40 -25.89
N THR A 858 -20.56 16.36 -26.18
CA THR A 858 -20.97 17.36 -25.19
C THR A 858 -21.94 16.72 -24.20
N VAL A 859 -21.67 16.88 -22.91
CA VAL A 859 -22.49 16.39 -21.81
C VAL A 859 -22.80 17.55 -20.87
N ILE A 860 -24.09 17.70 -20.53
CA ILE A 860 -24.58 18.72 -19.58
C ILE A 860 -25.10 17.99 -18.34
N VAL A 861 -24.63 18.39 -17.16
CA VAL A 861 -24.94 17.77 -15.87
C VAL A 861 -25.60 18.78 -14.94
N THR A 862 -26.77 18.43 -14.43
CA THR A 862 -27.48 19.19 -13.40
C THR A 862 -27.87 18.27 -12.23
N ALA A 863 -28.03 18.84 -11.04
CA ALA A 863 -28.50 18.13 -9.85
C ALA A 863 -29.52 19.02 -9.12
N GLY A 864 -30.77 18.55 -9.00
CA GLY A 864 -31.87 19.37 -8.47
C GLY A 864 -32.23 20.58 -9.35
N GLY A 865 -31.96 20.52 -10.65
CA GLY A 865 -32.21 21.61 -11.61
C GLY A 865 -31.11 22.67 -11.68
N VAL A 866 -30.10 22.61 -10.80
CA VAL A 866 -28.93 23.52 -10.82
C VAL A 866 -27.77 22.84 -11.57
N ALA A 867 -27.02 23.62 -12.35
CA ALA A 867 -25.76 23.19 -12.97
C ALA A 867 -24.80 22.59 -11.92
N LEU A 868 -24.20 21.44 -12.22
CA LEU A 868 -23.26 20.78 -11.31
C LEU A 868 -21.83 20.97 -11.81
N ASP A 869 -21.08 21.85 -11.14
CA ASP A 869 -19.64 21.96 -11.25
C ASP A 869 -18.92 20.69 -10.77
N SER A 870 -17.72 20.43 -11.29
CA SER A 870 -16.81 19.37 -10.83
C SER A 870 -17.41 17.95 -10.82
N ALA A 871 -18.44 17.67 -11.63
CA ALA A 871 -18.95 16.33 -11.86
C ALA A 871 -18.02 15.58 -12.82
N ARG A 872 -17.56 14.39 -12.44
CA ARG A 872 -16.70 13.57 -13.30
C ARG A 872 -17.56 12.83 -14.31
N VAL A 873 -17.36 13.17 -15.59
CA VAL A 873 -18.01 12.54 -16.74
C VAL A 873 -16.98 11.66 -17.42
N THR A 874 -17.33 10.39 -17.61
CA THR A 874 -16.42 9.37 -18.18
C THR A 874 -17.14 8.62 -19.28
N LEU A 875 -16.55 8.59 -20.48
CA LEU A 875 -16.99 7.74 -21.59
C LEU A 875 -15.98 6.60 -21.77
N TYR A 876 -16.45 5.37 -21.65
CA TYR A 876 -15.59 4.19 -21.54
C TYR A 876 -16.08 3.00 -22.37
N ARG A 877 -15.13 2.33 -23.01
CA ARG A 877 -15.27 1.01 -23.63
C ARG A 877 -13.98 0.22 -23.43
N ALA A 878 -14.07 -0.90 -22.71
CA ALA A 878 -12.93 -1.75 -22.40
C ALA A 878 -12.09 -2.10 -23.64
N GLY A 879 -10.78 -1.85 -23.58
CA GLY A 879 -9.83 -2.11 -24.66
C GLY A 879 -9.85 -1.14 -25.86
N HIS A 880 -10.86 -0.27 -25.98
CA HIS A 880 -11.10 0.55 -27.18
C HIS A 880 -10.94 2.06 -26.95
N GLU A 881 -11.67 2.65 -26.01
CA GLU A 881 -11.57 4.09 -25.72
C GLU A 881 -11.83 4.41 -24.23
N PHE A 882 -11.09 5.37 -23.69
CA PHE A 882 -11.33 5.98 -22.39
C PHE A 882 -11.17 7.50 -22.49
N ALA A 883 -12.18 8.23 -22.03
CA ALA A 883 -12.12 9.67 -21.80
C ALA A 883 -12.78 9.99 -20.45
N SER A 884 -12.14 10.82 -19.64
CA SER A 884 -12.74 11.37 -18.42
C SER A 884 -12.37 12.84 -18.28
N ALA A 885 -13.29 13.66 -17.84
CA ALA A 885 -13.08 15.08 -17.52
C ALA A 885 -14.11 15.55 -16.47
N LEU A 886 -13.85 16.71 -15.87
CA LEU A 886 -14.79 17.37 -14.97
C LEU A 886 -15.69 18.35 -15.73
N THR A 887 -16.94 18.53 -15.27
CA THR A 887 -17.77 19.66 -15.69
C THR A 887 -17.28 20.97 -15.10
N ASN A 888 -17.49 22.06 -15.85
CA ASN A 888 -17.27 23.42 -15.38
C ASN A 888 -18.49 23.97 -14.60
N VAL A 889 -18.37 25.21 -14.11
CA VAL A 889 -19.41 25.92 -13.33
C VAL A 889 -20.76 26.08 -14.03
N ALA A 890 -20.82 25.88 -15.35
CA ALA A 890 -22.07 25.87 -16.12
C ALA A 890 -22.68 24.46 -16.28
N GLY A 891 -22.11 23.45 -15.61
CA GLY A 891 -22.51 22.04 -15.69
C GLY A 891 -22.07 21.34 -16.98
N ASN A 892 -21.21 21.97 -17.78
CA ASN A 892 -20.89 21.53 -19.14
C ASN A 892 -19.50 20.87 -19.21
N VAL A 893 -19.38 19.82 -20.03
CA VAL A 893 -18.11 19.24 -20.45
C VAL A 893 -18.19 18.74 -21.90
N THR A 894 -17.07 18.71 -22.60
CA THR A 894 -16.97 18.18 -23.96
C THR A 894 -15.84 17.16 -24.02
N LEU A 895 -16.18 15.89 -24.22
CA LEU A 895 -15.19 14.83 -24.39
C LEU A 895 -14.81 14.70 -25.87
N ALA A 896 -13.54 14.89 -26.21
CA ALA A 896 -13.02 14.63 -27.55
C ALA A 896 -12.69 13.13 -27.67
N VAL A 897 -13.33 12.42 -28.60
CA VAL A 897 -13.26 10.97 -28.69
C VAL A 897 -13.08 10.48 -30.12
N ARG A 898 -12.56 9.27 -30.27
CA ARG A 898 -12.45 8.60 -31.58
C ARG A 898 -12.84 7.12 -31.49
N PRO A 899 -14.15 6.80 -31.37
CA PRO A 899 -14.64 5.45 -31.56
C PRO A 899 -14.13 4.82 -32.87
N ASP A 900 -13.46 3.68 -32.77
CA ASP A 900 -12.85 2.98 -33.93
C ASP A 900 -13.76 1.91 -34.55
N THR A 901 -14.67 1.35 -33.75
CA THR A 901 -15.49 0.18 -34.09
C THR A 901 -16.93 0.38 -33.69
N LEU A 902 -17.87 -0.20 -34.45
CA LEU A 902 -19.29 -0.26 -34.10
C LEU A 902 -19.50 -0.95 -32.74
N GLY A 903 -20.58 -0.57 -32.05
CA GLY A 903 -20.92 -1.08 -30.72
C GLY A 903 -21.59 -0.02 -29.83
N THR A 904 -21.33 -0.09 -28.53
CA THR A 904 -21.82 0.88 -27.54
C THR A 904 -20.71 1.27 -26.58
N MET A 905 -20.61 2.57 -26.28
CA MET A 905 -19.80 3.07 -25.17
C MET A 905 -20.68 3.27 -23.93
N THR A 906 -20.11 3.13 -22.74
CA THR A 906 -20.82 3.49 -21.51
C THR A 906 -20.43 4.89 -21.08
N LEU A 907 -21.43 5.76 -20.94
CA LEU A 907 -21.30 7.07 -20.31
C LEU A 907 -21.63 6.92 -18.82
N THR A 908 -20.68 7.26 -17.95
CA THR A 908 -20.85 7.33 -16.50
C THR A 908 -20.70 8.78 -16.07
N VAL A 909 -21.55 9.25 -15.15
CA VAL A 909 -21.35 10.52 -14.45
C VAL A 909 -21.40 10.31 -12.95
N THR A 910 -20.38 10.76 -12.23
CA THR A 910 -20.31 10.78 -10.77
C THR A 910 -20.15 12.22 -10.27
N GLY A 911 -20.55 12.49 -9.03
CA GLY A 911 -20.48 13.84 -8.46
C GLY A 911 -20.70 13.84 -6.94
N PHE A 912 -20.24 14.89 -6.28
CA PHE A 912 -20.30 15.01 -4.82
C PHE A 912 -21.75 14.94 -4.29
N ASN A 913 -21.98 14.02 -3.35
CA ASN A 913 -23.29 13.64 -2.83
C ASN A 913 -24.35 13.43 -3.93
N CYS A 914 -23.98 12.69 -5.00
CA CYS A 914 -24.88 12.31 -6.10
C CYS A 914 -24.89 10.80 -6.34
N ARG A 915 -26.02 10.31 -6.87
CA ARG A 915 -26.16 8.98 -7.43
C ARG A 915 -25.46 8.92 -8.79
N PRO A 916 -24.61 7.91 -9.09
CA PRO A 916 -24.03 7.80 -10.41
C PRO A 916 -25.08 7.63 -11.49
N TYR A 917 -24.98 8.45 -12.53
CA TYR A 917 -25.72 8.26 -13.78
C TYR A 917 -24.96 7.28 -14.68
N ARG A 918 -25.67 6.38 -15.36
CA ARG A 918 -25.11 5.49 -16.39
C ARG A 918 -26.05 5.45 -17.59
N ALA A 919 -25.49 5.61 -18.79
CA ALA A 919 -26.20 5.46 -20.06
C ALA A 919 -25.29 4.80 -21.12
N SER A 920 -25.89 4.32 -22.20
CA SER A 920 -25.15 3.81 -23.37
C SER A 920 -25.21 4.83 -24.50
N VAL A 921 -24.07 5.11 -25.13
CA VAL A 921 -23.98 5.89 -26.37
C VAL A 921 -23.72 4.91 -27.52
N SER A 922 -24.60 4.90 -28.52
CA SER A 922 -24.52 3.96 -29.64
C SER A 922 -23.56 4.44 -30.73
N LEU A 923 -22.63 3.58 -31.13
CA LEU A 923 -21.65 3.87 -32.17
C LEU A 923 -22.16 3.41 -33.53
N VAL A 924 -22.41 4.37 -34.42
CA VAL A 924 -23.01 4.16 -35.76
C VAL A 924 -22.01 4.43 -36.88
N ALA A 925 -22.20 3.82 -38.04
CA ALA A 925 -21.33 4.09 -39.19
C ALA A 925 -21.47 5.56 -39.64
N GLY A 926 -20.36 6.31 -39.66
CA GLY A 926 -20.32 7.65 -40.24
C GLY A 926 -20.36 7.62 -41.77
N ALA A 927 -20.60 8.77 -42.42
CA ALA A 927 -20.64 8.86 -43.88
C ALA A 927 -19.28 8.56 -44.57
N TYR A 928 -18.19 8.69 -43.82
CA TYR A 928 -16.80 8.53 -44.28
C TYR A 928 -16.23 7.16 -43.87
N PRO A 929 -15.08 6.74 -44.41
CA PRO A 929 -14.38 5.55 -43.93
C PRO A 929 -13.97 5.74 -42.48
N ALA A 930 -13.92 4.65 -41.72
CA ALA A 930 -13.51 4.66 -40.33
C ALA A 930 -12.55 3.50 -40.11
N LEU A 931 -11.26 3.82 -40.14
CA LEU A 931 -10.20 2.84 -40.02
C LEU A 931 -9.92 2.55 -38.53
N ALA A 932 -9.77 1.26 -38.22
CA ALA A 932 -9.45 0.74 -36.90
C ALA A 932 -8.36 -0.32 -36.98
N GLY A 933 -7.38 -0.24 -36.08
CA GLY A 933 -6.34 -1.24 -35.91
C GLY A 933 -6.87 -2.57 -35.39
N ARG A 934 -6.19 -3.66 -35.77
CA ARG A 934 -6.36 -5.01 -35.20
C ARG A 934 -5.00 -5.53 -34.75
N LYS A 935 -4.91 -6.82 -34.38
CA LYS A 935 -3.63 -7.43 -33.98
C LYS A 935 -2.56 -7.19 -35.05
N VAL A 936 -1.44 -6.61 -34.63
CA VAL A 936 -0.22 -6.50 -35.45
C VAL A 936 0.40 -7.88 -35.59
N LEU A 937 0.69 -8.31 -36.82
CA LEU A 937 1.58 -9.43 -37.07
C LEU A 937 3.02 -8.92 -37.12
N ILE A 938 3.89 -9.52 -36.32
CA ILE A 938 5.34 -9.32 -36.37
C ILE A 938 5.92 -10.43 -37.24
N VAL A 939 6.84 -10.08 -38.14
CA VAL A 939 7.66 -11.04 -38.89
C VAL A 939 9.13 -10.71 -38.60
N ASP A 940 9.87 -11.71 -38.14
CA ASP A 940 11.26 -11.61 -37.69
C ASP A 940 12.16 -12.70 -38.33
N ASN A 941 11.60 -13.54 -39.19
CA ASN A 941 12.19 -14.80 -39.70
C ASN A 941 13.29 -14.65 -40.78
N GLY A 942 13.92 -13.48 -40.92
CA GLY A 942 14.94 -13.19 -41.93
C GLY A 942 14.40 -12.85 -43.33
N ALA A 943 13.09 -12.97 -43.56
CA ALA A 943 12.47 -12.55 -44.83
C ALA A 943 12.33 -11.01 -44.91
N SER A 944 12.21 -10.47 -46.12
CA SER A 944 11.81 -9.07 -46.37
C SER A 944 12.64 -7.98 -45.63
N GLY A 945 13.94 -8.23 -45.39
CA GLY A 945 14.85 -7.29 -44.73
C GLY A 945 14.83 -7.37 -43.19
N THR A 946 14.19 -8.38 -42.62
CA THR A 946 14.19 -8.65 -41.17
C THR A 946 15.44 -9.38 -40.73
N SER A 947 15.76 -9.30 -39.43
CA SER A 947 16.88 -9.99 -38.79
C SER A 947 16.49 -10.36 -37.35
N GLY A 948 15.87 -11.53 -37.20
CA GLY A 948 15.43 -12.11 -35.93
C GLY A 948 15.43 -13.64 -36.00
N ASN A 949 14.47 -14.32 -35.35
CA ASN A 949 14.55 -15.75 -35.11
C ASN A 949 13.34 -16.62 -35.55
N GLY A 950 12.29 -15.99 -36.07
CA GLY A 950 11.05 -16.61 -36.52
C GLY A 950 10.03 -16.90 -35.41
N ASN A 951 10.15 -16.32 -34.22
CA ASN A 951 9.22 -16.56 -33.11
C ASN A 951 7.96 -15.67 -33.14
N GLY A 952 7.91 -14.63 -33.98
CA GLY A 952 6.80 -13.68 -34.05
C GLY A 952 6.67 -12.76 -32.82
N ILE A 953 7.74 -12.65 -32.02
CA ILE A 953 7.98 -11.69 -30.95
C ILE A 953 8.98 -10.64 -31.51
N TRP A 954 9.29 -9.60 -30.75
CA TRP A 954 10.38 -8.67 -31.06
C TRP A 954 11.40 -8.73 -29.93
N ASP A 955 12.50 -9.44 -30.14
CA ASP A 955 13.59 -9.51 -29.16
C ASP A 955 14.58 -8.33 -29.37
N ALA A 956 15.20 -7.85 -28.30
CA ALA A 956 16.06 -6.66 -28.30
C ALA A 956 17.38 -6.92 -29.06
N GLY A 957 17.58 -6.19 -30.15
CA GLY A 957 18.64 -6.41 -31.14
C GLY A 957 18.11 -6.80 -32.53
N GLU A 958 16.81 -7.11 -32.65
CA GLU A 958 16.21 -7.58 -33.90
C GLU A 958 15.62 -6.47 -34.79
N THR A 959 15.63 -6.74 -36.09
CA THR A 959 14.92 -5.96 -37.11
C THR A 959 13.68 -6.74 -37.53
N VAL A 960 12.48 -6.16 -37.41
CA VAL A 960 11.21 -6.85 -37.64
C VAL A 960 10.31 -6.07 -38.60
N ALA A 961 9.51 -6.79 -39.38
CA ALA A 961 8.52 -6.23 -40.29
C ALA A 961 7.14 -6.30 -39.63
N LEU A 962 6.55 -5.14 -39.42
CA LEU A 962 5.25 -4.98 -38.78
C LEU A 962 4.13 -4.92 -39.82
N TYR A 963 3.10 -5.72 -39.59
CA TYR A 963 1.86 -5.74 -40.36
C TYR A 963 0.67 -5.39 -39.45
N PRO A 964 0.50 -4.11 -39.07
CA PRO A 964 -0.71 -3.63 -38.41
C PRO A 964 -1.91 -3.74 -39.38
N MET A 965 -2.73 -4.77 -39.18
CA MET A 965 -3.92 -4.98 -40.01
C MET A 965 -5.02 -3.97 -39.65
N LEU A 966 -5.58 -3.30 -40.64
CA LEU A 966 -6.67 -2.33 -40.50
C LEU A 966 -8.02 -2.96 -40.87
N ARG A 967 -9.11 -2.42 -40.33
CA ARG A 967 -10.48 -2.67 -40.79
C ARG A 967 -11.21 -1.35 -41.04
N ASN A 968 -12.02 -1.29 -42.09
CA ASN A 968 -12.91 -0.15 -42.32
C ASN A 968 -14.33 -0.43 -41.76
N ASN A 969 -14.69 0.27 -40.69
CA ASN A 969 -16.00 0.20 -40.04
C ASN A 969 -16.94 1.38 -40.43
N GLY A 970 -16.51 2.24 -41.36
CA GLY A 970 -17.24 3.43 -41.81
C GLY A 970 -18.23 3.16 -42.94
N GLY A 971 -18.98 4.18 -43.34
CA GLY A 971 -20.03 4.08 -44.37
C GLY A 971 -19.55 4.16 -45.82
N SER A 972 -18.24 4.36 -46.07
CA SER A 972 -17.67 4.39 -47.42
C SER A 972 -16.25 3.81 -47.46
N SER A 973 -15.79 3.40 -48.64
CA SER A 973 -14.46 2.77 -48.84
C SER A 973 -13.31 3.76 -48.69
N ALA A 974 -12.22 3.34 -48.04
CA ALA A 974 -10.94 4.06 -48.07
C ALA A 974 -10.16 3.62 -49.32
N THR A 975 -9.98 4.51 -50.29
CA THR A 975 -9.31 4.22 -51.59
C THR A 975 -7.92 4.82 -51.64
N SER A 976 -6.99 4.14 -52.31
CA SER A 976 -5.57 4.55 -52.42
C SER A 976 -4.93 4.87 -51.06
N LEU A 977 -5.25 4.05 -50.05
CA LEU A 977 -4.82 4.22 -48.68
C LEU A 977 -3.33 3.91 -48.53
N SER A 978 -2.62 4.83 -47.88
CA SER A 978 -1.20 4.73 -47.52
C SER A 978 -1.03 4.94 -46.02
N GLY A 979 0.02 4.39 -45.43
CA GLY A 979 0.34 4.57 -44.02
C GLY A 979 1.82 4.77 -43.76
N THR A 980 2.12 5.72 -42.87
CA THR A 980 3.45 6.07 -42.38
C THR A 980 3.52 5.77 -40.88
N LEU A 981 4.48 4.95 -40.46
CA LEU A 981 4.75 4.59 -39.09
C LEU A 981 5.68 5.62 -38.42
N LEU A 982 5.35 5.99 -37.19
CA LEU A 982 6.14 6.81 -36.29
C LEU A 982 6.17 6.17 -34.90
N THR A 983 7.12 6.59 -34.07
CA THR A 983 7.22 6.22 -32.66
C THR A 983 7.77 7.41 -31.88
N THR A 984 7.48 7.47 -30.58
CA THR A 984 8.11 8.41 -29.64
C THR A 984 9.28 7.78 -28.87
N ASP A 985 9.58 6.49 -29.10
CA ASP A 985 10.68 5.81 -28.45
C ASP A 985 12.01 6.06 -29.20
N GLY A 986 12.89 6.86 -28.59
CA GLY A 986 14.17 7.26 -29.18
C GLY A 986 15.17 6.11 -29.39
N LEU A 987 14.89 4.89 -28.90
CA LEU A 987 15.70 3.71 -29.23
C LEU A 987 15.32 3.07 -30.58
N VAL A 988 14.12 3.30 -31.09
CA VAL A 988 13.60 2.59 -32.27
C VAL A 988 14.03 3.29 -33.56
N THR A 989 14.69 2.54 -34.44
CA THR A 989 15.01 2.99 -35.80
C THR A 989 13.97 2.46 -36.79
N ILE A 990 13.18 3.34 -37.39
CA ILE A 990 12.21 2.96 -38.42
C ILE A 990 12.90 2.98 -39.79
N LEU A 991 13.16 1.79 -40.34
CA LEU A 991 13.92 1.59 -41.59
C LEU A 991 13.05 1.72 -42.84
N GLN A 992 11.81 1.25 -42.79
CA GLN A 992 10.83 1.43 -43.87
C GLN A 992 9.54 2.03 -43.29
N PRO A 993 9.46 3.36 -43.14
CA PRO A 993 8.36 4.01 -42.46
C PRO A 993 7.04 3.99 -43.22
N ALA A 994 7.04 3.82 -44.54
CA ALA A 994 5.83 3.93 -45.37
C ALA A 994 5.45 2.61 -46.06
N ALA A 995 4.14 2.39 -46.22
CA ALA A 995 3.55 1.25 -46.95
C ALA A 995 2.18 1.60 -47.55
N SER A 996 1.73 0.81 -48.53
CA SER A 996 0.38 0.92 -49.12
C SER A 996 -0.58 -0.12 -48.54
N TYR A 997 -1.84 0.25 -48.41
CA TYR A 997 -2.97 -0.62 -48.03
C TYR A 997 -3.96 -0.82 -49.19
N GLY A 998 -3.74 -0.16 -50.34
CA GLY A 998 -4.61 -0.26 -51.51
C GLY A 998 -5.99 0.35 -51.27
N THR A 999 -7.05 -0.45 -51.38
CA THR A 999 -8.43 -0.01 -51.11
C THR A 999 -9.05 -0.94 -50.06
N ILE A 1000 -9.58 -0.36 -48.97
CA ILE A 1000 -10.33 -1.08 -47.94
C ILE A 1000 -11.82 -0.75 -48.07
N ALA A 1001 -12.60 -1.68 -48.61
CA ALA A 1001 -14.05 -1.54 -48.73
C ALA A 1001 -14.75 -1.58 -47.36
N VAL A 1002 -16.02 -1.19 -47.32
CA VAL A 1002 -16.83 -1.18 -46.10
C VAL A 1002 -16.94 -2.59 -45.50
N GLY A 1003 -16.47 -2.77 -44.27
CA GLY A 1003 -16.46 -4.05 -43.55
C GLY A 1003 -15.20 -4.89 -43.72
N ASP A 1004 -14.37 -4.61 -44.73
CA ASP A 1004 -13.16 -5.37 -45.07
C ASP A 1004 -11.94 -5.00 -44.22
N SER A 1005 -10.91 -5.84 -44.30
CA SER A 1005 -9.60 -5.64 -43.66
C SER A 1005 -8.44 -5.78 -44.64
N ALA A 1006 -7.37 -5.02 -44.42
CA ALA A 1006 -6.13 -5.10 -45.18
C ALA A 1006 -4.90 -4.89 -44.28
N SER A 1007 -3.76 -5.45 -44.69
CA SER A 1007 -2.43 -5.26 -44.08
C SER A 1007 -1.53 -4.46 -45.01
N PRO A 1008 -0.47 -3.79 -44.50
CA PRO A 1008 0.44 -3.04 -45.35
C PRO A 1008 1.22 -3.94 -46.31
N SER A 1009 1.49 -3.43 -47.51
CA SER A 1009 2.42 -4.01 -48.48
C SER A 1009 3.36 -2.92 -49.03
N PRO A 1010 4.70 -3.05 -48.86
CA PRO A 1010 5.39 -4.05 -48.04
C PRO A 1010 5.09 -3.91 -46.54
N GLY A 1011 5.60 -4.81 -45.70
CA GLY A 1011 5.55 -4.65 -44.24
C GLY A 1011 6.38 -3.44 -43.77
N LEU A 1012 6.04 -2.87 -42.62
CA LEU A 1012 6.69 -1.68 -42.07
C LEU A 1012 7.91 -2.10 -41.24
N LEU A 1013 9.13 -1.82 -41.73
CA LEU A 1013 10.36 -2.35 -41.15
C LEU A 1013 10.90 -1.44 -40.03
N VAL A 1014 11.14 -2.02 -38.85
CA VAL A 1014 11.69 -1.34 -37.66
C VAL A 1014 12.83 -2.17 -37.05
N SER A 1015 13.78 -1.52 -36.39
CA SER A 1015 14.83 -2.17 -35.60
C SER A 1015 15.01 -1.50 -34.24
N LEU A 1016 15.54 -2.25 -33.28
CA LEU A 1016 15.79 -1.82 -31.92
C LEU A 1016 17.19 -2.27 -31.49
N PRO A 1017 18.00 -1.41 -30.83
CA PRO A 1017 19.30 -1.81 -30.31
C PRO A 1017 19.13 -2.87 -29.22
N PHE A 1018 20.13 -3.75 -29.11
CA PHE A 1018 20.15 -4.80 -28.09
C PHE A 1018 20.16 -4.24 -26.66
N THR A 1019 20.62 -3.00 -26.47
CA THR A 1019 20.64 -2.29 -25.18
C THR A 1019 19.27 -1.82 -24.67
N ALA A 1020 18.17 -2.11 -25.39
CA ALA A 1020 16.84 -1.94 -24.82
C ALA A 1020 16.58 -2.95 -23.70
N GLY A 1021 16.12 -2.48 -22.54
CA GLY A 1021 15.76 -3.32 -21.40
C GLY A 1021 14.53 -4.19 -21.63
N ASP A 1022 14.34 -5.20 -20.77
CA ASP A 1022 13.26 -6.18 -20.93
C ASP A 1022 11.85 -5.59 -20.70
N GLN A 1023 10.82 -6.29 -21.20
CA GLN A 1023 9.40 -5.92 -21.09
C GLN A 1023 9.04 -4.50 -21.60
N ARG A 1024 9.90 -3.87 -22.40
CA ARG A 1024 9.71 -2.49 -22.88
C ARG A 1024 8.56 -2.38 -23.89
N GLU A 1025 7.47 -1.71 -23.50
CA GLU A 1025 6.27 -1.55 -24.34
C GLU A 1025 6.37 -0.38 -25.33
N VAL A 1026 7.06 -0.59 -26.45
CA VAL A 1026 7.29 0.41 -27.50
C VAL A 1026 5.96 0.92 -28.10
N PRO A 1027 5.65 2.23 -28.02
CA PRO A 1027 4.47 2.83 -28.63
C PRO A 1027 4.68 3.21 -30.09
N PHE A 1028 3.68 2.94 -30.94
CA PHE A 1028 3.66 3.31 -32.34
C PHE A 1028 2.45 4.16 -32.70
N GLU A 1029 2.67 5.12 -33.60
CA GLU A 1029 1.64 5.92 -34.25
C GLU A 1029 1.70 5.70 -35.77
N LEU A 1030 0.66 5.09 -36.32
CA LEU A 1030 0.51 4.85 -37.76
C LEU A 1030 -0.40 5.94 -38.35
N ARG A 1031 0.21 6.93 -39.01
CA ARG A 1031 -0.50 8.00 -39.72
C ARG A 1031 -0.90 7.51 -41.11
N LEU A 1032 -2.19 7.50 -41.38
CA LEU A 1032 -2.78 7.02 -42.62
C LEU A 1032 -3.28 8.20 -43.45
N ALA A 1033 -3.20 8.10 -44.77
CA ALA A 1033 -3.77 9.05 -45.71
C ALA A 1033 -4.40 8.32 -46.90
N ASP A 1034 -5.62 8.69 -47.28
CA ASP A 1034 -6.32 8.15 -48.45
C ASP A 1034 -6.28 9.07 -49.67
N GLY A 1035 -6.69 8.57 -50.82
CA GLY A 1035 -6.69 9.31 -52.10
C GLY A 1035 -7.66 10.50 -52.17
N ALA A 1036 -8.48 10.72 -51.14
CA ALA A 1036 -9.30 11.92 -50.98
C ALA A 1036 -8.67 12.95 -50.01
N GLY A 1037 -7.44 12.71 -49.56
CA GLY A 1037 -6.71 13.58 -48.64
C GLY A 1037 -7.16 13.47 -47.17
N ARG A 1038 -7.99 12.48 -46.82
CA ARG A 1038 -8.44 12.27 -45.44
C ARG A 1038 -7.35 11.54 -44.67
N THR A 1039 -7.04 12.02 -43.47
CA THR A 1039 -6.00 11.47 -42.60
C THR A 1039 -6.60 10.75 -41.39
N TYR A 1040 -5.95 9.66 -40.98
CA TYR A 1040 -6.32 8.85 -39.81
C TYR A 1040 -5.06 8.52 -39.01
N VAL A 1041 -5.20 8.13 -37.74
CA VAL A 1041 -4.05 7.90 -36.84
C VAL A 1041 -4.31 6.68 -35.95
N GLU A 1042 -3.70 5.54 -36.25
CA GLU A 1042 -3.82 4.33 -35.41
C GLU A 1042 -2.69 4.26 -34.38
N ARG A 1043 -2.99 3.74 -33.17
CA ARG A 1043 -1.98 3.56 -32.11
C ARG A 1043 -2.00 2.18 -31.49
N PHE A 1044 -0.82 1.57 -31.47
CA PHE A 1044 -0.56 0.25 -30.88
C PHE A 1044 0.75 0.27 -30.11
N GLN A 1045 0.94 -0.76 -29.27
CA GLN A 1045 2.15 -0.98 -28.50
C GLN A 1045 2.63 -2.41 -28.71
N LEU A 1046 3.94 -2.62 -28.74
CA LEU A 1046 4.57 -3.93 -28.81
C LEU A 1046 5.50 -4.10 -27.61
N THR A 1047 5.29 -5.15 -26.82
CA THR A 1047 6.22 -5.51 -25.73
C THR A 1047 7.46 -6.16 -26.34
N VAL A 1048 8.58 -5.45 -26.26
CA VAL A 1048 9.92 -5.97 -26.55
C VAL A 1048 10.32 -6.93 -25.43
N ARG A 1049 11.13 -7.93 -25.78
CA ARG A 1049 11.82 -8.77 -24.79
C ARG A 1049 13.34 -8.62 -24.88
N ALA A 1050 14.04 -8.70 -23.76
CA ALA A 1050 15.48 -8.70 -23.69
C ALA A 1050 15.98 -9.75 -22.70
N PRO A 1051 17.18 -10.33 -22.90
CA PRO A 1051 17.85 -11.06 -21.85
C PRO A 1051 18.47 -10.09 -20.83
N GLU A 1052 18.38 -10.46 -19.55
CA GLU A 1052 19.05 -9.75 -18.46
C GLU A 1052 19.98 -10.74 -17.76
N LEU A 1053 21.27 -10.70 -18.13
CA LEU A 1053 22.27 -11.65 -17.64
C LEU A 1053 22.83 -11.20 -16.30
N TRP A 1054 22.68 -12.06 -15.29
CA TRP A 1054 23.13 -11.85 -13.93
C TRP A 1054 24.14 -12.92 -13.51
N HIS A 1055 25.21 -12.52 -12.81
CA HIS A 1055 26.26 -13.41 -12.28
C HIS A 1055 25.74 -14.12 -11.03
N ALA A 1056 25.37 -15.40 -11.16
CA ALA A 1056 24.66 -16.17 -10.14
C ALA A 1056 25.56 -16.81 -9.06
N GLY A 1057 26.85 -16.87 -9.36
CA GLY A 1057 27.93 -17.43 -8.56
C GLY A 1057 29.06 -17.88 -9.49
N HIS A 1058 30.10 -18.48 -8.93
CA HIS A 1058 31.19 -19.06 -9.70
C HIS A 1058 31.85 -20.22 -8.95
N VAL A 1059 32.59 -21.04 -9.68
CA VAL A 1059 33.40 -22.13 -9.15
C VAL A 1059 34.86 -21.80 -9.38
N VAL A 1060 35.62 -21.73 -8.30
CA VAL A 1060 37.08 -21.55 -8.32
C VAL A 1060 37.76 -22.91 -8.21
N THR A 1061 38.83 -23.10 -8.97
CA THR A 1061 39.81 -24.18 -8.76
C THR A 1061 41.20 -23.54 -8.81
N ASP A 1062 41.98 -23.75 -7.76
CA ASP A 1062 43.23 -23.04 -7.47
C ASP A 1062 44.36 -24.05 -7.17
N GLY A 1063 45.52 -23.57 -6.71
CA GLY A 1063 46.70 -24.40 -6.44
C GLY A 1063 46.65 -25.16 -5.10
N ASN A 1064 45.86 -24.68 -4.14
CA ASN A 1064 45.79 -25.23 -2.78
C ASN A 1064 44.47 -25.98 -2.45
N ALA A 1065 43.52 -25.97 -3.38
CA ALA A 1065 42.17 -26.54 -3.32
C ALA A 1065 41.24 -25.95 -2.24
N ASN A 1066 41.41 -24.68 -1.85
CA ASN A 1066 40.51 -24.02 -0.89
C ASN A 1066 39.27 -23.38 -1.54
N GLY A 1067 39.28 -23.14 -2.84
CA GLY A 1067 38.17 -22.57 -3.61
C GLY A 1067 38.17 -21.03 -3.63
N ARG A 1068 39.35 -20.38 -3.58
CA ARG A 1068 39.50 -18.92 -3.59
C ARG A 1068 40.76 -18.49 -4.37
N PRO A 1069 40.75 -17.31 -5.02
CA PRO A 1069 41.92 -16.83 -5.75
C PRO A 1069 43.00 -16.28 -4.79
N ASP A 1070 44.00 -17.11 -4.45
CA ASP A 1070 45.16 -16.68 -3.66
C ASP A 1070 46.28 -16.06 -4.51
N VAL A 1071 47.08 -15.17 -3.90
CA VAL A 1071 48.16 -14.45 -4.59
C VAL A 1071 49.30 -15.39 -4.97
N GLY A 1072 49.65 -15.41 -6.26
CA GLY A 1072 50.67 -16.26 -6.85
C GLY A 1072 50.17 -17.60 -7.37
N GLU A 1073 48.90 -17.95 -7.15
CA GLU A 1073 48.33 -19.23 -7.63
C GLU A 1073 47.80 -19.13 -9.07
N VAL A 1074 47.66 -20.28 -9.74
CA VAL A 1074 46.97 -20.37 -11.04
C VAL A 1074 45.51 -20.70 -10.77
N VAL A 1075 44.64 -19.73 -11.02
CA VAL A 1075 43.23 -19.73 -10.65
C VAL A 1075 42.41 -19.98 -11.91
N SER A 1076 41.61 -21.04 -11.89
CA SER A 1076 40.61 -21.37 -12.90
C SER A 1076 39.21 -21.03 -12.36
N TYR A 1077 38.41 -20.30 -13.13
CA TYR A 1077 37.26 -19.54 -12.63
C TYR A 1077 36.07 -19.69 -13.60
N SER A 1078 35.18 -20.64 -13.32
CA SER A 1078 33.96 -20.92 -14.11
C SER A 1078 32.78 -20.14 -13.54
N ILE A 1079 32.25 -19.20 -14.31
CA ILE A 1079 31.17 -18.30 -13.88
C ILE A 1079 29.80 -18.91 -14.22
N GLN A 1080 28.86 -18.80 -13.27
CA GLN A 1080 27.45 -19.11 -13.49
C GLN A 1080 26.69 -17.85 -13.88
N LEU A 1081 25.96 -17.93 -15.00
CA LEU A 1081 25.08 -16.87 -15.47
C LEU A 1081 23.63 -17.34 -15.40
N ARG A 1082 22.75 -16.47 -14.92
CA ARG A 1082 21.29 -16.63 -14.93
C ARG A 1082 20.67 -15.56 -15.82
N ASN A 1083 19.73 -15.93 -16.68
CA ASN A 1083 18.95 -14.97 -17.44
C ASN A 1083 17.66 -14.63 -16.66
N LEU A 1084 17.56 -13.41 -16.11
CA LEU A 1084 16.38 -12.93 -15.41
C LEU A 1084 15.31 -12.37 -16.35
N GLY A 1085 15.73 -11.91 -17.54
CA GLY A 1085 14.86 -11.32 -18.57
C GLY A 1085 14.07 -12.36 -19.37
N THR A 1086 13.04 -11.89 -20.07
CA THR A 1086 12.10 -12.70 -20.85
C THR A 1086 12.50 -12.91 -22.31
N GLY A 1087 13.58 -12.28 -22.77
CA GLY A 1087 14.21 -12.55 -24.06
C GLY A 1087 15.30 -13.63 -23.95
N VAL A 1088 15.62 -14.31 -25.06
CA VAL A 1088 16.68 -15.33 -25.09
C VAL A 1088 18.05 -14.66 -25.29
N ALA A 1089 19.02 -14.95 -24.44
CA ALA A 1089 20.41 -14.59 -24.69
C ALA A 1089 21.04 -15.63 -25.61
N ARG A 1090 21.57 -15.23 -26.76
CA ARG A 1090 22.15 -16.17 -27.76
C ARG A 1090 23.66 -16.10 -27.80
N SER A 1091 24.33 -17.23 -28.03
CA SER A 1091 25.80 -17.31 -28.18
C SER A 1091 26.57 -16.56 -27.06
N VAL A 1092 26.08 -16.68 -25.82
CA VAL A 1092 26.60 -15.96 -24.67
C VAL A 1092 28.06 -16.34 -24.44
N SER A 1093 28.91 -15.32 -24.38
CA SER A 1093 30.34 -15.44 -24.17
C SER A 1093 30.86 -14.28 -23.33
N ALA A 1094 32.04 -14.42 -22.73
CA ALA A 1094 32.63 -13.38 -21.90
C ALA A 1094 34.11 -13.24 -22.17
N ARG A 1095 34.63 -12.04 -21.88
CA ARG A 1095 36.05 -11.76 -21.86
C ARG A 1095 36.51 -11.16 -20.54
N LEU A 1096 37.52 -11.78 -19.93
CA LEU A 1096 38.23 -11.29 -18.75
C LEU A 1096 39.42 -10.41 -19.15
N ARG A 1097 39.70 -9.35 -18.38
CA ARG A 1097 40.87 -8.48 -18.55
C ARG A 1097 41.43 -8.06 -17.19
N ASN A 1098 42.73 -7.84 -17.09
CA ASN A 1098 43.33 -7.09 -15.98
C ASN A 1098 43.08 -5.58 -16.18
N LEU A 1099 42.74 -4.85 -15.11
CA LEU A 1099 42.52 -3.39 -15.11
C LEU A 1099 43.72 -2.57 -14.59
N ASP A 1100 44.51 -3.10 -13.66
CA ASP A 1100 45.45 -2.33 -12.82
C ASP A 1100 46.93 -2.74 -12.94
N GLY A 1101 47.23 -3.87 -13.59
CA GLY A 1101 48.57 -4.44 -13.70
C GLY A 1101 48.89 -5.56 -12.69
N LEU A 1102 47.96 -5.91 -11.80
CA LEU A 1102 48.17 -6.83 -10.67
C LEU A 1102 47.67 -8.27 -10.91
N ALA A 1103 47.32 -8.62 -12.15
CA ALA A 1103 46.98 -10.01 -12.52
C ALA A 1103 47.44 -10.39 -13.94
N THR A 1104 47.97 -11.61 -14.11
CA THR A 1104 48.24 -12.21 -15.42
C THR A 1104 47.06 -13.08 -15.83
N VAL A 1105 46.23 -12.62 -16.79
CA VAL A 1105 45.17 -13.44 -17.37
C VAL A 1105 45.77 -14.35 -18.45
N THR A 1106 45.65 -15.67 -18.28
CA THR A 1106 46.26 -16.70 -19.13
C THR A 1106 45.25 -17.37 -20.06
N ASP A 1107 44.00 -17.55 -19.61
CA ASP A 1107 42.84 -17.67 -20.51
C ASP A 1107 41.83 -16.58 -20.18
N SER A 1108 41.38 -15.89 -21.22
CA SER A 1108 40.54 -14.70 -21.12
C SER A 1108 39.14 -14.89 -21.68
N MET A 1109 38.79 -16.06 -22.26
CA MET A 1109 37.51 -16.28 -22.93
C MET A 1109 36.69 -17.38 -22.25
N ALA A 1110 35.36 -17.20 -22.19
CA ALA A 1110 34.43 -18.25 -21.78
C ALA A 1110 33.13 -18.20 -22.60
N SER A 1111 32.42 -19.33 -22.71
CA SER A 1111 31.13 -19.48 -23.40
C SER A 1111 30.10 -20.21 -22.54
N TRP A 1112 28.82 -19.95 -22.83
CA TRP A 1112 27.65 -20.60 -22.23
C TRP A 1112 26.63 -21.09 -23.28
N GLY A 1113 26.75 -20.66 -24.54
CA GLY A 1113 25.73 -20.94 -25.57
C GLY A 1113 24.47 -20.10 -25.40
N ASP A 1114 23.30 -20.69 -25.65
CA ASP A 1114 22.00 -19.99 -25.57
C ASP A 1114 21.35 -20.17 -24.19
N LEU A 1115 21.00 -19.05 -23.54
CA LEU A 1115 20.33 -18.99 -22.23
C LEU A 1115 18.87 -18.54 -22.39
N GLN A 1116 17.95 -19.47 -22.16
CA GLN A 1116 16.51 -19.21 -22.12
C GLN A 1116 16.13 -18.37 -20.88
N PRO A 1117 14.99 -17.66 -20.88
CA PRO A 1117 14.45 -16.97 -19.71
C PRO A 1117 14.37 -17.88 -18.47
N GLY A 1118 14.90 -17.41 -17.34
CA GLY A 1118 14.97 -18.15 -16.07
C GLY A 1118 16.01 -19.28 -16.02
N GLN A 1119 16.76 -19.53 -17.10
CA GLN A 1119 17.82 -20.55 -17.15
C GLN A 1119 19.09 -20.06 -16.44
N GLU A 1120 19.80 -20.99 -15.80
CA GLU A 1120 21.06 -20.77 -15.09
C GLU A 1120 22.09 -21.80 -15.58
N VAL A 1121 23.31 -21.36 -15.90
CA VAL A 1121 24.33 -22.17 -16.62
C VAL A 1121 25.74 -21.82 -16.13
N SER A 1122 26.57 -22.83 -15.83
CA SER A 1122 28.04 -22.69 -15.71
C SER A 1122 28.68 -22.63 -17.10
N GLY A 1123 29.53 -21.63 -17.33
CA GLY A 1123 30.32 -21.51 -18.56
C GLY A 1123 31.71 -22.12 -18.45
N ASP A 1124 32.48 -22.03 -19.54
CA ASP A 1124 33.90 -22.40 -19.54
C ASP A 1124 34.71 -21.64 -18.46
N ALA A 1125 35.85 -22.20 -18.05
CA ALA A 1125 36.66 -21.62 -16.99
C ALA A 1125 37.70 -20.63 -17.52
N LEU A 1126 37.59 -19.38 -17.10
CA LEU A 1126 38.62 -18.34 -17.29
C LEU A 1126 39.85 -18.68 -16.44
N THR A 1127 41.06 -18.29 -16.83
CA THR A 1127 42.28 -18.61 -16.06
C THR A 1127 43.17 -17.39 -15.85
N PHE A 1128 43.61 -17.15 -14.61
CA PHE A 1128 44.51 -16.04 -14.25
C PHE A 1128 45.40 -16.34 -13.04
N THR A 1129 46.40 -15.48 -12.81
CA THR A 1129 47.23 -15.46 -11.59
C THR A 1129 47.34 -14.02 -11.07
N ALA A 1130 46.90 -13.78 -9.84
CA ALA A 1130 47.04 -12.48 -9.18
C ALA A 1130 48.44 -12.32 -8.57
N THR A 1131 48.98 -11.10 -8.58
CA THR A 1131 50.26 -10.73 -7.95
C THR A 1131 50.09 -9.85 -6.69
N SER A 1132 48.86 -9.46 -6.38
CA SER A 1132 48.48 -8.70 -5.19
C SER A 1132 47.03 -9.00 -4.79
N THR A 1133 46.69 -8.88 -3.51
CA THR A 1133 45.31 -8.98 -3.01
C THR A 1133 44.42 -7.82 -3.44
N ALA A 1134 45.02 -6.73 -3.92
CA ALA A 1134 44.31 -5.57 -4.48
C ALA A 1134 44.01 -5.69 -5.98
N ALA A 1135 44.21 -6.86 -6.59
CA ALA A 1135 44.07 -7.05 -8.03
C ALA A 1135 42.61 -6.97 -8.51
N THR A 1136 42.39 -6.16 -9.52
CA THR A 1136 41.08 -5.92 -10.15
C THR A 1136 41.05 -6.37 -11.60
N LEU A 1137 39.97 -7.07 -11.94
CA LEU A 1137 39.70 -7.65 -13.24
C LEU A 1137 38.41 -7.04 -13.80
N LEU A 1138 38.28 -6.98 -15.12
CA LEU A 1138 37.04 -6.64 -15.80
C LEU A 1138 36.48 -7.86 -16.50
N LEU A 1139 35.30 -8.30 -16.06
CA LEU A 1139 34.45 -9.23 -16.79
C LEU A 1139 33.56 -8.43 -17.75
N VAL A 1140 33.59 -8.79 -19.02
CA VAL A 1140 32.68 -8.27 -20.05
C VAL A 1140 31.95 -9.45 -20.68
N VAL A 1141 30.68 -9.65 -20.33
CA VAL A 1141 29.80 -10.67 -20.91
C VAL A 1141 29.01 -10.05 -22.06
N SER A 1142 28.95 -10.76 -23.18
CA SER A 1142 28.20 -10.40 -24.38
C SER A 1142 27.32 -11.55 -24.86
N ASP A 1143 26.26 -11.22 -25.59
CA ASP A 1143 25.52 -12.15 -26.43
C ASP A 1143 25.86 -11.94 -27.92
N LEU A 1144 25.11 -12.59 -28.80
CA LEU A 1144 25.18 -12.45 -30.25
C LEU A 1144 25.11 -11.00 -30.77
N TYR A 1145 24.46 -10.10 -30.03
CA TYR A 1145 24.20 -8.72 -30.45
C TYR A 1145 25.15 -7.71 -29.79
N GLY A 1146 25.58 -7.95 -28.55
CA GLY A 1146 26.59 -7.11 -27.89
C GLY A 1146 26.74 -7.31 -26.38
N GLU A 1147 27.39 -6.35 -25.73
CA GLU A 1147 27.71 -6.37 -24.30
C GLU A 1147 26.45 -6.31 -23.41
N ARG A 1148 26.27 -7.33 -22.56
CA ARG A 1148 25.09 -7.50 -21.69
C ARG A 1148 25.37 -7.26 -20.21
N LEU A 1149 26.57 -7.62 -19.74
CA LEU A 1149 27.00 -7.41 -18.36
C LEU A 1149 28.46 -6.95 -18.34
N ARG A 1150 28.73 -5.85 -17.63
CA ARG A 1150 30.07 -5.39 -17.29
C ARG A 1150 30.21 -5.38 -15.78
N GLN A 1151 31.21 -6.10 -15.27
CA GLN A 1151 31.44 -6.26 -13.85
C GLN A 1151 32.93 -6.14 -13.56
N THR A 1152 33.29 -5.30 -12.59
CA THR A 1152 34.63 -5.37 -11.98
C THR A 1152 34.61 -6.55 -11.01
N LEU A 1153 35.62 -7.42 -11.11
CA LEU A 1153 35.85 -8.50 -10.16
C LEU A 1153 37.14 -8.20 -9.38
N ASP A 1154 37.13 -8.44 -8.09
CA ASP A 1154 38.30 -8.50 -7.24
C ASP A 1154 38.40 -9.89 -6.57
N ILE A 1155 39.49 -10.15 -5.85
CA ILE A 1155 39.79 -11.45 -5.23
C ILE A 1155 39.58 -11.50 -3.72
N LEU A 1156 39.04 -10.44 -3.12
CA LEU A 1156 38.67 -10.42 -1.71
C LEU A 1156 37.29 -11.05 -1.54
N TYR A 1157 37.12 -11.85 -0.50
CA TYR A 1157 35.88 -12.57 -0.22
C TYR A 1157 35.21 -11.99 1.02
N PRO A 1158 33.89 -11.70 0.99
CA PRO A 1158 33.20 -11.12 2.13
C PRO A 1158 33.22 -12.04 3.35
N ALA A 1159 33.02 -11.46 4.53
CA ALA A 1159 32.96 -12.22 5.78
C ALA A 1159 31.68 -13.07 5.86
N ALA A 1160 31.81 -14.30 6.37
CA ALA A 1160 30.68 -15.21 6.56
C ALA A 1160 29.62 -14.63 7.53
N PRO A 1161 28.31 -14.72 7.22
CA PRO A 1161 27.26 -14.33 8.14
C PRO A 1161 27.33 -15.09 9.47
N THR A 1162 27.11 -14.37 10.57
CA THR A 1162 27.14 -14.93 11.93
C THR A 1162 25.77 -14.79 12.62
N THR A 1163 25.62 -15.45 13.78
CA THR A 1163 24.39 -15.46 14.59
C THR A 1163 23.11 -15.77 13.80
N LEU A 1164 23.16 -16.74 12.88
CA LEU A 1164 21.97 -17.19 12.14
C LEU A 1164 20.95 -17.83 13.09
N LEU A 1165 19.76 -17.25 13.15
CA LEU A 1165 18.59 -17.73 13.89
C LEU A 1165 17.48 -18.16 12.91
N ALA A 1166 16.56 -19.01 13.39
CA ALA A 1166 15.42 -19.47 12.61
C ALA A 1166 14.16 -19.64 13.47
N VAL A 1167 13.03 -19.11 13.02
CA VAL A 1167 11.73 -19.17 13.70
C VAL A 1167 10.68 -19.77 12.76
N GLY A 1168 10.08 -20.89 13.15
CA GLY A 1168 9.11 -21.61 12.32
C GLY A 1168 7.67 -21.15 12.50
N ALA A 1169 6.97 -20.96 11.39
CA ALA A 1169 5.52 -20.77 11.30
C ALA A 1169 4.85 -22.00 10.64
N ALA A 1170 3.58 -21.90 10.24
CA ALA A 1170 2.82 -23.05 9.72
C ALA A 1170 3.40 -23.63 8.42
N THR A 1171 3.78 -22.76 7.48
CA THR A 1171 4.25 -23.10 6.11
C THR A 1171 5.44 -22.24 5.68
N SER A 1172 6.18 -21.68 6.65
CA SER A 1172 7.35 -20.85 6.42
C SER A 1172 8.31 -20.88 7.61
N ILE A 1173 9.56 -20.48 7.39
CA ILE A 1173 10.58 -20.25 8.42
C ILE A 1173 11.20 -18.86 8.18
N SER A 1174 11.10 -18.00 9.18
CA SER A 1174 11.82 -16.72 9.23
C SER A 1174 13.28 -16.98 9.62
N LEU A 1175 14.22 -16.32 8.94
CA LEU A 1175 15.66 -16.41 9.16
C LEU A 1175 16.23 -15.02 9.39
N THR A 1176 17.10 -14.86 10.40
CA THR A 1176 17.75 -13.58 10.73
C THR A 1176 19.22 -13.82 11.09
N TRP A 1177 20.11 -12.88 10.78
CA TRP A 1177 21.56 -13.01 11.05
C TRP A 1177 22.20 -11.63 11.30
N ALA A 1178 23.44 -11.62 11.83
CA ALA A 1178 24.19 -10.38 11.97
C ALA A 1178 24.62 -9.86 10.59
N ARG A 1179 24.31 -8.59 10.31
CA ARG A 1179 24.66 -7.93 9.05
C ARG A 1179 26.18 -7.83 8.87
N VAL A 1180 26.66 -8.20 7.69
CA VAL A 1180 28.06 -8.13 7.31
C VAL A 1180 28.43 -6.69 6.93
N ALA A 1181 29.41 -6.12 7.64
CA ALA A 1181 29.87 -4.75 7.47
C ALA A 1181 30.88 -4.62 6.31
N ASP A 1182 30.44 -4.92 5.09
CA ASP A 1182 31.24 -4.84 3.87
C ASP A 1182 30.67 -3.76 2.92
N ALA A 1183 31.54 -2.87 2.43
CA ALA A 1183 31.18 -1.81 1.49
C ALA A 1183 30.77 -2.36 0.11
N GLY A 1184 31.36 -3.49 -0.28
CA GLY A 1184 31.06 -4.23 -1.50
C GLY A 1184 29.87 -5.17 -1.38
N LEU A 1185 29.19 -5.28 -0.23
CA LEU A 1185 28.06 -6.21 -0.06
C LEU A 1185 26.96 -5.96 -1.10
N THR A 1186 26.64 -6.96 -1.92
CA THR A 1186 25.42 -7.00 -2.75
C THR A 1186 24.24 -7.50 -1.93
N GLY A 1187 24.43 -8.61 -1.20
CA GLY A 1187 23.34 -9.25 -0.47
C GLY A 1187 23.70 -10.58 0.17
N TYR A 1188 22.68 -11.41 0.45
CA TYR A 1188 22.86 -12.74 1.04
C TYR A 1188 22.16 -13.85 0.24
N ASN A 1189 22.83 -14.99 0.10
CA ASN A 1189 22.21 -16.22 -0.39
C ASN A 1189 21.77 -17.09 0.79
N VAL A 1190 20.57 -17.67 0.66
CA VAL A 1190 20.00 -18.57 1.67
C VAL A 1190 19.95 -19.98 1.11
N TYR A 1191 20.31 -20.96 1.94
CA TYR A 1191 20.36 -22.37 1.61
C TYR A 1191 19.54 -23.20 2.57
N ARG A 1192 18.86 -24.23 2.05
CA ARG A 1192 17.91 -25.09 2.77
C ARG A 1192 18.21 -26.58 2.57
N ALA A 1193 18.09 -27.38 3.62
CA ALA A 1193 18.17 -28.83 3.60
C ALA A 1193 17.07 -29.46 4.47
N THR A 1194 16.74 -30.74 4.23
CA THR A 1194 15.84 -31.54 5.09
C THR A 1194 16.60 -32.45 6.09
N ALA A 1195 17.94 -32.41 6.07
CA ALA A 1195 18.81 -33.14 6.98
C ALA A 1195 19.99 -32.25 7.42
N SER A 1196 20.51 -32.47 8.63
CA SER A 1196 21.57 -31.64 9.26
C SER A 1196 22.89 -31.63 8.49
N THR A 1197 23.18 -32.71 7.77
CA THR A 1197 24.37 -32.88 6.92
C THR A 1197 24.18 -32.41 5.48
N GLY A 1198 23.02 -31.85 5.14
CA GLY A 1198 22.64 -31.56 3.76
C GLY A 1198 22.12 -32.79 2.98
N PRO A 1199 22.06 -32.72 1.64
CA PRO A 1199 22.53 -31.61 0.80
C PRO A 1199 21.75 -30.31 1.04
N PHE A 1200 22.47 -29.18 1.01
CA PHE A 1200 21.91 -27.84 1.11
C PHE A 1200 21.71 -27.27 -0.30
N VAL A 1201 20.53 -26.70 -0.57
CA VAL A 1201 20.12 -26.16 -1.87
C VAL A 1201 19.81 -24.68 -1.72
N LYS A 1202 20.31 -23.82 -2.63
CA LYS A 1202 20.04 -22.37 -2.64
C LYS A 1202 18.53 -22.14 -2.86
N VAL A 1203 17.90 -21.28 -2.05
CA VAL A 1203 16.46 -20.94 -2.15
C VAL A 1203 16.23 -19.49 -2.60
N THR A 1204 17.20 -18.60 -2.40
CA THR A 1204 17.25 -17.29 -3.04
C THR A 1204 17.52 -17.43 -4.53
N GLN A 1205 16.72 -16.78 -5.38
CA GLN A 1205 16.99 -16.73 -6.84
C GLN A 1205 18.10 -15.73 -7.19
N VAL A 1206 18.16 -14.65 -6.42
CA VAL A 1206 19.22 -13.64 -6.38
C VAL A 1206 19.42 -13.26 -4.89
N PRO A 1207 20.58 -12.73 -4.47
CA PRO A 1207 20.82 -12.34 -3.08
C PRO A 1207 19.79 -11.34 -2.56
N THR A 1208 19.40 -11.45 -1.28
CA THR A 1208 18.53 -10.46 -0.64
C THR A 1208 19.23 -9.09 -0.60
N ALA A 1209 18.52 -8.02 -0.94
CA ALA A 1209 19.11 -6.69 -1.14
C ALA A 1209 19.60 -6.02 0.17
N ARG A 1210 20.77 -6.47 0.67
CA ARG A 1210 21.47 -6.01 1.89
C ARG A 1210 20.76 -6.25 3.23
N THR A 1211 19.47 -6.57 3.24
CA THR A 1211 18.67 -6.99 4.41
C THR A 1211 19.18 -8.29 5.01
N ALA A 1212 19.46 -8.32 6.32
CA ALA A 1212 19.97 -9.48 7.06
C ALA A 1212 18.87 -10.42 7.59
N TYR A 1213 17.80 -10.55 6.79
CA TYR A 1213 16.63 -11.37 7.06
C TYR A 1213 16.09 -11.97 5.74
N PHE A 1214 15.41 -13.12 5.84
CA PHE A 1214 14.70 -13.75 4.73
C PHE A 1214 13.53 -14.60 5.25
N LEU A 1215 12.42 -14.62 4.52
CA LEU A 1215 11.29 -15.51 4.79
C LEU A 1215 11.27 -16.68 3.80
N ASP A 1216 11.65 -17.87 4.27
CA ASP A 1216 11.60 -19.11 3.51
C ASP A 1216 10.18 -19.69 3.53
N ASP A 1217 9.41 -19.50 2.46
CA ASP A 1217 7.98 -19.83 2.37
C ASP A 1217 7.67 -21.07 1.52
N GLY A 1218 6.36 -21.37 1.38
CA GLY A 1218 5.88 -22.54 0.63
C GLY A 1218 6.27 -23.90 1.24
N LEU A 1219 6.66 -23.92 2.51
CA LEU A 1219 7.15 -25.13 3.20
C LEU A 1219 6.00 -26.07 3.56
N ALA A 1220 6.30 -27.38 3.57
CA ALA A 1220 5.37 -28.38 4.07
C ALA A 1220 5.19 -28.22 5.59
N GLN A 1221 3.96 -28.43 6.08
CA GLN A 1221 3.64 -28.35 7.51
C GLN A 1221 4.28 -29.51 8.30
N LEU A 1222 4.61 -29.26 9.57
CA LEU A 1222 5.15 -30.26 10.52
C LEU A 1222 6.48 -30.91 10.07
N MET A 1223 7.29 -30.21 9.28
CA MET A 1223 8.54 -30.69 8.69
C MET A 1223 9.75 -29.92 9.25
N ARG A 1224 10.84 -30.64 9.50
CA ARG A 1224 12.12 -30.04 9.92
C ARG A 1224 12.97 -29.64 8.73
N TYR A 1225 13.53 -28.44 8.81
CA TYR A 1225 14.45 -27.87 7.84
C TYR A 1225 15.71 -27.38 8.54
N TYR A 1226 16.80 -27.34 7.77
CA TYR A 1226 18.11 -26.85 8.18
C TYR A 1226 18.53 -25.75 7.23
N HIS A 1227 19.03 -24.64 7.77
CA HIS A 1227 19.34 -23.45 6.98
C HIS A 1227 20.76 -22.97 7.20
N LYS A 1228 21.33 -22.39 6.14
CA LYS A 1228 22.63 -21.72 6.13
C LYS A 1228 22.52 -20.45 5.28
N VAL A 1229 23.35 -19.46 5.58
CA VAL A 1229 23.40 -18.19 4.84
C VAL A 1229 24.85 -17.84 4.52
N SER A 1230 25.07 -17.26 3.35
CA SER A 1230 26.32 -16.67 2.86
C SER A 1230 26.07 -15.22 2.45
N SER A 1231 27.11 -14.40 2.52
CA SER A 1231 27.15 -13.04 1.96
C SER A 1231 27.76 -13.09 0.56
N VAL A 1232 27.33 -12.16 -0.31
CA VAL A 1232 27.80 -12.01 -1.69
C VAL A 1232 28.10 -10.54 -1.93
N ASP A 1233 29.25 -10.25 -2.53
CA ASP A 1233 29.70 -8.88 -2.86
C ASP A 1233 29.34 -8.44 -4.30
N LEU A 1234 29.87 -7.29 -4.74
CA LEU A 1234 29.70 -6.75 -6.09
C LEU A 1234 30.53 -7.49 -7.16
N SER A 1235 31.55 -8.23 -6.75
CA SER A 1235 32.34 -9.14 -7.59
C SER A 1235 31.65 -10.50 -7.78
N GLY A 1236 30.63 -10.79 -6.97
CA GLY A 1236 29.94 -12.08 -6.93
C GLY A 1236 30.65 -13.12 -6.08
N ASN A 1237 31.69 -12.75 -5.33
CA ASN A 1237 32.41 -13.65 -4.44
C ASN A 1237 31.49 -14.06 -3.27
N GLU A 1238 31.27 -15.36 -3.12
CA GLU A 1238 30.36 -15.92 -2.13
C GLU A 1238 31.15 -16.39 -0.89
N SER A 1239 30.79 -15.88 0.29
CA SER A 1239 31.49 -16.22 1.52
C SER A 1239 31.23 -17.66 1.98
N ALA A 1240 32.06 -18.14 2.91
CA ALA A 1240 31.84 -19.44 3.51
C ALA A 1240 30.46 -19.49 4.20
N LEU A 1241 29.68 -20.53 3.92
CA LEU A 1241 28.35 -20.69 4.52
C LEU A 1241 28.42 -20.67 6.05
N SER A 1242 27.44 -20.02 6.67
CA SER A 1242 27.27 -19.99 8.12
C SER A 1242 27.24 -21.39 8.77
N THR A 1243 27.34 -21.40 10.10
CA THR A 1243 26.85 -22.53 10.90
C THR A 1243 25.40 -22.83 10.54
N ALA A 1244 25.04 -24.12 10.52
CA ALA A 1244 23.67 -24.52 10.21
C ALA A 1244 22.76 -24.29 11.41
N VAL A 1245 21.66 -23.58 11.20
CA VAL A 1245 20.53 -23.53 12.14
C VAL A 1245 19.51 -24.61 11.73
N SER A 1246 18.65 -25.02 12.67
CA SER A 1246 17.53 -25.92 12.36
C SER A 1246 16.24 -25.42 12.98
N SER A 1247 15.17 -25.38 12.19
CA SER A 1247 13.83 -25.07 12.66
C SER A 1247 12.84 -26.08 12.09
N SER A 1248 11.59 -26.04 12.54
CA SER A 1248 10.54 -26.91 12.02
C SER A 1248 9.29 -26.08 11.78
N THR A 1249 8.61 -26.33 10.67
CA THR A 1249 7.29 -25.75 10.46
C THR A 1249 6.34 -26.28 11.53
N ASN A 1250 5.65 -25.36 12.19
CA ASN A 1250 4.80 -25.66 13.33
C ASN A 1250 3.37 -26.02 12.87
N PRO A 1251 2.50 -26.52 13.76
CA PRO A 1251 1.07 -26.55 13.47
C PRO A 1251 0.57 -25.12 13.17
N PRO A 1252 -0.49 -24.96 12.36
CA PRO A 1252 -1.21 -23.70 12.27
C PRO A 1252 -1.59 -23.20 13.67
N MET A 1253 -1.29 -21.94 13.98
CA MET A 1253 -1.70 -21.35 15.26
C MET A 1253 -3.23 -21.34 15.33
N HIS A 1254 -3.79 -21.91 16.39
CA HIS A 1254 -5.22 -21.83 16.64
C HIS A 1254 -5.60 -20.35 16.85
N PRO A 1255 -6.73 -19.83 16.32
CA PRO A 1255 -7.10 -18.40 16.39
C PRO A 1255 -7.44 -17.86 17.79
N MET A 1256 -7.05 -18.56 18.86
CA MET A 1256 -7.06 -18.10 20.26
C MET A 1256 -5.68 -18.29 20.93
N PHE A 1257 -4.62 -18.30 20.13
CA PHE A 1257 -3.21 -18.42 20.52
C PHE A 1257 -2.41 -17.37 19.73
N PRO A 1258 -1.27 -16.85 20.22
CA PRO A 1258 -0.54 -17.28 21.42
C PRO A 1258 -0.89 -16.51 22.69
N PHE A 1259 -0.67 -17.16 23.84
CA PHE A 1259 -0.33 -16.45 25.07
C PHE A 1259 1.15 -16.07 25.01
N GLN A 1260 1.49 -14.78 25.08
CA GLN A 1260 2.85 -14.36 25.42
C GLN A 1260 3.13 -14.73 26.88
N THR A 1261 3.91 -15.79 27.11
CA THR A 1261 4.65 -15.91 28.37
C THR A 1261 5.71 -14.81 28.39
N ARG A 1262 5.87 -14.10 29.53
CA ARG A 1262 6.90 -13.06 29.73
C ARG A 1262 8.34 -13.58 29.76
N THR A 1263 8.56 -14.80 29.27
CA THR A 1263 9.84 -15.46 29.07
C THR A 1263 9.80 -16.20 27.74
N LEU A 1264 10.87 -16.05 26.97
CA LEU A 1264 11.12 -16.85 25.77
C LEU A 1264 11.20 -18.32 26.17
N THR A 1265 10.33 -19.17 25.61
CA THR A 1265 10.48 -20.63 25.68
C THR A 1265 11.28 -21.11 24.46
N PRO A 1266 12.56 -21.50 24.60
CA PRO A 1266 13.25 -22.20 23.53
C PRO A 1266 12.67 -23.61 23.33
N ALA A 1267 12.67 -24.05 22.07
CA ALA A 1267 12.22 -25.34 21.54
C ALA A 1267 10.68 -25.60 21.50
N PRO A 1268 10.18 -26.18 20.39
CA PRO A 1268 8.81 -26.69 20.31
C PRO A 1268 8.65 -28.02 21.07
N VAL A 1269 7.40 -28.41 21.36
CA VAL A 1269 7.10 -29.74 21.90
C VAL A 1269 7.45 -30.81 20.86
N VAL A 1270 8.51 -31.57 21.12
CA VAL A 1270 8.79 -32.81 20.41
C VAL A 1270 7.76 -33.85 20.87
N VAL A 1271 6.92 -34.30 19.94
CA VAL A 1271 6.17 -35.56 20.07
C VAL A 1271 6.98 -36.60 19.30
N ASP A 1272 7.51 -37.57 20.04
CA ASP A 1272 8.32 -38.72 19.59
C ASP A 1272 7.43 -39.98 19.48
#